data_AF-A0A427SY22-F1
#
_entry.id   AF-A0A427SY22-F1
#
_cell.length_a   1.000
_cell.length_b   1.000
_cell.length_c   1.000
_cell.angle_alpha   90.00
_cell.angle_beta   90.00
_cell.angle_gamma   90.00
#
_symmetry.space_group_name_H-M   'P 1'
#
loop_
_entity.id
_entity.type
_entity.pdbx_description
1 polymer ?
#
loop_
_entity_poly.entity_id
_entity_poly.type
_entity_poly.pdbx_seq_one_letter_code
_entity_poly.pdbx_strand_id
1 'polypeptide(L)'
;MPHRFRRPLAVLAAVTLLSALPVTTAAAGPEPGLAGHWAFDDGSGTTAADTAGDHPATLNPGAGWGPGIRGGALTTDGTSGFADAGAPVLDTTKSFSVSSWVKLDKTSGFQTFVSVDGNQVSNFFLQFRDDSRRFAFTRLAGDAPADGVVAGANFDPVVGQWYQLTGVFDAAASTLSLYVDGTRQATVAAPAGWAGTGHLVIGRGKYGGNPVDYFDGSIDDVRAYSGALTPADAARLAIAGHWTLDEGTGTTAADDSLDARTATLTGGATWGDGVVGPHGAVLNGTDAAIDAPAPVVDTAQSFSVSAWVKPTAATGFRTAVSVDGSAISGFYLQRAADGRFAFTRRAGDGDTASSSAVSTLPAQADQWQHVVGVYNRAAGTLSLYVNGTLQQSVPFTTPWTASGHLVIGRGKWAGAPADWFAGGVDDVRAYPTPLTASAVASLAASGSWHFDEGAGTVARDSSANAADGTLRGATWTAGAAGKAVQFDGKSTVDMGTSPAFDTGTGSLSLAAWFRTTADGTLVDHGDGYALGVTGGKLTARVGTIQVTTTGGGLADGNWHHAALVLDRASQRLTVYADGDAAAVTSTCGTPTGTTLDVSACPASGTATAPLTVGAGFTGAVDELELRRFPLTAAQIGTLAGANHLDVDANVVRANTRPTTYGSILEDISHSVEGGLYAELVRNRTFKEAYQRGSGAGDTPVPYWSLVTSPGATGTYAIDTATPLNTALDRSLKLHADAVPAGGRVAAANVGYYGIAAKPATKYTGSFFGKGTWTGAVRVSLEKPDGTVLASKDVQPVGPAWAQQTFSFTTPSTITASTDNRIVVSLVNKGKTALTGDAWFQQVSLFPPTFKNHGVRLDLGQKLAAMKLGLFRVPGGNYLEGNTLDTRFAWKNTIGKPEERPGHQNTAWGYWSTDGFGILDYLKLAEDIGAQPLLALFAGYTLNGQHVDQADYPQYVQEALDEIEYAIGDASTTWGAKRVADGHPAPFDLHYVEVGNEDWFDGSGSYAWRFTDMYNAIKAKYPQLTVIATTGGLQGGAASSTSTGVRSDAADDHYYQSPQWFTDNSTRYDTADRSGPDILVGEYGAQDGRPTGTLAAAIGEAAFLTGLERNSDVVIGSMYAPVLVQENQSNWPVNLIGFDAGTSYASPSYWVQQMFSSTLGKQIVTSRLNQGSPLRQVVNVTTKNGRKTFTVKLVNPTGQVQTARLALTGVTAVDGTGTLTTLTGDPAGRNSLAAPTAIVPQTREITGLAATSKLTLPANSVTTLVITGR
;
A
#
# COMPACT_ATOMS: atom_id res chain seq x y z
N MET A 1 -14.01 25.73 -80.72
CA MET A 1 -13.95 24.26 -80.57
C MET A 1 -14.53 23.91 -79.19
N PRO A 2 -15.15 22.73 -79.01
CA PRO A 2 -16.57 22.59 -78.63
C PRO A 2 -16.79 22.18 -77.14
N HIS A 3 -17.97 22.07 -76.49
CA HIS A 3 -19.42 22.42 -76.65
C HIS A 3 -20.16 22.02 -75.32
N ARG A 4 -21.41 22.35 -74.96
CA ARG A 4 -22.51 23.23 -75.47
C ARG A 4 -23.50 23.60 -74.33
N PHE A 5 -23.85 24.89 -74.22
CA PHE A 5 -25.21 25.47 -74.05
C PHE A 5 -26.39 24.77 -73.29
N ARG A 6 -27.09 25.63 -72.50
CA ARG A 6 -28.57 25.84 -72.39
C ARG A 6 -29.46 25.08 -71.36
N ARG A 7 -29.89 25.87 -70.36
CA ARG A 7 -31.31 26.31 -70.06
C ARG A 7 -32.31 25.27 -69.46
N PRO A 8 -33.49 25.70 -68.92
CA PRO A 8 -33.94 25.26 -67.59
C PRO A 8 -35.38 24.66 -67.52
N LEU A 9 -35.90 24.56 -66.28
CA LEU A 9 -37.29 24.43 -65.80
C LEU A 9 -37.89 23.02 -65.51
N ALA A 10 -38.29 22.85 -64.25
CA ALA A 10 -39.55 22.29 -63.73
C ALA A 10 -39.97 20.81 -63.91
N VAL A 11 -40.11 20.15 -62.75
CA VAL A 11 -41.23 19.26 -62.30
C VAL A 11 -41.58 17.99 -63.12
N LEU A 12 -41.30 16.81 -62.52
CA LEU A 12 -42.34 15.82 -62.15
C LEU A 12 -41.80 14.80 -61.12
N ALA A 13 -42.69 14.17 -60.36
CA ALA A 13 -42.36 13.17 -59.35
C ALA A 13 -42.42 11.72 -59.88
N ALA A 14 -41.68 10.80 -59.24
CA ALA A 14 -41.90 9.37 -59.32
C ALA A 14 -41.56 8.70 -57.97
N VAL A 15 -42.50 7.94 -57.44
CA VAL A 15 -42.39 7.13 -56.21
C VAL A 15 -41.91 5.73 -56.59
N THR A 16 -40.96 5.14 -55.86
CA THR A 16 -40.94 3.67 -55.61
C THR A 16 -40.00 3.25 -54.45
N LEU A 17 -40.59 2.45 -53.56
CA LEU A 17 -40.02 1.48 -52.60
C LEU A 17 -38.83 1.88 -51.69
N LEU A 18 -39.15 2.01 -50.40
CA LEU A 18 -38.27 1.55 -49.32
C LEU A 18 -38.03 0.04 -49.47
N SER A 19 -36.77 -0.37 -49.55
CA SER A 19 -36.31 -1.65 -49.02
C SER A 19 -35.51 -1.34 -47.75
N ALA A 20 -35.89 -1.92 -46.61
CA ALA A 20 -35.11 -1.78 -45.39
C ALA A 20 -33.71 -2.37 -45.60
N LEU A 21 -32.67 -1.54 -45.43
CA LEU A 21 -31.31 -2.05 -45.23
C LEU A 21 -31.23 -2.55 -43.79
N PRO A 22 -30.66 -3.72 -43.52
CA PRO A 22 -30.42 -4.16 -42.15
C PRO A 22 -29.49 -3.17 -41.47
N VAL A 23 -29.77 -2.85 -40.20
CA VAL A 23 -28.81 -2.16 -39.34
C VAL A 23 -27.66 -3.13 -39.13
N THR A 24 -26.54 -2.89 -39.81
CA THR A 24 -25.29 -3.56 -39.47
C THR A 24 -24.82 -3.04 -38.12
N THR A 25 -24.63 -3.94 -37.17
CA THR A 25 -23.83 -3.67 -35.97
C THR A 25 -22.48 -3.10 -36.41
N ALA A 26 -21.94 -2.16 -35.62
CA ALA A 26 -20.60 -1.64 -35.85
C ALA A 26 -19.60 -2.76 -35.54
N ALA A 27 -19.23 -3.53 -36.56
CA ALA A 27 -18.12 -4.48 -36.45
C ALA A 27 -16.89 -3.72 -35.94
N ALA A 28 -16.15 -4.34 -35.02
CA ALA A 28 -14.86 -3.81 -34.58
C ALA A 28 -14.02 -3.46 -35.81
N GLY A 29 -13.38 -2.29 -35.79
CA GLY A 29 -12.41 -1.95 -36.82
C GLY A 29 -11.30 -3.02 -36.86
N PRO A 30 -10.66 -3.25 -38.02
CA PRO A 30 -9.57 -4.22 -38.08
C PRO A 30 -8.50 -3.85 -37.03
N GLU A 31 -8.13 -4.83 -36.21
CA GLU A 31 -7.09 -4.70 -35.17
C GLU A 31 -5.83 -4.07 -35.79
N PRO A 32 -5.14 -3.16 -35.07
CA PRO A 32 -3.84 -2.64 -35.50
C PRO A 32 -2.91 -3.76 -35.94
N GLY A 33 -2.15 -3.54 -37.02
CA GLY A 33 -1.29 -4.58 -37.60
C GLY A 33 -0.31 -5.16 -36.58
N LEU A 34 -0.46 -6.45 -36.29
CA LEU A 34 0.45 -7.23 -35.46
C LEU A 34 1.82 -7.32 -36.17
N ALA A 35 2.86 -6.80 -35.52
CA ALA A 35 4.20 -6.61 -36.07
C ALA A 35 5.21 -7.66 -35.57
N GLY A 36 4.90 -8.36 -34.49
CA GLY A 36 5.66 -9.49 -33.96
C GLY A 36 4.86 -10.23 -32.88
N HIS A 37 5.00 -11.55 -32.84
CA HIS A 37 4.31 -12.41 -31.86
C HIS A 37 5.20 -13.59 -31.46
N TRP A 38 5.59 -13.64 -30.19
CA TRP A 38 6.40 -14.73 -29.62
C TRP A 38 5.58 -15.46 -28.56
N ALA A 39 5.03 -16.61 -28.93
CA ALA A 39 4.25 -17.48 -28.03
C ALA A 39 5.12 -18.22 -27.00
N PHE A 40 6.43 -18.36 -27.24
CA PHE A 40 7.36 -19.12 -26.40
C PHE A 40 7.02 -20.63 -26.19
N ASP A 41 6.23 -21.19 -27.11
CA ASP A 41 5.86 -22.62 -27.15
C ASP A 41 6.96 -23.55 -27.71
N ASP A 42 8.08 -23.02 -28.22
CA ASP A 42 9.13 -23.82 -28.88
C ASP A 42 9.77 -24.87 -27.95
N GLY A 43 9.77 -24.61 -26.64
CA GLY A 43 10.11 -25.55 -25.56
C GLY A 43 11.57 -26.05 -25.51
N SER A 44 12.42 -25.68 -26.48
CA SER A 44 13.83 -26.08 -26.55
C SER A 44 14.64 -25.19 -27.49
N GLY A 45 15.98 -25.26 -27.40
CA GLY A 45 16.88 -24.44 -28.21
C GLY A 45 17.09 -23.03 -27.64
N THR A 46 17.54 -22.09 -28.47
CA THR A 46 17.92 -20.72 -28.08
C THR A 46 17.19 -19.64 -28.89
N THR A 47 16.07 -19.98 -29.52
CA THR A 47 15.32 -19.07 -30.39
C THR A 47 13.84 -19.31 -30.20
N ALA A 48 13.08 -18.23 -29.98
CA ALA A 48 11.62 -18.23 -30.00
C ALA A 48 11.13 -17.77 -31.38
N ALA A 49 10.19 -18.51 -31.97
CA ALA A 49 9.61 -18.13 -33.26
C ALA A 49 8.81 -16.83 -33.16
N ASP A 50 8.92 -15.98 -34.19
CA ASP A 50 7.97 -14.90 -34.44
C ASP A 50 6.90 -15.43 -35.41
N THR A 51 5.66 -15.57 -34.93
CA THR A 51 4.54 -16.12 -35.71
C THR A 51 3.74 -15.06 -36.48
N ALA A 52 4.07 -13.78 -36.33
CA ALA A 52 3.40 -12.68 -37.04
C ALA A 52 4.32 -11.92 -38.01
N GLY A 53 5.62 -11.86 -37.74
CA GLY A 53 6.62 -11.18 -38.55
C GLY A 53 7.73 -12.11 -39.06
N ASP A 54 8.96 -11.57 -39.11
CA ASP A 54 10.20 -12.27 -39.48
C ASP A 54 11.34 -11.86 -38.51
N HIS A 55 10.99 -11.74 -37.21
CA HIS A 55 11.87 -11.26 -36.14
C HIS A 55 12.01 -12.28 -35.00
N PRO A 56 12.56 -13.49 -35.27
CA PRO A 56 12.73 -14.53 -34.25
C PRO A 56 13.64 -14.05 -33.10
N ALA A 57 13.20 -14.24 -31.85
CA ALA A 57 13.91 -13.72 -30.68
C ALA A 57 14.95 -14.71 -30.18
N THR A 58 16.21 -14.27 -30.05
CA THR A 58 17.32 -15.11 -29.56
C THR A 58 17.44 -15.02 -28.04
N LEU A 59 17.42 -16.17 -27.36
CA LEU A 59 17.60 -16.28 -25.91
C LEU A 59 19.08 -16.11 -25.56
N ASN A 60 19.36 -15.22 -24.61
CA ASN A 60 20.70 -14.93 -24.10
C ASN A 60 21.01 -15.77 -22.83
N PRO A 61 22.29 -15.86 -22.38
CA PRO A 61 22.63 -16.54 -21.13
C PRO A 61 21.77 -16.04 -19.95
N GLY A 62 21.31 -16.96 -19.09
CA GLY A 62 20.35 -16.67 -18.03
C GLY A 62 18.88 -16.77 -18.44
N ALA A 63 18.57 -16.90 -19.73
CA ALA A 63 17.24 -17.21 -20.24
C ALA A 63 17.06 -18.72 -20.55
N GLY A 64 15.83 -19.21 -20.45
CA GLY A 64 15.48 -20.61 -20.69
C GLY A 64 13.99 -20.82 -20.98
N TRP A 65 13.57 -22.08 -20.97
CA TRP A 65 12.20 -22.51 -21.24
C TRP A 65 11.54 -23.08 -19.99
N GLY A 66 10.29 -22.72 -19.73
CA GLY A 66 9.49 -23.22 -18.61
C GLY A 66 7.99 -23.35 -18.96
N PRO A 67 7.15 -23.73 -18.00
CA PRO A 67 5.70 -23.81 -18.18
C PRO A 67 5.06 -22.40 -18.20
N GLY A 68 4.29 -22.13 -19.26
CA GLY A 68 3.57 -20.87 -19.46
C GLY A 68 2.20 -20.80 -18.78
N ILE A 69 1.49 -19.71 -19.06
CA ILE A 69 0.04 -19.64 -18.90
C ILE A 69 -0.65 -20.34 -20.07
N ARG A 70 0.01 -20.42 -21.23
CA ARG A 70 -0.42 -21.14 -22.43
C ARG A 70 0.77 -21.95 -22.97
N GLY A 71 0.86 -23.23 -22.62
CA GLY A 71 1.93 -24.10 -23.10
C GLY A 71 3.31 -23.76 -22.50
N GLY A 72 4.21 -23.21 -23.32
CA GLY A 72 5.57 -22.82 -22.93
C GLY A 72 5.72 -21.37 -22.46
N ALA A 73 6.88 -21.03 -21.91
CA ALA A 73 7.24 -19.66 -21.56
C ALA A 73 8.76 -19.45 -21.54
N LEU A 74 9.17 -18.19 -21.74
CA LEU A 74 10.50 -17.71 -21.44
C LEU A 74 10.69 -17.61 -19.92
N THR A 75 11.74 -18.20 -19.37
CA THR A 75 12.15 -18.01 -17.96
C THR A 75 13.44 -17.20 -17.90
N THR A 76 13.53 -16.24 -16.97
CA THR A 76 14.72 -15.37 -16.79
C THR A 76 15.18 -15.32 -15.33
N ASP A 77 16.47 -15.09 -15.12
CA ASP A 77 17.18 -15.24 -13.83
C ASP A 77 17.32 -13.96 -12.99
N GLY A 78 16.72 -12.85 -13.41
CA GLY A 78 16.84 -11.56 -12.73
C GLY A 78 18.22 -10.91 -12.75
N THR A 79 19.20 -11.43 -13.50
CA THR A 79 20.58 -10.89 -13.53
C THR A 79 21.22 -10.80 -14.91
N SER A 80 20.86 -11.69 -15.84
CA SER A 80 21.49 -11.80 -17.16
C SER A 80 20.54 -12.26 -18.28
N GLY A 81 19.46 -12.98 -17.94
CA GLY A 81 18.53 -13.57 -18.91
C GLY A 81 17.60 -12.58 -19.60
N PHE A 82 17.56 -12.63 -20.94
CA PHE A 82 16.59 -11.94 -21.79
C PHE A 82 16.54 -12.60 -23.18
N ALA A 83 15.51 -12.27 -23.98
CA ALA A 83 15.46 -12.58 -25.41
C ALA A 83 15.56 -11.29 -26.26
N ASP A 84 16.20 -11.37 -27.42
CA ASP A 84 16.47 -10.23 -28.32
C ASP A 84 15.93 -10.51 -29.72
N ALA A 85 15.00 -9.67 -30.22
CA ALA A 85 14.40 -9.79 -31.55
C ALA A 85 15.32 -9.31 -32.70
N GLY A 86 16.49 -8.73 -32.40
CA GLY A 86 17.50 -8.29 -33.38
C GLY A 86 17.11 -7.04 -34.19
N ALA A 87 15.93 -6.46 -33.95
CA ALA A 87 15.36 -5.32 -34.65
C ALA A 87 14.39 -4.56 -33.72
N PRO A 88 14.09 -3.27 -33.97
CA PRO A 88 13.15 -2.49 -33.14
C PRO A 88 11.71 -3.00 -33.15
N VAL A 89 11.28 -3.69 -34.23
CA VAL A 89 9.91 -4.19 -34.53
C VAL A 89 8.82 -3.11 -34.62
N LEU A 90 8.89 -2.04 -33.82
CA LEU A 90 7.91 -0.97 -33.71
C LEU A 90 8.48 0.40 -34.10
N ASP A 91 7.66 1.22 -34.75
CA ASP A 91 7.94 2.65 -34.95
C ASP A 91 7.44 3.46 -33.74
N THR A 92 8.29 3.63 -32.73
CA THR A 92 7.96 4.33 -31.48
C THR A 92 7.73 5.85 -31.64
N THR A 93 7.77 6.39 -32.86
CA THR A 93 7.31 7.77 -33.16
C THR A 93 5.81 7.86 -33.41
N LYS A 94 5.15 6.73 -33.71
CA LYS A 94 3.71 6.62 -33.97
C LYS A 94 3.01 5.94 -32.79
N SER A 95 1.68 5.79 -32.87
CA SER A 95 0.94 4.94 -31.92
C SER A 95 1.42 3.49 -32.02
N PHE A 96 1.59 2.83 -30.88
CA PHE A 96 1.97 1.42 -30.80
C PHE A 96 1.41 0.80 -29.51
N SER A 97 1.34 -0.53 -29.47
CA SER A 97 0.98 -1.27 -28.26
C SER A 97 1.89 -2.48 -28.10
N VAL A 98 2.14 -2.87 -26.86
CA VAL A 98 2.84 -4.10 -26.50
C VAL A 98 2.05 -4.84 -25.44
N SER A 99 1.93 -6.14 -25.58
CA SER A 99 1.30 -7.00 -24.58
C SER A 99 2.14 -8.24 -24.28
N SER A 100 1.96 -8.76 -23.07
CA SER A 100 2.69 -9.92 -22.56
C SER A 100 1.96 -10.50 -21.35
N TRP A 101 2.03 -11.81 -21.19
CA TRP A 101 1.72 -12.48 -19.93
C TRP A 101 2.99 -12.57 -19.08
N VAL A 102 2.91 -12.18 -17.81
CA VAL A 102 4.07 -12.20 -16.88
C VAL A 102 3.73 -12.85 -15.55
N LYS A 103 4.71 -13.52 -14.96
CA LYS A 103 4.63 -14.10 -13.60
C LYS A 103 5.92 -13.77 -12.86
N LEU A 104 5.84 -12.86 -11.89
CA LEU A 104 6.96 -12.41 -11.07
C LEU A 104 7.41 -13.51 -10.10
N ASP A 105 8.71 -13.75 -9.97
CA ASP A 105 9.28 -14.57 -8.89
C ASP A 105 9.75 -13.72 -7.69
N LYS A 106 9.91 -12.40 -7.86
CA LYS A 106 10.11 -11.41 -6.76
C LYS A 106 9.54 -10.03 -7.07
N THR A 107 9.32 -9.24 -6.02
CA THR A 107 8.81 -7.84 -6.07
C THR A 107 9.83 -6.81 -5.56
N SER A 108 11.12 -7.09 -5.71
CA SER A 108 12.22 -6.16 -5.43
C SER A 108 13.06 -5.87 -6.68
N GLY A 109 13.57 -4.64 -6.78
CA GLY A 109 14.26 -4.13 -7.95
C GLY A 109 13.30 -3.74 -9.08
N PHE A 110 13.77 -2.84 -9.95
CA PHE A 110 13.11 -2.56 -11.22
C PHE A 110 13.31 -3.76 -12.15
N GLN A 111 12.26 -4.14 -12.88
CA GLN A 111 12.26 -5.34 -13.71
C GLN A 111 11.41 -5.09 -14.97
N THR A 112 12.02 -5.14 -16.16
CA THR A 112 11.36 -4.81 -17.43
C THR A 112 11.07 -6.06 -18.26
N PHE A 113 9.81 -6.22 -18.67
CA PHE A 113 9.34 -7.37 -19.43
C PHE A 113 9.50 -7.17 -20.94
N VAL A 114 9.19 -5.98 -21.45
CA VAL A 114 9.33 -5.64 -22.87
C VAL A 114 9.77 -4.17 -23.00
N SER A 115 10.76 -3.93 -23.86
CA SER A 115 11.23 -2.58 -24.20
C SER A 115 11.76 -2.51 -25.64
N VAL A 116 11.87 -1.30 -26.19
CA VAL A 116 12.63 -1.02 -27.43
C VAL A 116 13.76 -0.05 -27.10
N ASP A 117 15.00 -0.45 -27.35
CA ASP A 117 16.19 0.29 -26.92
C ASP A 117 16.45 1.58 -27.74
N GLY A 118 16.98 2.60 -27.08
CA GLY A 118 17.68 3.74 -27.68
C GLY A 118 19.19 3.63 -27.50
N ASN A 119 19.93 4.74 -27.64
CA ASN A 119 21.38 4.75 -27.40
C ASN A 119 21.69 4.80 -25.90
N GLN A 120 20.96 5.63 -25.16
CA GLN A 120 21.16 5.87 -23.72
C GLN A 120 20.08 5.21 -22.85
N VAL A 121 18.83 5.18 -23.31
CA VAL A 121 17.69 4.62 -22.57
C VAL A 121 16.77 3.83 -23.50
N SER A 122 15.97 2.90 -22.98
CA SER A 122 14.84 2.35 -23.75
C SER A 122 13.75 3.41 -23.94
N ASN A 123 13.02 3.34 -25.06
CA ASN A 123 11.95 4.28 -25.38
C ASN A 123 10.81 4.23 -24.37
N PHE A 124 10.39 2.98 -24.10
CA PHE A 124 9.39 2.62 -23.13
C PHE A 124 9.86 1.41 -22.32
N PHE A 125 9.23 1.20 -21.18
CA PHE A 125 9.42 0.06 -20.30
C PHE A 125 8.03 -0.45 -19.90
N LEU A 126 7.65 -1.64 -20.35
CA LEU A 126 6.56 -2.41 -19.75
C LEU A 126 7.19 -3.20 -18.61
N GLN A 127 6.96 -2.80 -17.36
CA GLN A 127 7.84 -3.14 -16.24
C GLN A 127 7.11 -3.28 -14.90
N PHE A 128 7.77 -3.94 -13.94
CA PHE A 128 7.56 -3.75 -12.51
C PHE A 128 8.56 -2.72 -11.98
N ARG A 129 8.11 -1.81 -11.11
CA ARG A 129 8.96 -0.76 -10.51
C ARG A 129 9.21 -1.02 -9.03
N ASP A 130 10.45 -0.82 -8.58
CA ASP A 130 10.84 -0.98 -7.16
C ASP A 130 10.23 0.11 -6.26
N ASP A 131 10.13 1.34 -6.77
CA ASP A 131 9.71 2.51 -5.99
C ASP A 131 8.22 2.50 -5.62
N SER A 132 7.36 2.10 -6.55
CA SER A 132 5.93 1.90 -6.31
C SER A 132 5.57 0.48 -5.89
N ARG A 133 6.45 -0.50 -6.13
CA ARG A 133 6.20 -1.95 -6.06
C ARG A 133 5.05 -2.42 -6.94
N ARG A 134 4.94 -1.88 -8.16
CA ARG A 134 3.82 -2.18 -9.09
C ARG A 134 4.20 -2.28 -10.54
N PHE A 135 3.32 -2.92 -11.32
CA PHE A 135 3.34 -2.86 -12.77
C PHE A 135 3.15 -1.42 -13.28
N ALA A 136 3.83 -1.10 -14.37
CA ALA A 136 3.83 0.20 -15.01
C ALA A 136 4.11 0.08 -16.51
N PHE A 137 3.46 0.92 -17.30
CA PHE A 137 3.94 1.29 -18.63
C PHE A 137 4.58 2.67 -18.53
N THR A 138 5.90 2.75 -18.72
CA THR A 138 6.70 3.96 -18.52
C THR A 138 7.30 4.42 -19.85
N ARG A 139 7.28 5.73 -20.14
CA ARG A 139 7.84 6.29 -21.38
C ARG A 139 8.61 7.58 -21.11
N LEU A 140 9.83 7.69 -21.67
CA LEU A 140 10.71 8.84 -21.47
C LEU A 140 10.54 9.87 -22.60
N ALA A 141 10.80 11.14 -22.30
CA ALA A 141 10.63 12.25 -23.24
C ALA A 141 11.73 12.33 -24.34
N GLY A 142 12.83 11.59 -24.20
CA GLY A 142 13.93 11.53 -25.18
C GLY A 142 14.96 10.45 -24.84
N ASP A 143 15.94 10.26 -25.71
CA ASP A 143 17.04 9.29 -25.55
C ASP A 143 18.12 9.78 -24.57
N ALA A 144 17.72 10.04 -23.31
CA ALA A 144 18.59 10.48 -22.23
C ALA A 144 18.04 10.06 -20.86
N PRO A 145 18.88 9.78 -19.85
CA PRO A 145 18.44 9.52 -18.48
C PRO A 145 17.63 10.68 -17.91
N ALA A 146 16.37 10.42 -17.58
CA ALA A 146 15.41 11.37 -17.04
C ALA A 146 14.25 10.62 -16.38
N ASP A 147 13.43 11.32 -15.59
CA ASP A 147 12.18 10.78 -15.09
C ASP A 147 11.21 10.48 -16.25
N GLY A 148 10.62 9.28 -16.22
CA GLY A 148 9.62 8.85 -17.19
C GLY A 148 8.20 9.29 -16.81
N VAL A 149 7.34 9.43 -17.81
CA VAL A 149 5.89 9.45 -17.58
C VAL A 149 5.42 8.01 -17.32
N VAL A 150 4.65 7.80 -16.26
CA VAL A 150 4.26 6.48 -15.76
C VAL A 150 2.75 6.30 -15.77
N ALA A 151 2.24 5.33 -16.52
CA ALA A 151 0.92 4.74 -16.32
C ALA A 151 1.07 3.51 -15.43
N GLY A 152 0.79 3.64 -14.13
CA GLY A 152 1.00 2.60 -13.12
C GLY A 152 -0.28 1.84 -12.75
N ALA A 153 -0.14 0.59 -12.29
CA ALA A 153 -1.22 -0.14 -11.65
C ALA A 153 -1.60 0.49 -10.29
N ASN A 154 -2.84 0.26 -9.83
CA ASN A 154 -3.32 0.74 -8.53
C ASN A 154 -3.23 -0.31 -7.41
N PHE A 155 -2.73 -1.51 -7.71
CA PHE A 155 -2.59 -2.65 -6.79
C PHE A 155 -1.17 -3.22 -6.81
N ASP A 156 -0.78 -3.86 -5.71
CA ASP A 156 0.53 -4.51 -5.56
C ASP A 156 0.42 -5.98 -6.09
N PRO A 157 1.33 -6.44 -6.97
CA PRO A 157 1.22 -7.74 -7.62
C PRO A 157 1.68 -8.89 -6.72
N VAL A 158 1.10 -10.07 -6.94
CA VAL A 158 1.36 -11.30 -6.18
C VAL A 158 2.42 -12.14 -6.88
N VAL A 159 3.49 -12.48 -6.16
CA VAL A 159 4.54 -13.40 -6.63
C VAL A 159 3.93 -14.76 -6.99
N GLY A 160 4.35 -15.32 -8.13
CA GLY A 160 3.85 -16.59 -8.66
C GLY A 160 2.47 -16.54 -9.32
N GLN A 161 1.80 -15.37 -9.37
CA GLN A 161 0.57 -15.17 -10.15
C GLN A 161 0.89 -14.66 -11.56
N TRP A 162 0.20 -15.23 -12.56
CA TRP A 162 0.19 -14.71 -13.93
C TRP A 162 -0.72 -13.48 -14.05
N TYR A 163 -0.25 -12.49 -14.80
CA TYR A 163 -0.98 -11.27 -15.17
C TYR A 163 -0.83 -11.00 -16.66
N GLN A 164 -1.92 -10.63 -17.32
CA GLN A 164 -1.86 -10.08 -18.68
C GLN A 164 -1.55 -8.59 -18.57
N LEU A 165 -0.49 -8.11 -19.19
CA LEU A 165 -0.13 -6.69 -19.24
C LEU A 165 -0.24 -6.18 -20.68
N THR A 166 -0.85 -5.02 -20.86
CA THR A 166 -0.85 -4.31 -22.15
C THR A 166 -0.51 -2.83 -21.96
N GLY A 167 0.59 -2.39 -22.55
CA GLY A 167 0.98 -0.98 -22.66
C GLY A 167 0.52 -0.41 -24.00
N VAL A 168 -0.22 0.71 -23.97
CA VAL A 168 -0.72 1.39 -25.18
C VAL A 168 -0.20 2.83 -25.20
N PHE A 169 0.45 3.22 -26.30
CA PHE A 169 0.77 4.62 -26.60
C PHE A 169 -0.07 5.06 -27.80
N ASP A 170 -0.92 6.06 -27.60
CA ASP A 170 -1.68 6.69 -28.68
C ASP A 170 -1.11 8.08 -28.97
N ALA A 171 -0.41 8.21 -30.11
CA ALA A 171 0.14 9.45 -30.58
C ALA A 171 -0.92 10.46 -31.06
N ALA A 172 -2.11 9.99 -31.48
CA ALA A 172 -3.20 10.86 -31.91
C ALA A 172 -3.93 11.49 -30.70
N ALA A 173 -4.17 10.70 -29.64
CA ALA A 173 -4.69 11.21 -28.37
C ALA A 173 -3.62 11.85 -27.48
N SER A 174 -2.33 11.62 -27.74
CA SER A 174 -1.20 11.97 -26.87
C SER A 174 -1.33 11.36 -25.46
N THR A 175 -1.68 10.07 -25.39
CA THR A 175 -1.89 9.33 -24.13
C THR A 175 -1.01 8.09 -24.01
N LEU A 176 -0.71 7.73 -22.76
CA LEU A 176 -0.01 6.51 -22.36
C LEU A 176 -0.95 5.76 -21.40
N SER A 177 -1.27 4.50 -21.71
CA SER A 177 -2.19 3.69 -20.90
C SER A 177 -1.55 2.36 -20.50
N LEU A 178 -1.88 1.89 -19.31
CA LEU A 178 -1.62 0.52 -18.87
C LEU A 178 -2.95 -0.21 -18.65
N TYR A 179 -3.07 -1.40 -19.21
CA TYR A 179 -4.12 -2.37 -18.91
C TYR A 179 -3.49 -3.57 -18.21
N VAL A 180 -4.21 -4.12 -17.23
CA VAL A 180 -3.87 -5.37 -16.56
C VAL A 180 -5.10 -6.27 -16.53
N ASP A 181 -4.94 -7.53 -16.94
CA ASP A 181 -6.02 -8.50 -17.15
C ASP A 181 -7.18 -7.90 -17.98
N GLY A 182 -6.80 -7.22 -19.07
CA GLY A 182 -7.72 -6.53 -19.99
C GLY A 182 -8.36 -5.25 -19.45
N THR A 183 -8.19 -4.94 -18.15
CA THR A 183 -8.80 -3.79 -17.49
C THR A 183 -7.83 -2.62 -17.40
N ARG A 184 -8.23 -1.44 -17.89
CA ARG A 184 -7.41 -0.22 -17.85
C ARG A 184 -7.14 0.22 -16.41
N GLN A 185 -5.87 0.29 -16.03
CA GLN A 185 -5.45 0.70 -14.69
C GLN A 185 -5.18 2.21 -14.60
N ALA A 186 -4.57 2.77 -15.64
CA ALA A 186 -4.24 4.20 -15.70
C ALA A 186 -4.15 4.67 -17.15
N THR A 187 -4.50 5.94 -17.36
CA THR A 187 -4.22 6.72 -18.56
C THR A 187 -3.58 8.05 -18.14
N VAL A 188 -2.46 8.41 -18.73
CA VAL A 188 -1.76 9.69 -18.47
C VAL A 188 -1.41 10.39 -19.79
N ALA A 189 -1.19 11.70 -19.73
CA ALA A 189 -0.71 12.46 -20.89
C ALA A 189 0.72 12.04 -21.25
N ALA A 190 0.94 11.61 -22.48
CA ALA A 190 2.23 11.11 -22.94
C ALA A 190 3.16 12.24 -23.42
N PRO A 191 4.49 12.08 -23.29
CA PRO A 191 5.45 12.98 -23.93
C PRO A 191 5.48 12.73 -25.45
N ALA A 192 6.15 13.62 -26.20
CA ALA A 192 6.24 13.52 -27.66
C ALA A 192 6.89 12.21 -28.18
N GLY A 193 6.65 11.89 -29.44
CA GLY A 193 7.27 10.76 -30.14
C GLY A 193 8.78 10.93 -30.31
N TRP A 194 9.56 9.88 -30.06
CA TRP A 194 10.96 9.77 -30.48
C TRP A 194 11.27 8.31 -30.85
N ALA A 195 12.24 8.11 -31.74
CA ALA A 195 12.54 6.80 -32.32
C ALA A 195 13.54 6.01 -31.46
N GLY A 196 13.10 4.90 -30.85
CA GLY A 196 14.00 3.87 -30.34
C GLY A 196 14.62 3.13 -31.52
N THR A 197 15.92 3.34 -31.76
CA THR A 197 16.63 2.77 -32.93
C THR A 197 17.36 1.46 -32.65
N GLY A 198 17.33 0.99 -31.39
CA GLY A 198 17.87 -0.30 -30.96
C GLY A 198 16.87 -1.44 -31.15
N HIS A 199 17.13 -2.58 -30.52
CA HIS A 199 16.28 -3.76 -30.67
C HIS A 199 15.08 -3.74 -29.71
N LEU A 200 14.03 -4.48 -30.06
CA LEU A 200 13.03 -4.95 -29.10
C LEU A 200 13.66 -6.08 -28.27
N VAL A 201 13.66 -5.91 -26.95
CA VAL A 201 14.18 -6.89 -26.00
C VAL A 201 13.11 -7.28 -24.98
N ILE A 202 13.11 -8.56 -24.63
CA ILE A 202 12.12 -9.21 -23.76
C ILE A 202 12.85 -9.73 -22.52
N GLY A 203 12.51 -9.20 -21.34
CA GLY A 203 13.13 -9.57 -20.05
C GLY A 203 14.21 -8.61 -19.53
N ARG A 204 14.44 -7.45 -20.17
CA ARG A 204 15.27 -6.36 -19.62
C ARG A 204 14.92 -4.98 -20.20
N GLY A 205 15.54 -3.93 -19.64
CA GLY A 205 15.55 -2.58 -20.19
C GLY A 205 16.98 -2.01 -20.36
N LYS A 206 17.09 -0.72 -20.70
CA LYS A 206 18.35 0.00 -20.87
C LYS A 206 18.27 1.39 -20.25
N TYR A 207 19.30 1.78 -19.48
CA TYR A 207 19.37 3.08 -18.84
C TYR A 207 20.84 3.53 -18.66
N GLY A 208 21.12 4.82 -18.87
CA GLY A 208 22.48 5.36 -18.79
C GLY A 208 23.48 4.75 -19.79
N GLY A 209 22.98 4.15 -20.89
CA GLY A 209 23.76 3.42 -21.90
C GLY A 209 23.94 1.93 -21.60
N ASN A 210 23.58 1.45 -20.41
CA ASN A 210 23.80 0.07 -19.98
C ASN A 210 22.48 -0.72 -19.94
N PRO A 211 22.52 -2.05 -20.17
CA PRO A 211 21.42 -2.94 -19.79
C PRO A 211 21.12 -2.85 -18.29
N VAL A 212 19.84 -2.77 -17.94
CA VAL A 212 19.33 -2.69 -16.57
C VAL A 212 18.03 -3.49 -16.44
N ASP A 213 17.49 -3.54 -15.23
CA ASP A 213 16.12 -4.01 -14.96
C ASP A 213 15.83 -5.41 -15.50
N TYR A 214 16.78 -6.33 -15.34
CA TYR A 214 16.62 -7.74 -15.72
C TYR A 214 15.48 -8.38 -14.94
N PHE A 215 14.58 -9.04 -15.66
CA PHE A 215 13.39 -9.65 -15.09
C PHE A 215 13.68 -10.99 -14.40
N ASP A 216 13.05 -11.22 -13.24
CA ASP A 216 13.12 -12.46 -12.47
C ASP A 216 11.75 -13.15 -12.44
N GLY A 217 11.59 -14.19 -13.26
CA GLY A 217 10.32 -14.90 -13.40
C GLY A 217 10.06 -15.50 -14.79
N SER A 218 8.79 -15.51 -15.21
CA SER A 218 8.35 -16.07 -16.51
C SER A 218 7.59 -15.06 -17.37
N ILE A 219 7.88 -15.05 -18.68
CA ILE A 219 7.23 -14.25 -19.73
C ILE A 219 6.62 -15.20 -20.77
N ASP A 220 5.39 -14.94 -21.18
CA ASP A 220 4.63 -15.74 -22.14
C ASP A 220 3.88 -14.80 -23.12
N ASP A 221 3.57 -15.31 -24.31
CA ASP A 221 2.66 -14.75 -25.32
C ASP A 221 2.82 -13.23 -25.57
N VAL A 222 4.04 -12.83 -25.95
CA VAL A 222 4.41 -11.43 -26.21
C VAL A 222 3.94 -11.01 -27.59
N ARG A 223 3.18 -9.92 -27.69
CA ARG A 223 2.72 -9.32 -28.95
C ARG A 223 3.11 -7.86 -29.07
N ALA A 224 3.50 -7.45 -30.27
CA ALA A 224 3.86 -6.07 -30.62
C ALA A 224 2.99 -5.56 -31.77
N TYR A 225 2.36 -4.40 -31.61
CA TYR A 225 1.34 -3.86 -32.52
C TYR A 225 1.72 -2.49 -33.10
N SER A 226 1.60 -2.35 -34.42
CA SER A 226 1.81 -1.08 -35.15
C SER A 226 0.60 -0.12 -35.06
N GLY A 227 0.06 0.06 -33.87
CA GLY A 227 -1.00 1.03 -33.57
C GLY A 227 -1.46 0.97 -32.11
N ALA A 228 -2.33 1.89 -31.71
CA ALA A 228 -2.97 1.86 -30.40
C ALA A 228 -4.13 0.86 -30.40
N LEU A 229 -4.06 -0.15 -29.53
CA LEU A 229 -5.16 -1.07 -29.28
C LEU A 229 -6.32 -0.34 -28.59
N THR A 230 -7.55 -0.71 -28.93
CA THR A 230 -8.73 -0.25 -28.21
C THR A 230 -8.86 -0.98 -26.86
N PRO A 231 -9.69 -0.48 -25.92
CA PRO A 231 -10.00 -1.22 -24.70
C PRO A 231 -10.61 -2.61 -24.97
N ALA A 232 -11.34 -2.78 -26.08
CA ALA A 232 -11.90 -4.08 -26.47
C ALA A 232 -10.80 -5.05 -26.91
N ASP A 233 -9.83 -4.61 -27.72
CA ASP A 233 -8.69 -5.45 -28.14
C ASP A 233 -7.81 -5.82 -26.93
N ALA A 234 -7.58 -4.87 -26.02
CA ALA A 234 -6.89 -5.12 -24.75
C ALA A 234 -7.62 -6.15 -23.87
N ALA A 235 -8.96 -6.16 -23.87
CA ALA A 235 -9.76 -7.18 -23.19
C ALA A 235 -9.68 -8.56 -23.89
N ARG A 236 -9.67 -8.60 -25.24
CA ARG A 236 -9.48 -9.84 -26.03
C ARG A 236 -8.13 -10.51 -25.78
N LEU A 237 -7.10 -9.77 -25.37
CA LEU A 237 -5.80 -10.34 -24.98
C LEU A 237 -5.81 -11.09 -23.64
N ALA A 238 -6.76 -10.78 -22.74
CA ALA A 238 -6.84 -11.36 -21.39
C ALA A 238 -7.83 -12.53 -21.26
N ILE A 239 -8.62 -12.79 -22.30
CA ILE A 239 -9.62 -13.87 -22.34
C ILE A 239 -9.06 -15.11 -23.07
N ALA A 240 -9.54 -16.29 -22.71
CA ALA A 240 -9.16 -17.56 -23.36
C ALA A 240 -10.26 -18.08 -24.32
N GLY A 241 -11.48 -17.58 -24.20
CA GLY A 241 -12.59 -17.84 -25.12
C GLY A 241 -13.79 -16.95 -24.81
N HIS A 242 -14.46 -16.43 -25.84
CA HIS A 242 -15.62 -15.54 -25.75
C HIS A 242 -16.64 -15.88 -26.84
N TRP A 243 -17.78 -16.47 -26.48
CA TRP A 243 -18.89 -16.69 -27.40
C TRP A 243 -19.99 -15.69 -27.09
N THR A 244 -20.15 -14.69 -27.96
CA THR A 244 -21.23 -13.69 -27.88
C THR A 244 -22.60 -14.33 -28.11
N LEU A 245 -22.68 -15.40 -28.93
CA LEU A 245 -23.92 -16.12 -29.27
C LEU A 245 -24.93 -15.27 -30.08
N ASP A 246 -24.41 -14.30 -30.82
CA ASP A 246 -25.16 -13.27 -31.54
C ASP A 246 -25.48 -13.63 -33.01
N GLU A 247 -25.13 -14.82 -33.50
CA GLU A 247 -25.21 -15.16 -34.93
C GLU A 247 -26.64 -15.28 -35.47
N GLY A 248 -27.61 -15.60 -34.60
CA GLY A 248 -29.05 -15.69 -34.90
C GLY A 248 -29.48 -16.78 -35.90
N THR A 249 -28.55 -17.38 -36.65
CA THR A 249 -28.80 -18.38 -37.69
C THR A 249 -27.64 -19.38 -37.82
N GLY A 250 -27.90 -20.55 -38.44
CA GLY A 250 -26.89 -21.59 -38.62
C GLY A 250 -26.58 -22.36 -37.32
N THR A 251 -25.41 -22.99 -37.27
CA THR A 251 -24.97 -23.84 -36.15
C THR A 251 -23.59 -23.45 -35.61
N THR A 252 -23.09 -22.27 -35.94
CA THR A 252 -21.75 -21.80 -35.60
C THR A 252 -21.85 -20.71 -34.54
N ALA A 253 -21.06 -20.81 -33.48
CA ALA A 253 -20.84 -19.77 -32.49
C ALA A 253 -19.37 -19.34 -32.57
N ALA A 254 -19.09 -18.14 -33.07
CA ALA A 254 -17.76 -17.59 -33.20
C ALA A 254 -17.13 -17.39 -31.81
N ASP A 255 -15.81 -17.55 -31.75
CA ASP A 255 -15.01 -17.16 -30.58
C ASP A 255 -14.36 -15.81 -30.86
N ASP A 256 -14.79 -14.79 -30.12
CA ASP A 256 -14.28 -13.43 -30.13
C ASP A 256 -13.02 -13.23 -29.27
N SER A 257 -12.38 -14.31 -28.79
CA SER A 257 -11.00 -14.26 -28.32
C SER A 257 -10.00 -14.09 -29.49
N LEU A 258 -8.70 -14.07 -29.19
CA LEU A 258 -7.64 -14.16 -30.21
C LEU A 258 -7.29 -15.60 -30.61
N ASP A 259 -7.83 -16.61 -29.91
CA ASP A 259 -7.58 -18.03 -30.21
C ASP A 259 -8.57 -18.59 -31.26
N ALA A 260 -9.64 -17.85 -31.56
CA ALA A 260 -10.64 -18.16 -32.59
C ALA A 260 -11.23 -19.59 -32.52
N ARG A 261 -11.43 -20.11 -31.29
CA ARG A 261 -11.96 -21.45 -30.94
C ARG A 261 -13.47 -21.55 -31.20
N THR A 262 -13.85 -21.34 -32.46
CA THR A 262 -15.22 -21.36 -32.97
C THR A 262 -15.93 -22.64 -32.54
N ALA A 263 -17.06 -22.49 -31.85
CA ALA A 263 -17.86 -23.56 -31.29
C ALA A 263 -19.04 -23.92 -32.21
N THR A 264 -19.62 -25.11 -31.99
CA THR A 264 -20.72 -25.64 -32.83
C THR A 264 -21.95 -25.98 -31.99
N LEU A 265 -23.13 -25.50 -32.41
CA LEU A 265 -24.43 -25.90 -31.85
C LEU A 265 -24.74 -27.35 -32.25
N THR A 266 -25.18 -28.14 -31.27
CA THR A 266 -25.45 -29.58 -31.40
C THR A 266 -26.78 -29.97 -30.76
N GLY A 267 -27.33 -31.11 -31.17
CA GLY A 267 -28.63 -31.60 -30.71
C GLY A 267 -29.76 -30.63 -31.05
N GLY A 268 -30.69 -30.41 -30.12
CA GLY A 268 -31.78 -29.45 -30.27
C GLY A 268 -31.45 -28.00 -29.87
N ALA A 269 -30.19 -27.55 -29.98
CA ALA A 269 -29.82 -26.16 -29.73
C ALA A 269 -30.30 -25.23 -30.87
N THR A 270 -30.87 -24.08 -30.51
CA THR A 270 -31.39 -23.08 -31.47
C THR A 270 -31.10 -21.67 -31.03
N TRP A 271 -31.21 -20.69 -31.93
CA TRP A 271 -31.12 -19.26 -31.60
C TRP A 271 -32.45 -18.69 -31.07
N GLY A 272 -32.37 -17.67 -30.22
CA GLY A 272 -33.48 -16.89 -29.69
C GLY A 272 -33.04 -15.47 -29.29
N ASP A 273 -33.84 -14.80 -28.44
CA ASP A 273 -33.55 -13.45 -27.95
C ASP A 273 -32.39 -13.45 -26.93
N GLY A 274 -31.41 -12.55 -27.09
CA GLY A 274 -30.29 -12.37 -26.17
C GLY A 274 -30.57 -11.46 -24.97
N VAL A 275 -29.50 -11.11 -24.26
CA VAL A 275 -29.44 -10.04 -23.23
C VAL A 275 -28.22 -9.13 -23.43
N VAL A 276 -27.14 -9.64 -24.01
CA VAL A 276 -26.02 -8.85 -24.57
C VAL A 276 -26.09 -9.03 -26.08
N GLY A 277 -26.41 -7.98 -26.83
CA GLY A 277 -26.69 -8.09 -28.27
C GLY A 277 -28.12 -8.54 -28.61
N PRO A 278 -28.46 -8.66 -29.90
CA PRO A 278 -29.79 -9.07 -30.38
C PRO A 278 -30.15 -10.55 -30.18
N HIS A 279 -29.18 -11.47 -30.10
CA HIS A 279 -29.45 -12.91 -30.13
C HIS A 279 -28.77 -13.67 -28.98
N GLY A 280 -29.18 -14.92 -28.77
CA GLY A 280 -28.58 -15.82 -27.79
C GLY A 280 -28.99 -17.26 -28.05
N ALA A 281 -28.38 -18.21 -27.33
CA ALA A 281 -28.68 -19.63 -27.49
C ALA A 281 -29.85 -20.09 -26.62
N VAL A 282 -30.70 -20.96 -27.16
CA VAL A 282 -31.82 -21.60 -26.48
C VAL A 282 -31.58 -23.11 -26.44
N LEU A 283 -31.61 -23.67 -25.23
CA LEU A 283 -31.28 -25.07 -24.94
C LEU A 283 -32.50 -25.82 -24.39
N ASN A 284 -32.74 -27.01 -24.91
CA ASN A 284 -33.98 -27.77 -24.70
C ASN A 284 -34.03 -28.61 -23.40
N GLY A 285 -32.94 -28.68 -22.63
CA GLY A 285 -32.89 -29.47 -21.39
C GLY A 285 -32.76 -30.99 -21.56
N THR A 286 -32.49 -31.49 -22.77
CA THR A 286 -32.39 -32.93 -23.07
C THR A 286 -31.18 -33.34 -23.90
N ASP A 287 -30.84 -32.61 -24.98
CA ASP A 287 -29.71 -32.95 -25.87
C ASP A 287 -29.02 -31.73 -26.53
N ALA A 288 -29.51 -30.52 -26.27
CA ALA A 288 -28.96 -29.27 -26.80
C ALA A 288 -27.67 -28.86 -26.08
N ALA A 289 -26.58 -28.65 -26.82
CA ALA A 289 -25.33 -28.08 -26.30
C ALA A 289 -24.55 -27.34 -27.39
N ILE A 290 -23.60 -26.49 -26.99
CA ILE A 290 -22.62 -25.86 -27.87
C ILE A 290 -21.23 -26.36 -27.47
N ASP A 291 -20.47 -26.85 -28.44
CA ASP A 291 -19.22 -27.57 -28.21
C ASP A 291 -18.04 -26.79 -28.82
N ALA A 292 -17.07 -26.39 -27.98
CA ALA A 292 -15.85 -25.71 -28.38
C ALA A 292 -14.68 -26.73 -28.41
N PRO A 293 -13.97 -26.90 -29.55
CA PRO A 293 -13.17 -28.11 -29.82
C PRO A 293 -11.80 -28.20 -29.12
N ALA A 294 -11.68 -27.69 -27.90
CA ALA A 294 -10.48 -27.77 -27.05
C ALA A 294 -10.80 -27.49 -25.56
N PRO A 295 -9.94 -27.90 -24.61
CA PRO A 295 -9.94 -27.30 -23.28
C PRO A 295 -9.55 -25.82 -23.40
N VAL A 296 -10.46 -24.94 -23.02
CA VAL A 296 -10.30 -23.48 -23.14
C VAL A 296 -9.48 -22.90 -21.98
N VAL A 297 -9.50 -23.55 -20.81
CA VAL A 297 -8.72 -23.18 -19.62
C VAL A 297 -8.10 -24.43 -18.99
N ASP A 298 -6.89 -24.32 -18.43
CA ASP A 298 -6.34 -25.38 -17.58
C ASP A 298 -7.01 -25.34 -16.21
N THR A 299 -7.89 -26.31 -15.94
CA THR A 299 -8.61 -26.39 -14.66
C THR A 299 -7.70 -26.73 -13.46
N ALA A 300 -6.43 -27.07 -13.65
CA ALA A 300 -5.46 -27.16 -12.56
C ALA A 300 -4.93 -25.81 -12.10
N GLN A 301 -4.91 -24.79 -12.97
CA GLN A 301 -4.54 -23.40 -12.62
C GLN A 301 -5.74 -22.60 -12.14
N SER A 302 -5.51 -21.34 -11.75
CA SER A 302 -6.60 -20.39 -11.53
C SER A 302 -7.35 -20.13 -12.85
N PHE A 303 -8.67 -19.98 -12.79
CA PHE A 303 -9.48 -19.62 -13.96
C PHE A 303 -10.81 -19.00 -13.54
N SER A 304 -11.48 -18.33 -14.47
CA SER A 304 -12.85 -17.86 -14.28
C SER A 304 -13.72 -18.21 -15.49
N VAL A 305 -15.02 -18.36 -15.26
CA VAL A 305 -16.01 -18.61 -16.30
C VAL A 305 -17.28 -17.84 -15.99
N SER A 306 -17.79 -17.09 -16.98
CA SER A 306 -19.04 -16.36 -16.87
C SER A 306 -20.01 -16.73 -17.98
N ALA A 307 -21.30 -16.58 -17.69
CA ALA A 307 -22.39 -16.67 -18.66
C ALA A 307 -23.57 -15.84 -18.17
N TRP A 308 -24.32 -15.26 -19.10
CA TRP A 308 -25.70 -14.91 -18.86
C TRP A 308 -26.58 -16.14 -19.06
N VAL A 309 -27.51 -16.39 -18.13
CA VAL A 309 -28.39 -17.55 -18.16
C VAL A 309 -29.83 -17.17 -17.86
N LYS A 310 -30.78 -17.79 -18.56
CA LYS A 310 -32.23 -17.65 -18.38
C LYS A 310 -32.85 -19.02 -18.14
N PRO A 311 -32.70 -19.59 -16.92
CA PRO A 311 -33.15 -20.94 -16.64
C PRO A 311 -34.68 -21.03 -16.65
N THR A 312 -35.22 -22.08 -17.26
CA THR A 312 -36.64 -22.44 -17.11
C THR A 312 -36.92 -23.06 -15.73
N ALA A 313 -38.18 -23.29 -15.39
CA ALA A 313 -38.61 -23.94 -14.14
C ALA A 313 -38.24 -25.45 -14.01
N ALA A 314 -37.30 -25.96 -14.82
CA ALA A 314 -36.87 -27.36 -14.81
C ALA A 314 -36.29 -27.82 -13.46
N THR A 315 -36.46 -29.09 -13.11
CA THR A 315 -35.90 -29.72 -11.90
C THR A 315 -34.57 -30.43 -12.19
N GLY A 316 -33.85 -30.77 -11.12
CA GLY A 316 -32.53 -31.43 -11.19
C GLY A 316 -31.36 -30.46 -11.41
N PHE A 317 -30.17 -31.02 -11.57
CA PHE A 317 -28.96 -30.27 -11.95
C PHE A 317 -29.06 -29.81 -13.42
N ARG A 318 -28.61 -28.58 -13.69
CA ARG A 318 -28.64 -27.93 -15.00
C ARG A 318 -27.37 -27.10 -15.18
N THR A 319 -26.43 -27.59 -15.99
CA THR A 319 -25.09 -27.02 -16.14
C THR A 319 -25.02 -26.12 -17.37
N ALA A 320 -24.77 -24.83 -17.15
CA ALA A 320 -24.67 -23.84 -18.21
C ALA A 320 -23.31 -23.88 -18.93
N VAL A 321 -22.22 -24.07 -18.19
CA VAL A 321 -20.86 -24.21 -18.76
C VAL A 321 -20.05 -25.24 -17.98
N SER A 322 -19.28 -26.07 -18.69
CA SER A 322 -18.32 -27.03 -18.14
C SER A 322 -17.10 -27.23 -19.06
N VAL A 323 -16.04 -27.86 -18.56
CA VAL A 323 -14.96 -28.45 -19.38
C VAL A 323 -14.91 -29.94 -19.06
N ASP A 324 -14.96 -30.78 -20.08
CA ASP A 324 -15.07 -32.23 -19.91
C ASP A 324 -13.73 -32.89 -19.54
N GLY A 325 -13.75 -33.84 -18.60
CA GLY A 325 -12.72 -34.85 -18.41
C GLY A 325 -13.10 -36.17 -19.09
N SER A 326 -12.46 -37.28 -18.70
CA SER A 326 -12.75 -38.61 -19.25
C SER A 326 -14.06 -39.17 -18.70
N ALA A 327 -14.29 -39.05 -17.40
CA ALA A 327 -15.45 -39.58 -16.69
C ALA A 327 -16.41 -38.48 -16.20
N ILE A 328 -15.89 -37.33 -15.76
CA ILE A 328 -16.70 -36.20 -15.25
C ILE A 328 -16.18 -34.87 -15.82
N SER A 329 -16.90 -33.75 -15.63
CA SER A 329 -16.39 -32.41 -15.98
C SER A 329 -15.49 -31.83 -14.86
N GLY A 330 -14.48 -31.04 -15.24
CA GLY A 330 -13.52 -30.37 -14.34
C GLY A 330 -14.13 -29.29 -13.45
N PHE A 331 -15.24 -28.71 -13.89
CA PHE A 331 -16.11 -27.83 -13.13
C PHE A 331 -17.54 -27.88 -13.68
N TYR A 332 -18.48 -27.37 -12.90
CA TYR A 332 -19.87 -27.16 -13.28
C TYR A 332 -20.29 -25.75 -12.86
N LEU A 333 -20.54 -24.85 -13.82
CA LEU A 333 -21.27 -23.60 -13.57
C LEU A 333 -22.75 -23.90 -13.81
N GLN A 334 -23.50 -24.13 -12.74
CA GLN A 334 -24.77 -24.84 -12.82
C GLN A 334 -25.86 -24.24 -11.91
N ARG A 335 -27.11 -24.58 -12.19
CA ARG A 335 -28.19 -24.57 -11.21
C ARG A 335 -28.28 -25.97 -10.59
N ALA A 336 -28.13 -26.05 -9.27
CA ALA A 336 -28.20 -27.28 -8.51
C ALA A 336 -29.63 -27.79 -8.34
N ALA A 337 -29.79 -29.04 -7.89
CA ALA A 337 -31.08 -29.69 -7.71
C ALA A 337 -32.01 -29.03 -6.68
N ASP A 338 -31.47 -28.22 -5.76
CA ASP A 338 -32.24 -27.39 -4.81
C ASP A 338 -32.72 -26.05 -5.41
N GLY A 339 -32.42 -25.82 -6.69
CA GLY A 339 -32.82 -24.64 -7.46
C GLY A 339 -31.86 -23.45 -7.35
N ARG A 340 -30.80 -23.52 -6.55
CA ARG A 340 -29.80 -22.45 -6.39
C ARG A 340 -28.69 -22.55 -7.43
N PHE A 341 -28.03 -21.44 -7.74
CA PHE A 341 -26.81 -21.50 -8.55
C PHE A 341 -25.67 -22.08 -7.71
N ALA A 342 -24.77 -22.81 -8.38
CA ALA A 342 -23.59 -23.41 -7.81
C ALA A 342 -22.42 -23.32 -8.81
N PHE A 343 -21.24 -22.98 -8.30
CA PHE A 343 -19.99 -23.29 -8.99
C PHE A 343 -19.33 -24.45 -8.24
N THR A 344 -19.24 -25.60 -8.91
CA THR A 344 -18.84 -26.88 -8.30
C THR A 344 -17.57 -27.42 -8.95
N ARG A 345 -16.63 -27.92 -8.14
CA ARG A 345 -15.42 -28.62 -8.58
C ARG A 345 -15.19 -29.91 -7.79
N ARG A 346 -14.45 -30.84 -8.41
CA ARG A 346 -14.09 -32.15 -7.86
C ARG A 346 -12.57 -32.36 -7.89
N ALA A 347 -12.06 -33.16 -6.96
CA ALA A 347 -10.63 -33.37 -6.72
C ALA A 347 -9.91 -34.22 -7.79
N GLY A 348 -10.63 -34.81 -8.75
CA GLY A 348 -10.06 -35.62 -9.83
C GLY A 348 -11.15 -36.27 -10.70
N ASP A 349 -10.76 -36.88 -11.82
CA ASP A 349 -11.62 -37.45 -12.88
C ASP A 349 -12.40 -38.72 -12.46
N GLY A 350 -13.32 -38.56 -11.52
CA GLY A 350 -14.19 -39.61 -10.99
C GLY A 350 -15.08 -39.10 -9.87
N ASP A 351 -15.79 -39.98 -9.16
CA ASP A 351 -16.61 -39.61 -8.00
C ASP A 351 -15.73 -39.33 -6.76
N THR A 352 -15.03 -38.20 -6.83
CA THR A 352 -14.11 -37.69 -5.80
C THR A 352 -14.75 -36.56 -5.00
N ALA A 353 -14.16 -36.19 -3.87
CA ALA A 353 -14.66 -35.11 -3.03
C ALA A 353 -14.86 -33.80 -3.82
N SER A 354 -15.97 -33.11 -3.54
CA SER A 354 -16.39 -31.89 -4.24
C SER A 354 -16.56 -30.69 -3.31
N SER A 355 -16.13 -29.51 -3.75
CA SER A 355 -16.54 -28.22 -3.16
C SER A 355 -17.51 -27.52 -4.08
N SER A 356 -18.50 -26.82 -3.49
CA SER A 356 -19.47 -25.99 -4.19
C SER A 356 -19.64 -24.65 -3.49
N ALA A 357 -19.43 -23.55 -4.20
CA ALA A 357 -19.92 -22.23 -3.78
C ALA A 357 -21.35 -22.07 -4.33
N VAL A 358 -22.32 -21.73 -3.47
CA VAL A 358 -23.76 -21.68 -3.81
C VAL A 358 -24.38 -20.31 -3.56
N SER A 359 -25.44 -19.99 -4.32
CA SER A 359 -26.20 -18.75 -4.14
C SER A 359 -27.02 -18.76 -2.85
N THR A 360 -27.34 -17.57 -2.34
CA THR A 360 -28.18 -17.43 -1.14
C THR A 360 -29.64 -17.74 -1.46
N LEU A 361 -30.11 -17.29 -2.63
CA LEU A 361 -31.47 -17.48 -3.12
C LEU A 361 -31.50 -18.44 -4.32
N PRO A 362 -32.64 -19.11 -4.59
CA PRO A 362 -32.87 -19.85 -5.83
C PRO A 362 -32.72 -18.99 -7.08
N ALA A 363 -32.34 -19.63 -8.18
CA ALA A 363 -32.38 -19.03 -9.51
C ALA A 363 -33.82 -18.66 -9.90
N GLN A 364 -33.98 -17.54 -10.59
CA GLN A 364 -35.27 -17.01 -11.00
C GLN A 364 -35.65 -17.57 -12.37
N ALA A 365 -36.77 -18.29 -12.43
CA ALA A 365 -37.24 -18.89 -13.67
C ALA A 365 -37.58 -17.80 -14.70
N ASP A 366 -37.20 -18.04 -15.95
CA ASP A 366 -37.49 -17.23 -17.13
C ASP A 366 -37.00 -15.76 -17.04
N GLN A 367 -36.02 -15.49 -16.18
CA GLN A 367 -35.31 -14.20 -16.07
C GLN A 367 -33.82 -14.37 -16.35
N TRP A 368 -33.22 -13.40 -17.06
CA TRP A 368 -31.78 -13.36 -17.29
C TRP A 368 -31.02 -13.02 -15.99
N GLN A 369 -30.03 -13.84 -15.66
CA GLN A 369 -29.16 -13.68 -14.51
C GLN A 369 -27.70 -13.90 -14.95
N HIS A 370 -26.78 -13.04 -14.52
CA HIS A 370 -25.35 -13.21 -14.81
C HIS A 370 -24.71 -14.08 -13.72
N VAL A 371 -24.01 -15.15 -14.11
CA VAL A 371 -23.36 -16.08 -13.19
C VAL A 371 -21.87 -16.18 -13.50
N VAL A 372 -21.01 -16.08 -12.47
CA VAL A 372 -19.56 -16.23 -12.60
C VAL A 372 -19.02 -17.21 -11.57
N GLY A 373 -18.31 -18.22 -12.05
CA GLY A 373 -17.46 -19.08 -11.24
C GLY A 373 -16.01 -18.60 -11.29
N VAL A 374 -15.36 -18.46 -10.14
CA VAL A 374 -13.94 -18.10 -10.02
C VAL A 374 -13.22 -19.17 -9.20
N TYR A 375 -12.17 -19.76 -9.75
CA TYR A 375 -11.23 -20.60 -9.01
C TYR A 375 -9.89 -19.88 -8.90
N ASN A 376 -9.43 -19.64 -7.67
CA ASN A 376 -8.12 -19.07 -7.40
C ASN A 376 -7.24 -20.13 -6.72
N ARG A 377 -6.28 -20.67 -7.49
CA ARG A 377 -5.33 -21.68 -7.02
C ARG A 377 -4.39 -21.15 -5.94
N ALA A 378 -3.89 -19.92 -6.10
CA ALA A 378 -2.95 -19.31 -5.16
C ALA A 378 -3.60 -19.05 -3.79
N ALA A 379 -4.87 -18.61 -3.79
CA ALA A 379 -5.66 -18.42 -2.57
C ALA A 379 -6.30 -19.72 -2.05
N GLY A 380 -6.29 -20.81 -2.83
CA GLY A 380 -6.97 -22.06 -2.48
C GLY A 380 -8.48 -21.94 -2.35
N THR A 381 -9.14 -21.11 -3.17
CA THR A 381 -10.57 -20.79 -3.04
C THR A 381 -11.39 -20.99 -4.33
N LEU A 382 -12.67 -21.30 -4.13
CA LEU A 382 -13.70 -21.43 -5.15
C LEU A 382 -14.85 -20.48 -4.82
N SER A 383 -15.19 -19.56 -5.72
CA SER A 383 -16.17 -18.49 -5.50
C SER A 383 -17.27 -18.49 -6.56
N LEU A 384 -18.49 -18.15 -6.14
CA LEU A 384 -19.65 -17.93 -7.01
C LEU A 384 -20.15 -16.49 -6.85
N TYR A 385 -20.34 -15.82 -7.98
CA TYR A 385 -21.00 -14.53 -8.08
C TYR A 385 -22.31 -14.68 -8.88
N VAL A 386 -23.32 -13.92 -8.48
CA VAL A 386 -24.60 -13.80 -9.20
C VAL A 386 -24.93 -12.32 -9.33
N ASN A 387 -25.25 -11.85 -10.54
CA ASN A 387 -25.55 -10.46 -10.85
C ASN A 387 -24.48 -9.49 -10.28
N GLY A 388 -23.21 -9.77 -10.58
CA GLY A 388 -22.05 -9.00 -10.11
C GLY A 388 -21.72 -9.15 -8.62
N THR A 389 -22.52 -9.87 -7.84
CA THR A 389 -22.44 -9.90 -6.38
C THR A 389 -21.94 -11.25 -5.87
N LEU A 390 -20.85 -11.25 -5.08
CA LEU A 390 -20.32 -12.46 -4.43
C LEU A 390 -21.40 -13.09 -3.55
N GLN A 391 -21.71 -14.36 -3.80
CA GLN A 391 -22.64 -15.14 -2.98
C GLN A 391 -21.91 -15.93 -1.90
N GLN A 392 -20.86 -16.65 -2.30
CA GLN A 392 -20.09 -17.50 -1.41
C GLN A 392 -18.68 -17.70 -1.98
N SER A 393 -17.70 -17.84 -1.08
CA SER A 393 -16.39 -18.41 -1.37
C SER A 393 -16.13 -19.57 -0.41
N VAL A 394 -15.55 -20.66 -0.91
CA VAL A 394 -15.24 -21.88 -0.12
C VAL A 394 -13.81 -22.36 -0.41
N PRO A 395 -13.14 -23.03 0.54
CA PRO A 395 -11.82 -23.62 0.30
C PRO A 395 -11.87 -24.74 -0.77
N PHE A 396 -10.86 -24.75 -1.65
CA PHE A 396 -10.59 -25.83 -2.59
C PHE A 396 -9.11 -25.79 -3.03
N THR A 397 -8.32 -26.79 -2.66
CA THR A 397 -6.86 -26.81 -2.82
C THR A 397 -6.32 -27.90 -3.75
N THR A 398 -7.16 -28.80 -4.26
CA THR A 398 -6.71 -29.95 -5.07
C THR A 398 -6.77 -29.65 -6.57
N PRO A 399 -5.63 -29.47 -7.26
CA PRO A 399 -5.62 -29.19 -8.70
C PRO A 399 -5.90 -30.46 -9.53
N TRP A 400 -6.63 -30.29 -10.62
CA TRP A 400 -6.83 -31.32 -11.64
C TRP A 400 -7.13 -30.67 -13.00
N THR A 401 -6.40 -31.08 -14.04
CA THR A 401 -6.59 -30.66 -15.44
C THR A 401 -7.60 -31.59 -16.14
N ALA A 402 -8.74 -31.05 -16.54
CA ALA A 402 -9.67 -31.67 -17.47
C ALA A 402 -9.22 -31.37 -18.91
N SER A 403 -9.02 -32.41 -19.73
CA SER A 403 -8.38 -32.31 -21.06
C SER A 403 -9.34 -32.36 -22.25
N GLY A 404 -10.65 -32.41 -21.99
CA GLY A 404 -11.69 -32.43 -23.01
C GLY A 404 -12.19 -31.03 -23.38
N HIS A 405 -13.27 -31.00 -24.14
CA HIS A 405 -13.82 -29.78 -24.71
C HIS A 405 -14.46 -28.87 -23.65
N LEU A 406 -14.46 -27.56 -23.87
CA LEU A 406 -15.42 -26.67 -23.19
C LEU A 406 -16.79 -26.88 -23.83
N VAL A 407 -17.81 -27.04 -22.99
CA VAL A 407 -19.18 -27.30 -23.42
C VAL A 407 -20.14 -26.37 -22.71
N ILE A 408 -20.94 -25.66 -23.52
CA ILE A 408 -22.03 -24.80 -23.07
C ILE A 408 -23.31 -25.63 -23.15
N GLY A 409 -24.09 -25.64 -22.07
CA GLY A 409 -25.40 -26.29 -22.02
C GLY A 409 -25.45 -27.70 -21.44
N ARG A 410 -24.33 -28.28 -21.01
CA ARG A 410 -24.32 -29.55 -20.25
C ARG A 410 -23.08 -29.69 -19.37
N GLY A 411 -23.11 -30.73 -18.53
CA GLY A 411 -21.91 -31.33 -17.94
C GLY A 411 -21.66 -32.73 -18.48
N LYS A 412 -20.79 -33.47 -17.79
CA LYS A 412 -20.51 -34.89 -18.00
C LYS A 412 -20.45 -35.61 -16.66
N TRP A 413 -21.04 -36.80 -16.60
CA TRP A 413 -21.11 -37.65 -15.43
C TRP A 413 -21.01 -39.13 -15.81
N ALA A 414 -20.23 -39.90 -15.06
CA ALA A 414 -20.03 -41.34 -15.28
C ALA A 414 -19.67 -41.71 -16.75
N GLY A 415 -18.92 -40.86 -17.45
CA GLY A 415 -18.49 -41.02 -18.84
C GLY A 415 -19.47 -40.51 -19.90
N ALA A 416 -20.68 -40.06 -19.52
CA ALA A 416 -21.73 -39.64 -20.43
C ALA A 416 -22.14 -38.16 -20.25
N PRO A 417 -22.63 -37.48 -21.30
CA PRO A 417 -23.33 -36.19 -21.19
C PRO A 417 -24.45 -36.19 -20.14
N ALA A 418 -24.49 -35.18 -19.29
CA ALA A 418 -25.43 -35.06 -18.17
C ALA A 418 -25.82 -33.60 -17.89
N ASP A 419 -26.81 -33.40 -17.01
CA ASP A 419 -27.20 -32.09 -16.48
C ASP A 419 -27.51 -31.02 -17.54
N TRP A 420 -28.15 -31.44 -18.64
CA TRP A 420 -28.51 -30.60 -19.78
C TRP A 420 -29.29 -29.35 -19.37
N PHE A 421 -28.80 -28.17 -19.75
CA PHE A 421 -29.41 -26.88 -19.44
C PHE A 421 -30.71 -26.67 -20.22
N ALA A 422 -31.69 -26.06 -19.56
CA ALA A 422 -33.02 -25.83 -20.09
C ALA A 422 -33.37 -24.35 -20.00
N GLY A 423 -33.25 -23.60 -21.09
CA GLY A 423 -33.44 -22.15 -21.12
C GLY A 423 -32.45 -21.43 -22.02
N GLY A 424 -32.36 -20.09 -21.85
CA GLY A 424 -31.43 -19.24 -22.59
C GLY A 424 -30.03 -19.25 -22.00
N VAL A 425 -29.01 -19.17 -22.84
CA VAL A 425 -27.60 -18.91 -22.48
C VAL A 425 -27.02 -17.89 -23.46
N ASP A 426 -26.25 -16.94 -22.94
CA ASP A 426 -25.76 -15.78 -23.69
C ASP A 426 -24.40 -15.29 -23.13
N ASP A 427 -23.62 -14.57 -23.94
CA ASP A 427 -22.31 -13.96 -23.62
C ASP A 427 -21.42 -14.83 -22.69
N VAL A 428 -20.97 -15.98 -23.20
CA VAL A 428 -20.16 -16.93 -22.45
C VAL A 428 -18.68 -16.59 -22.56
N ARG A 429 -18.00 -16.41 -21.42
CA ARG A 429 -16.59 -16.00 -21.36
C ARG A 429 -15.77 -16.92 -20.46
N ALA A 430 -14.56 -17.25 -20.87
CA ALA A 430 -13.61 -18.06 -20.11
C ALA A 430 -12.26 -17.34 -19.99
N TYR A 431 -11.73 -17.24 -18.77
CA TYR A 431 -10.52 -16.50 -18.43
C TYR A 431 -9.49 -17.45 -17.80
N PRO A 432 -8.20 -17.36 -18.17
CA PRO A 432 -7.13 -18.15 -17.58
C PRO A 432 -6.64 -17.58 -16.23
N THR A 433 -7.39 -16.63 -15.66
CA THR A 433 -7.07 -15.92 -14.41
C THR A 433 -8.29 -15.83 -13.49
N PRO A 434 -8.11 -15.56 -12.18
CA PRO A 434 -9.22 -15.32 -11.27
C PRO A 434 -9.69 -13.86 -11.40
N LEU A 435 -10.93 -13.64 -11.82
CA LEU A 435 -11.51 -12.31 -11.96
C LEU A 435 -11.71 -11.63 -10.59
N THR A 436 -11.49 -10.31 -10.57
CA THR A 436 -11.78 -9.46 -9.41
C THR A 436 -13.29 -9.21 -9.28
N ALA A 437 -13.73 -8.84 -8.06
CA ALA A 437 -15.14 -8.52 -7.81
C ALA A 437 -15.64 -7.33 -8.66
N SER A 438 -14.79 -6.35 -8.97
CA SER A 438 -15.12 -5.22 -9.86
C SER A 438 -15.29 -5.67 -11.31
N ALA A 439 -14.37 -6.49 -11.86
CA ALA A 439 -14.51 -7.03 -13.20
C ALA A 439 -15.81 -7.86 -13.34
N VAL A 440 -16.11 -8.70 -12.35
CA VAL A 440 -17.38 -9.46 -12.30
C VAL A 440 -18.61 -8.56 -12.21
N ALA A 441 -18.51 -7.42 -11.52
CA ALA A 441 -19.56 -6.42 -11.50
C ALA A 441 -19.73 -5.74 -12.88
N SER A 442 -18.67 -5.37 -13.59
CA SER A 442 -18.75 -4.76 -14.93
C SER A 442 -19.37 -5.70 -15.97
N LEU A 443 -19.03 -7.00 -15.95
CA LEU A 443 -19.64 -8.01 -16.83
C LEU A 443 -21.17 -8.15 -16.62
N ALA A 444 -21.66 -7.88 -15.42
CA ALA A 444 -23.09 -7.91 -15.11
C ALA A 444 -23.81 -6.58 -15.41
N ALA A 445 -23.16 -5.57 -16.00
CA ALA A 445 -23.77 -4.27 -16.25
C ALA A 445 -24.54 -4.27 -17.58
N SER A 446 -25.65 -3.53 -17.65
CA SER A 446 -26.38 -3.28 -18.90
C SER A 446 -25.87 -2.03 -19.62
N GLY A 447 -25.14 -1.18 -18.90
CA GLY A 447 -24.45 0.01 -19.38
C GLY A 447 -23.74 0.67 -18.19
N SER A 448 -22.50 1.10 -18.39
CA SER A 448 -21.66 1.71 -17.35
C SER A 448 -20.77 2.78 -17.97
N TRP A 449 -21.18 4.04 -17.84
CA TRP A 449 -20.49 5.19 -18.44
C TRP A 449 -19.87 6.06 -17.35
N HIS A 450 -18.56 5.91 -17.16
CA HIS A 450 -17.77 6.70 -16.20
C HIS A 450 -17.53 8.15 -16.66
N PHE A 451 -17.81 8.49 -17.92
CA PHE A 451 -17.61 9.84 -18.50
C PHE A 451 -16.21 10.44 -18.30
N ASP A 452 -15.20 9.57 -18.19
CA ASP A 452 -13.83 9.90 -17.80
C ASP A 452 -12.92 10.33 -18.97
N GLU A 453 -13.40 10.29 -20.22
CA GLU A 453 -12.59 10.49 -21.42
C GLU A 453 -11.96 11.88 -21.51
N GLY A 454 -12.64 12.91 -21.01
CA GLY A 454 -12.13 14.28 -20.90
C GLY A 454 -11.90 15.03 -22.22
N ALA A 455 -11.98 14.36 -23.37
CA ALA A 455 -11.82 14.92 -24.71
C ALA A 455 -12.58 14.10 -25.77
N GLY A 456 -12.79 14.67 -26.96
CA GLY A 456 -13.51 14.03 -28.06
C GLY A 456 -15.03 14.08 -27.91
N THR A 457 -15.74 13.23 -28.66
CA THR A 457 -17.22 13.21 -28.73
C THR A 457 -17.84 11.85 -28.41
N VAL A 458 -17.09 10.96 -27.76
CA VAL A 458 -17.52 9.60 -27.39
C VAL A 458 -17.40 9.43 -25.89
N ALA A 459 -18.46 8.94 -25.24
CA ALA A 459 -18.48 8.51 -23.85
C ALA A 459 -18.57 6.98 -23.83
N ARG A 460 -17.59 6.28 -23.27
CA ARG A 460 -17.48 4.84 -23.46
C ARG A 460 -18.30 4.04 -22.47
N ASP A 461 -18.91 2.96 -22.96
CA ASP A 461 -19.56 1.97 -22.11
C ASP A 461 -18.52 0.94 -21.66
N SER A 462 -18.30 0.85 -20.35
CA SER A 462 -17.38 -0.12 -19.72
C SER A 462 -18.07 -1.44 -19.34
N SER A 463 -19.34 -1.61 -19.73
CA SER A 463 -20.07 -2.88 -19.58
C SER A 463 -19.77 -3.86 -20.72
N ALA A 464 -20.23 -5.11 -20.55
CA ALA A 464 -20.18 -6.14 -21.59
C ALA A 464 -20.92 -5.78 -22.89
N ASN A 465 -21.86 -4.82 -22.84
CA ASN A 465 -22.71 -4.40 -23.96
C ASN A 465 -22.06 -3.32 -24.86
N ALA A 466 -20.98 -2.68 -24.42
CA ALA A 466 -20.15 -1.75 -25.21
C ALA A 466 -20.93 -0.67 -26.02
N ALA A 467 -22.06 -0.17 -25.49
CA ALA A 467 -22.87 0.86 -26.14
C ALA A 467 -22.30 2.27 -25.91
N ASP A 468 -21.18 2.56 -26.57
CA ASP A 468 -20.52 3.87 -26.57
C ASP A 468 -21.48 5.00 -27.00
N GLY A 469 -21.61 6.01 -26.14
CA GLY A 469 -22.46 7.18 -26.34
C GLY A 469 -21.82 8.26 -27.20
N THR A 470 -22.61 8.90 -28.06
CA THR A 470 -22.16 10.05 -28.87
C THR A 470 -22.59 11.38 -28.24
N LEU A 471 -21.62 12.23 -27.88
CA LEU A 471 -21.87 13.61 -27.42
C LEU A 471 -22.36 14.48 -28.58
N ARG A 472 -23.56 15.04 -28.44
CA ARG A 472 -24.15 16.01 -29.37
C ARG A 472 -24.17 17.40 -28.73
N GLY A 473 -23.09 18.15 -28.91
CA GLY A 473 -22.93 19.51 -28.40
C GLY A 473 -22.58 19.62 -26.90
N ALA A 474 -22.52 18.51 -26.18
CA ALA A 474 -22.06 18.46 -24.80
C ALA A 474 -20.53 18.60 -24.74
N THR A 475 -19.99 18.98 -23.57
CA THR A 475 -18.54 19.21 -23.37
C THR A 475 -18.05 18.52 -22.09
N TRP A 476 -16.74 18.30 -21.97
CA TRP A 476 -16.16 17.64 -20.80
C TRP A 476 -15.88 18.63 -19.66
N THR A 477 -16.02 18.17 -18.41
CA THR A 477 -15.80 18.96 -17.19
C THR A 477 -15.18 18.08 -16.09
N ALA A 478 -14.91 18.65 -14.92
CA ALA A 478 -14.52 17.87 -13.73
C ALA A 478 -15.76 17.21 -13.10
N GLY A 479 -15.70 15.91 -12.83
CA GLY A 479 -16.80 15.11 -12.32
C GLY A 479 -16.94 15.07 -10.80
N ALA A 480 -17.78 14.15 -10.33
CA ALA A 480 -17.81 13.64 -8.97
C ALA A 480 -16.68 12.61 -8.77
N ALA A 481 -16.45 11.77 -9.77
CA ALA A 481 -15.17 11.11 -10.05
C ALA A 481 -14.47 11.84 -11.23
N GLY A 482 -13.28 11.38 -11.66
CA GLY A 482 -12.36 12.07 -12.60
C GLY A 482 -12.92 13.19 -13.50
N LYS A 483 -13.60 12.84 -14.60
CA LYS A 483 -14.28 13.78 -15.52
C LYS A 483 -15.79 13.53 -15.54
N ALA A 484 -16.52 14.42 -16.20
CA ALA A 484 -17.96 14.30 -16.41
C ALA A 484 -18.38 15.00 -17.71
N VAL A 485 -19.62 14.76 -18.16
CA VAL A 485 -20.21 15.48 -19.29
C VAL A 485 -21.06 16.66 -18.79
N GLN A 486 -20.80 17.84 -19.32
CA GLN A 486 -21.49 19.10 -19.07
C GLN A 486 -22.51 19.39 -20.18
N PHE A 487 -23.72 19.75 -19.76
CA PHE A 487 -24.89 20.04 -20.59
C PHE A 487 -25.37 21.50 -20.42
N ASP A 488 -25.93 22.05 -21.50
CA ASP A 488 -26.36 23.46 -21.63
C ASP A 488 -27.89 23.65 -21.77
N GLY A 489 -28.68 22.58 -21.53
CA GLY A 489 -30.12 22.54 -21.78
C GLY A 489 -30.52 22.19 -23.21
N LYS A 490 -29.58 22.02 -24.14
CA LYS A 490 -29.83 21.65 -25.55
C LYS A 490 -28.99 20.46 -26.02
N SER A 491 -27.78 20.32 -25.48
CA SER A 491 -26.87 19.21 -25.74
C SER A 491 -27.39 17.87 -25.19
N THR A 492 -26.93 16.76 -25.76
CA THR A 492 -27.22 15.39 -25.26
C THR A 492 -26.00 14.48 -25.36
N VAL A 493 -26.03 13.36 -24.63
CA VAL A 493 -25.33 12.13 -25.05
C VAL A 493 -26.37 11.15 -25.54
N ASP A 494 -26.13 10.58 -26.71
CA ASP A 494 -27.00 9.60 -27.36
C ASP A 494 -26.33 8.22 -27.28
N MET A 495 -26.89 7.33 -26.45
CA MET A 495 -26.39 5.95 -26.26
C MET A 495 -27.00 4.98 -27.28
N GLY A 496 -27.84 5.46 -28.19
CA GLY A 496 -28.55 4.63 -29.16
C GLY A 496 -29.58 3.68 -28.52
N THR A 497 -29.88 2.59 -29.23
CA THR A 497 -30.83 1.55 -28.80
C THR A 497 -30.08 0.21 -28.66
N SER A 498 -30.20 -0.44 -27.52
CA SER A 498 -29.71 -1.81 -27.30
C SER A 498 -30.78 -2.63 -26.56
N PRO A 499 -30.96 -3.93 -26.89
CA PRO A 499 -31.76 -4.85 -26.08
C PRO A 499 -31.35 -4.89 -24.61
N ALA A 500 -30.10 -4.52 -24.29
CA ALA A 500 -29.58 -4.38 -22.93
C ALA A 500 -30.21 -3.21 -22.15
N PHE A 501 -30.85 -2.24 -22.80
CA PHE A 501 -31.55 -1.13 -22.14
C PHE A 501 -33.00 -1.49 -21.76
N ASP A 502 -33.69 -2.26 -22.62
CA ASP A 502 -35.09 -2.68 -22.45
C ASP A 502 -35.35 -3.67 -21.29
N THR A 503 -35.57 -3.19 -20.08
CA THR A 503 -35.77 -4.06 -18.89
C THR A 503 -37.12 -4.79 -18.85
N GLY A 504 -38.07 -4.39 -19.71
CA GLY A 504 -39.38 -5.05 -19.83
C GLY A 504 -40.18 -5.03 -18.52
N THR A 505 -40.84 -6.15 -18.21
CA THR A 505 -41.49 -6.35 -16.90
C THR A 505 -40.52 -6.78 -15.80
N GLY A 506 -39.21 -6.82 -16.09
CA GLY A 506 -38.15 -7.19 -15.16
C GLY A 506 -37.81 -6.11 -14.14
N SER A 507 -36.78 -6.40 -13.35
CA SER A 507 -36.20 -5.47 -12.38
C SER A 507 -35.29 -4.45 -13.07
N LEU A 508 -35.09 -3.31 -12.43
CA LEU A 508 -34.29 -2.20 -12.96
C LEU A 508 -33.52 -1.55 -11.80
N SER A 509 -32.24 -1.26 -12.01
CA SER A 509 -31.55 -0.21 -11.25
C SER A 509 -30.95 0.80 -12.21
N LEU A 510 -31.11 2.08 -11.90
CA LEU A 510 -30.56 3.20 -12.64
C LEU A 510 -29.95 4.17 -11.64
N ALA A 511 -28.66 4.47 -11.76
CA ALA A 511 -27.91 5.35 -10.87
C ALA A 511 -27.08 6.35 -11.67
N ALA A 512 -26.94 7.57 -11.18
CA ALA A 512 -26.06 8.59 -11.76
C ALA A 512 -25.67 9.65 -10.73
N TRP A 513 -24.45 10.17 -10.85
CA TRP A 513 -24.07 11.43 -10.24
C TRP A 513 -24.50 12.61 -11.12
N PHE A 514 -24.92 13.71 -10.50
CA PHE A 514 -25.31 14.92 -11.21
C PHE A 514 -25.01 16.17 -10.39
N ARG A 515 -24.82 17.31 -11.08
CA ARG A 515 -24.87 18.65 -10.47
C ARG A 515 -25.74 19.58 -11.31
N THR A 516 -26.59 20.37 -10.68
CA THR A 516 -27.46 21.33 -11.39
C THR A 516 -27.91 22.48 -10.49
N THR A 517 -28.37 23.56 -11.10
CA THR A 517 -29.08 24.68 -10.47
C THR A 517 -30.50 24.87 -11.03
N ALA A 518 -30.98 23.91 -11.83
CA ALA A 518 -32.25 23.98 -12.55
C ALA A 518 -32.96 22.62 -12.60
N ASP A 519 -34.22 22.63 -13.05
CA ASP A 519 -34.97 21.42 -13.34
C ASP A 519 -34.53 20.80 -14.68
N GLY A 520 -34.64 19.47 -14.80
CA GLY A 520 -34.33 18.77 -16.06
C GLY A 520 -34.23 17.25 -15.90
N THR A 521 -34.19 16.54 -17.04
CA THR A 521 -34.08 15.08 -17.08
C THR A 521 -32.62 14.66 -17.24
N LEU A 522 -32.11 13.91 -16.25
CA LEU A 522 -30.73 13.39 -16.26
C LEU A 522 -30.58 12.29 -17.29
N VAL A 523 -31.52 11.34 -17.28
CA VAL A 523 -31.53 10.15 -18.14
C VAL A 523 -32.95 9.93 -18.65
N ASP A 524 -33.12 9.71 -19.95
CA ASP A 524 -34.42 9.39 -20.57
C ASP A 524 -34.30 8.25 -21.56
N HIS A 525 -35.20 7.27 -21.46
CA HIS A 525 -35.35 6.15 -22.38
C HIS A 525 -36.83 6.06 -22.82
N GLY A 526 -37.33 7.14 -23.41
CA GLY A 526 -38.71 7.25 -23.90
C GLY A 526 -39.74 6.82 -22.86
N ASP A 527 -40.79 6.09 -23.27
CA ASP A 527 -41.83 5.62 -22.34
C ASP A 527 -41.34 4.54 -21.34
N GLY A 528 -40.14 4.00 -21.51
CA GLY A 528 -39.57 2.93 -20.66
C GLY A 528 -39.20 3.40 -19.26
N TYR A 529 -38.21 4.30 -19.12
CA TYR A 529 -37.84 4.87 -17.83
C TYR A 529 -37.16 6.24 -17.96
N ALA A 530 -37.13 7.00 -16.87
CA ALA A 530 -36.39 8.25 -16.76
C ALA A 530 -35.98 8.58 -15.31
N LEU A 531 -34.94 9.41 -15.16
CA LEU A 531 -34.45 9.96 -13.89
C LEU A 531 -34.17 11.46 -14.08
N GLY A 532 -34.57 12.30 -13.13
CA GLY A 532 -34.53 13.75 -13.27
C GLY A 532 -34.62 14.52 -11.96
N VAL A 533 -34.63 15.85 -12.08
CA VAL A 533 -34.80 16.80 -10.98
C VAL A 533 -35.93 17.78 -11.32
N THR A 534 -36.82 18.03 -10.37
CA THR A 534 -37.93 19.00 -10.53
C THR A 534 -38.25 19.68 -9.21
N GLY A 535 -38.26 21.02 -9.16
CA GLY A 535 -38.35 21.79 -7.93
C GLY A 535 -37.23 21.48 -6.94
N GLY A 536 -36.04 21.10 -7.43
CA GLY A 536 -34.92 20.61 -6.62
C GLY A 536 -35.13 19.26 -5.93
N LYS A 537 -36.12 18.46 -6.35
CA LYS A 537 -36.43 17.11 -5.84
C LYS A 537 -36.11 16.06 -6.91
N LEU A 538 -35.73 14.85 -6.53
CA LEU A 538 -35.59 13.78 -7.51
C LEU A 538 -36.96 13.38 -8.05
N THR A 539 -37.03 13.20 -9.37
CA THR A 539 -38.16 12.60 -10.08
C THR A 539 -37.67 11.35 -10.81
N ALA A 540 -38.47 10.30 -10.83
CA ALA A 540 -38.15 9.09 -11.57
C ALA A 540 -39.41 8.44 -12.14
N ARG A 541 -39.25 7.70 -13.25
CA ARG A 541 -40.33 7.02 -13.96
C ARG A 541 -39.89 5.63 -14.40
N VAL A 542 -40.80 4.66 -14.33
CA VAL A 542 -40.72 3.37 -15.05
C VAL A 542 -42.10 3.08 -15.61
N GLY A 543 -42.25 3.10 -16.93
CA GLY A 543 -43.53 3.01 -17.61
C GLY A 543 -44.56 3.99 -17.04
N THR A 544 -45.62 3.43 -16.46
CA THR A 544 -46.74 4.15 -15.82
C THR A 544 -46.47 4.62 -14.39
N ILE A 545 -45.42 4.11 -13.73
CA ILE A 545 -45.05 4.51 -12.37
C ILE A 545 -44.26 5.82 -12.46
N GLN A 546 -44.74 6.88 -11.81
CA GLN A 546 -43.99 8.12 -11.61
C GLN A 546 -43.83 8.39 -10.12
N VAL A 547 -42.64 8.78 -9.69
CA VAL A 547 -42.29 9.08 -8.30
C VAL A 547 -41.56 10.41 -8.17
N THR A 548 -41.76 11.08 -7.03
CA THR A 548 -41.05 12.31 -6.65
C THR A 548 -40.66 12.23 -5.18
N THR A 549 -39.45 12.66 -4.81
CA THR A 549 -39.02 12.69 -3.40
C THR A 549 -39.75 13.77 -2.60
N THR A 550 -40.00 13.49 -1.32
CA THR A 550 -40.60 14.49 -0.41
C THR A 550 -39.59 15.58 -0.04
N GLY A 551 -38.33 15.19 0.22
CA GLY A 551 -37.17 16.07 0.35
C GLY A 551 -36.64 16.57 -1.00
N GLY A 552 -35.92 17.70 -0.96
CA GLY A 552 -35.30 18.35 -2.11
C GLY A 552 -34.18 19.30 -1.67
N GLY A 553 -33.82 20.24 -2.53
CA GLY A 553 -32.62 21.07 -2.37
C GLY A 553 -31.44 20.62 -3.23
N LEU A 554 -31.65 19.64 -4.12
CA LEU A 554 -30.63 18.98 -4.95
C LEU A 554 -30.29 19.75 -6.23
N ALA A 555 -30.77 20.98 -6.36
CA ALA A 555 -30.50 21.90 -7.47
C ALA A 555 -29.74 23.14 -6.95
N ASP A 556 -28.69 22.90 -6.18
CA ASP A 556 -27.88 23.92 -5.49
C ASP A 556 -26.51 24.18 -6.16
N GLY A 557 -26.18 23.42 -7.22
CA GLY A 557 -24.91 23.47 -7.94
C GLY A 557 -23.84 22.47 -7.46
N ASN A 558 -24.09 21.73 -6.37
CA ASN A 558 -23.19 20.69 -5.87
C ASN A 558 -23.43 19.33 -6.58
N TRP A 559 -22.48 18.41 -6.40
CA TRP A 559 -22.64 17.03 -6.83
C TRP A 559 -23.53 16.25 -5.87
N HIS A 560 -24.52 15.57 -6.43
CA HIS A 560 -25.46 14.66 -5.76
C HIS A 560 -25.52 13.33 -6.51
N HIS A 561 -25.86 12.26 -5.82
CA HIS A 561 -26.11 10.95 -6.43
C HIS A 561 -27.61 10.63 -6.41
N ALA A 562 -28.18 10.33 -7.57
CA ALA A 562 -29.56 9.87 -7.70
C ALA A 562 -29.58 8.39 -8.09
N ALA A 563 -30.42 7.60 -7.43
CA ALA A 563 -30.67 6.22 -7.85
C ALA A 563 -32.15 5.83 -7.75
N LEU A 564 -32.56 4.98 -8.68
CA LEU A 564 -33.86 4.33 -8.76
C LEU A 564 -33.61 2.82 -8.75
N VAL A 565 -34.26 2.09 -7.84
CA VAL A 565 -34.23 0.62 -7.79
C VAL A 565 -35.66 0.11 -7.80
N LEU A 566 -35.96 -0.78 -8.74
CA LEU A 566 -37.22 -1.51 -8.89
C LEU A 566 -36.93 -3.01 -8.81
N ASP A 567 -37.34 -3.63 -7.70
CA ASP A 567 -37.29 -5.08 -7.50
C ASP A 567 -38.66 -5.70 -7.80
N ARG A 568 -38.74 -6.52 -8.85
CA ARG A 568 -39.94 -7.27 -9.22
C ARG A 568 -40.13 -8.56 -8.43
N ALA A 569 -39.11 -9.07 -7.76
CA ALA A 569 -39.27 -10.24 -6.89
C ALA A 569 -40.05 -9.86 -5.62
N SER A 570 -39.73 -8.73 -5.00
CA SER A 570 -40.48 -8.19 -3.84
C SER A 570 -41.61 -7.22 -4.20
N GLN A 571 -41.74 -6.82 -5.47
CA GLN A 571 -42.68 -5.78 -5.94
C GLN A 571 -42.49 -4.44 -5.21
N ARG A 572 -41.22 -4.02 -5.06
CA ARG A 572 -40.82 -2.79 -4.36
C ARG A 572 -40.00 -1.88 -5.24
N LEU A 573 -40.31 -0.58 -5.18
CA LEU A 573 -39.52 0.49 -5.77
C LEU A 573 -38.96 1.38 -4.66
N THR A 574 -37.70 1.76 -4.77
CA THR A 574 -37.01 2.68 -3.85
C THR A 574 -36.26 3.73 -4.66
N VAL A 575 -36.31 4.99 -4.22
CA VAL A 575 -35.48 6.08 -4.75
C VAL A 575 -34.46 6.46 -3.69
N TYR A 576 -33.23 6.72 -4.11
CA TYR A 576 -32.12 7.09 -3.23
C TYR A 576 -31.58 8.46 -3.65
N ALA A 577 -31.26 9.29 -2.66
CA ALA A 577 -30.56 10.56 -2.81
C ALA A 577 -29.30 10.53 -1.93
N ASP A 578 -28.14 10.77 -2.53
CA ASP A 578 -26.82 10.73 -1.88
C ASP A 578 -26.56 9.42 -1.11
N GLY A 579 -27.07 8.31 -1.65
CA GLY A 579 -26.94 6.95 -1.09
C GLY A 579 -28.02 6.57 -0.07
N ASP A 580 -28.74 7.56 0.49
CA ASP A 580 -29.81 7.34 1.46
C ASP A 580 -31.17 7.14 0.78
N ALA A 581 -31.95 6.16 1.26
CA ALA A 581 -33.28 5.88 0.74
C ALA A 581 -34.25 7.04 1.08
N ALA A 582 -34.85 7.64 0.06
CA ALA A 582 -35.71 8.81 0.20
C ALA A 582 -37.20 8.42 0.29
N ALA A 583 -37.97 9.15 1.10
CA ALA A 583 -39.42 9.04 1.08
C ALA A 583 -39.99 9.66 -0.20
N VAL A 584 -40.98 9.00 -0.82
CA VAL A 584 -41.54 9.37 -2.12
C VAL A 584 -43.06 9.51 -2.10
N THR A 585 -43.58 10.37 -2.97
CA THR A 585 -44.96 10.37 -3.45
C THR A 585 -45.03 9.74 -4.84
N SER A 586 -46.11 9.05 -5.18
CA SER A 586 -46.27 8.40 -6.48
C SER A 586 -47.66 8.57 -7.09
N THR A 587 -47.74 8.44 -8.41
CA THR A 587 -49.00 8.31 -9.18
C THR A 587 -49.58 6.90 -9.16
N CYS A 588 -48.78 5.86 -8.88
CA CYS A 588 -49.20 4.47 -8.81
C CYS A 588 -48.47 3.73 -7.66
N GLY A 589 -49.18 2.85 -6.95
CA GLY A 589 -48.61 2.08 -5.85
C GLY A 589 -48.80 2.73 -4.48
N THR A 590 -48.37 2.04 -3.42
CA THR A 590 -48.61 2.46 -2.02
C THR A 590 -47.30 2.69 -1.26
N PRO A 591 -46.98 3.94 -0.84
CA PRO A 591 -45.78 4.22 -0.06
C PRO A 591 -45.77 3.51 1.31
N THR A 592 -44.64 2.90 1.66
CA THR A 592 -44.35 2.26 2.94
C THR A 592 -42.96 2.72 3.42
N GLY A 593 -42.92 3.76 4.26
CA GLY A 593 -41.67 4.37 4.69
C GLY A 593 -40.92 5.02 3.51
N THR A 594 -39.74 4.51 3.20
CA THR A 594 -38.91 4.93 2.05
C THR A 594 -39.10 4.06 0.80
N THR A 595 -39.97 3.04 0.86
CA THR A 595 -40.27 2.14 -0.27
C THR A 595 -41.67 2.39 -0.83
N LEU A 596 -41.90 1.98 -2.07
CA LEU A 596 -43.20 2.00 -2.74
C LEU A 596 -43.59 0.56 -3.12
N ASP A 597 -44.76 0.09 -2.68
CA ASP A 597 -45.34 -1.16 -3.18
C ASP A 597 -45.92 -0.93 -4.58
N VAL A 598 -45.43 -1.68 -5.56
CA VAL A 598 -45.78 -1.53 -6.98
C VAL A 598 -46.53 -2.75 -7.55
N SER A 599 -47.01 -3.65 -6.69
CA SER A 599 -47.70 -4.89 -7.09
C SER A 599 -48.94 -4.68 -7.96
N ALA A 600 -49.58 -3.51 -7.86
CA ALA A 600 -50.72 -3.10 -8.68
C ALA A 600 -50.37 -2.28 -9.93
N CYS A 601 -49.08 -2.07 -10.24
CA CYS A 601 -48.63 -1.16 -11.29
C CYS A 601 -48.09 -1.89 -12.54
N PRO A 602 -48.87 -1.98 -13.63
CA PRO A 602 -48.41 -2.53 -14.91
C PRO A 602 -47.49 -1.52 -15.61
N ALA A 603 -46.21 -1.56 -15.26
CA ALA A 603 -45.14 -0.81 -15.90
C ALA A 603 -44.22 -1.76 -16.68
N SER A 604 -43.75 -1.31 -17.83
CA SER A 604 -42.65 -1.91 -18.58
C SER A 604 -41.52 -0.90 -18.71
N GLY A 605 -40.27 -1.34 -18.56
CA GLY A 605 -39.08 -0.54 -18.83
C GLY A 605 -38.50 -0.75 -20.23
N THR A 606 -39.35 -1.11 -21.20
CA THR A 606 -39.02 -1.21 -22.64
C THR A 606 -39.40 0.08 -23.37
N ALA A 607 -38.56 0.53 -24.31
CA ALA A 607 -38.84 1.65 -25.19
C ALA A 607 -38.25 1.48 -26.60
N THR A 608 -38.92 2.06 -27.60
CA THR A 608 -38.38 2.16 -28.97
C THR A 608 -37.51 3.40 -29.18
N ALA A 609 -37.40 4.27 -28.17
CA ALA A 609 -36.56 5.45 -28.19
C ALA A 609 -35.12 5.11 -27.76
N PRO A 610 -34.10 5.81 -28.26
CA PRO A 610 -32.74 5.64 -27.75
C PRO A 610 -32.66 6.01 -26.26
N LEU A 611 -31.69 5.43 -25.55
CA LEU A 611 -31.29 5.89 -24.23
C LEU A 611 -30.47 7.17 -24.40
N THR A 612 -30.86 8.24 -23.71
CA THR A 612 -30.20 9.55 -23.80
C THR A 612 -29.90 10.13 -22.42
N VAL A 613 -28.84 10.92 -22.36
CA VAL A 613 -28.39 11.61 -21.13
C VAL A 613 -28.40 13.12 -21.37
N GLY A 614 -28.90 13.86 -20.39
CA GLY A 614 -28.89 15.32 -20.34
C GLY A 614 -29.84 16.04 -21.31
N ALA A 615 -30.81 15.34 -21.91
CA ALA A 615 -31.80 15.93 -22.80
C ALA A 615 -32.68 16.97 -22.07
N GLY A 616 -32.49 18.24 -22.42
CA GLY A 616 -33.16 19.36 -21.74
C GLY A 616 -32.56 19.72 -20.37
N PHE A 617 -31.42 19.14 -20.00
CA PHE A 617 -30.78 19.35 -18.70
C PHE A 617 -29.67 20.41 -18.77
N THR A 618 -29.61 21.27 -17.75
CA THR A 618 -28.49 22.21 -17.57
C THR A 618 -27.72 21.80 -16.32
N GLY A 619 -26.46 21.40 -16.46
CA GLY A 619 -25.72 20.79 -15.36
C GLY A 619 -24.63 19.85 -15.87
N ALA A 620 -24.07 19.00 -15.00
CA ALA A 620 -23.23 17.90 -15.44
C ALA A 620 -23.77 16.56 -14.91
N VAL A 621 -23.51 15.48 -15.65
CA VAL A 621 -23.83 14.09 -15.27
C VAL A 621 -22.53 13.29 -15.33
N ASP A 622 -22.39 12.38 -14.38
CA ASP A 622 -21.21 11.57 -14.13
C ASP A 622 -21.63 10.16 -13.67
N GLU A 623 -20.74 9.16 -13.81
CA GLU A 623 -20.88 7.80 -13.27
C GLU A 623 -22.30 7.19 -13.46
N LEU A 624 -22.73 7.07 -14.72
CA LEU A 624 -24.05 6.53 -15.07
C LEU A 624 -24.02 5.00 -15.14
N GLU A 625 -24.89 4.35 -14.37
CA GLU A 625 -24.97 2.90 -14.30
C GLU A 625 -26.40 2.38 -14.47
N LEU A 626 -26.55 1.36 -15.33
CA LEU A 626 -27.82 0.69 -15.64
C LEU A 626 -27.71 -0.83 -15.41
N ARG A 627 -28.69 -1.40 -14.68
CA ARG A 627 -28.78 -2.83 -14.35
C ARG A 627 -30.18 -3.40 -14.56
N ARG A 628 -30.25 -4.64 -15.05
CA ARG A 628 -31.47 -5.48 -15.17
C ARG A 628 -31.91 -6.19 -13.87
N PHE A 629 -31.29 -5.84 -12.75
CA PHE A 629 -31.53 -6.45 -11.45
C PHE A 629 -31.51 -5.38 -10.35
N PRO A 630 -32.16 -5.63 -9.19
CA PRO A 630 -32.20 -4.66 -8.12
C PRO A 630 -30.86 -4.61 -7.39
N LEU A 631 -30.24 -3.44 -7.33
CA LEU A 631 -29.08 -3.17 -6.49
C LEU A 631 -29.52 -3.04 -5.03
N THR A 632 -28.73 -3.60 -4.12
CA THR A 632 -28.95 -3.45 -2.68
C THR A 632 -28.66 -2.03 -2.23
N ALA A 633 -29.23 -1.61 -1.09
CA ALA A 633 -28.92 -0.31 -0.49
C ALA A 633 -27.42 -0.12 -0.21
N ALA A 634 -26.69 -1.21 0.09
CA ALA A 634 -25.24 -1.15 0.25
C ALA A 634 -24.52 -0.82 -1.06
N GLN A 635 -24.90 -1.46 -2.18
CA GLN A 635 -24.37 -1.14 -3.51
C GLN A 635 -24.71 0.29 -3.92
N ILE A 636 -25.95 0.76 -3.71
CA ILE A 636 -26.31 2.16 -3.99
C ILE A 636 -25.51 3.14 -3.12
N GLY A 637 -25.24 2.83 -1.86
CA GLY A 637 -24.34 3.61 -1.01
C GLY A 637 -22.90 3.65 -1.54
N THR A 638 -22.40 2.55 -2.11
CA THR A 638 -21.09 2.50 -2.78
C THR A 638 -21.06 3.39 -4.03
N LEU A 639 -22.05 3.30 -4.91
CA LEU A 639 -22.16 4.16 -6.11
C LEU A 639 -22.27 5.64 -5.74
N ALA A 640 -22.99 5.94 -4.66
CA ALA A 640 -23.13 7.29 -4.11
C ALA A 640 -21.90 7.83 -3.36
N GLY A 641 -20.78 7.08 -3.30
CA GLY A 641 -19.60 7.47 -2.51
C GLY A 641 -19.90 7.69 -1.02
N ALA A 642 -21.03 7.16 -0.53
CA ALA A 642 -21.56 7.40 0.80
C ALA A 642 -20.95 6.37 1.76
N ASN A 643 -20.00 6.81 2.58
CA ASN A 643 -19.44 5.94 3.61
C ASN A 643 -20.41 5.90 4.80
N HIS A 644 -20.78 4.72 5.28
CA HIS A 644 -21.62 4.53 6.46
C HIS A 644 -20.78 3.85 7.54
N LEU A 645 -20.55 4.54 8.66
CA LEU A 645 -19.86 4.01 9.83
C LEU A 645 -20.89 3.71 10.94
N ASP A 646 -21.37 2.48 10.97
CA ASP A 646 -22.25 1.98 12.02
C ASP A 646 -21.42 1.52 13.22
N VAL A 647 -21.77 1.96 14.42
CA VAL A 647 -21.10 1.65 15.69
C VAL A 647 -22.11 1.13 16.70
N ASP A 648 -21.84 -0.03 17.30
CA ASP A 648 -22.62 -0.58 18.42
C ASP A 648 -21.83 -0.45 19.73
N ALA A 649 -22.26 0.51 20.55
CA ALA A 649 -21.64 0.83 21.83
C ALA A 649 -21.87 -0.23 22.94
N ASN A 650 -22.66 -1.27 22.68
CA ASN A 650 -22.92 -2.37 23.60
C ASN A 650 -22.09 -3.63 23.28
N VAL A 651 -21.60 -3.78 22.04
CA VAL A 651 -20.83 -4.95 21.61
C VAL A 651 -19.33 -4.64 21.63
N VAL A 652 -18.73 -4.78 22.81
CA VAL A 652 -17.27 -4.72 22.98
C VAL A 652 -16.61 -5.91 22.27
N ARG A 653 -15.60 -5.61 21.44
CA ARG A 653 -14.77 -6.59 20.72
C ARG A 653 -13.59 -7.06 21.57
N ALA A 654 -12.85 -6.11 22.12
CA ALA A 654 -11.63 -6.32 22.89
C ALA A 654 -11.41 -5.17 23.88
N ASN A 655 -10.57 -5.38 24.89
CA ASN A 655 -9.99 -4.27 25.64
C ASN A 655 -8.77 -3.74 24.87
N THR A 656 -8.58 -2.43 24.86
CA THR A 656 -7.37 -1.81 24.30
C THR A 656 -6.18 -2.07 25.23
N ARG A 657 -5.00 -2.35 24.68
CA ARG A 657 -3.79 -2.51 25.48
C ARG A 657 -3.09 -1.14 25.63
N PRO A 658 -2.61 -0.73 26.82
CA PRO A 658 -1.86 0.54 26.96
C PRO A 658 -0.62 0.59 26.05
N THR A 659 -0.06 -0.58 25.74
CA THR A 659 1.11 -0.82 24.88
C THR A 659 0.84 -0.74 23.37
N THR A 660 -0.39 -0.50 22.92
CA THR A 660 -0.77 -0.52 21.47
C THR A 660 0.13 0.36 20.59
N TYR A 661 0.60 1.51 21.10
CA TYR A 661 1.47 2.45 20.36
C TYR A 661 2.81 2.62 21.07
N GLY A 662 3.89 2.37 20.35
CA GLY A 662 5.26 2.41 20.87
C GLY A 662 6.27 2.82 19.81
N SER A 663 7.56 2.63 20.13
CA SER A 663 8.67 2.77 19.18
C SER A 663 9.90 2.03 19.67
N ILE A 664 10.84 1.80 18.77
CA ILE A 664 12.17 1.28 19.05
C ILE A 664 13.21 2.42 19.16
N LEU A 665 14.19 2.26 20.04
CA LEU A 665 15.41 3.06 20.00
C LEU A 665 16.64 2.14 19.88
N GLU A 666 17.28 2.23 18.73
CA GLU A 666 18.62 1.75 18.43
C GLU A 666 19.52 2.94 18.03
N ASP A 667 20.84 2.80 18.12
CA ASP A 667 21.76 3.86 17.66
C ASP A 667 22.00 3.78 16.13
N ILE A 668 21.07 4.35 15.37
CA ILE A 668 21.07 4.47 13.90
C ILE A 668 21.04 5.95 13.51
N SER A 669 21.72 6.36 12.43
CA SER A 669 21.70 7.76 11.94
C SER A 669 22.06 8.81 13.01
N HIS A 670 23.01 8.48 13.90
CA HIS A 670 23.37 9.29 15.08
C HIS A 670 22.17 9.60 16.01
N SER A 671 21.19 8.69 16.10
CA SER A 671 20.00 8.83 16.95
C SER A 671 20.35 8.93 18.44
N VAL A 672 21.37 8.21 18.91
CA VAL A 672 21.83 8.26 20.31
C VAL A 672 23.13 9.04 20.40
N GLU A 673 24.27 8.52 19.92
CA GLU A 673 25.53 9.27 19.88
C GLU A 673 25.45 10.45 18.92
N GLY A 674 25.47 11.68 19.45
CA GLY A 674 25.29 12.91 18.69
C GLY A 674 23.83 13.34 18.47
N GLY A 675 22.88 12.58 19.01
CA GLY A 675 21.45 12.85 18.95
C GLY A 675 20.85 12.97 20.34
N LEU A 676 20.24 11.88 20.80
CA LEU A 676 19.52 11.80 22.06
C LEU A 676 20.45 11.84 23.28
N TYR A 677 21.66 11.30 23.17
CA TYR A 677 22.69 11.51 24.18
C TYR A 677 23.25 12.94 24.04
N ALA A 678 23.07 13.77 25.06
CA ALA A 678 23.38 15.20 24.99
C ALA A 678 24.88 15.54 25.12
N GLU A 679 25.78 14.57 24.94
CA GLU A 679 27.21 14.82 24.84
C GLU A 679 27.51 15.59 23.55
N LEU A 680 28.18 16.73 23.68
CA LEU A 680 28.48 17.62 22.56
C LEU A 680 29.85 17.34 21.93
N VAL A 681 30.69 16.53 22.56
CA VAL A 681 32.05 16.24 22.10
C VAL A 681 32.11 14.90 21.36
N ARG A 682 32.20 14.95 20.03
CA ARG A 682 32.41 13.76 19.18
C ARG A 682 33.81 13.19 19.43
N ASN A 683 33.96 11.87 19.41
CA ASN A 683 35.24 11.21 19.71
C ASN A 683 35.90 11.65 21.03
N ARG A 684 35.11 11.84 22.10
CA ARG A 684 35.62 12.23 23.44
C ARG A 684 36.55 11.22 24.12
N THR A 685 36.46 9.96 23.70
CA THR A 685 37.27 8.82 24.18
C THR A 685 38.54 8.60 23.34
N PHE A 686 38.64 9.27 22.19
CA PHE A 686 39.70 9.13 21.19
C PHE A 686 39.75 7.78 20.46
N LYS A 687 38.69 6.96 20.57
CA LYS A 687 38.59 5.61 19.97
C LYS A 687 37.87 5.57 18.62
N GLU A 688 37.17 6.64 18.21
CA GLU A 688 36.60 6.75 16.87
C GLU A 688 37.72 7.02 15.85
N ALA A 689 37.81 6.16 14.84
CA ALA A 689 38.75 6.26 13.73
C ALA A 689 38.06 6.76 12.45
N TYR A 690 38.82 7.35 11.52
CA TYR A 690 38.30 7.58 10.16
C TYR A 690 37.92 6.24 9.51
N GLN A 691 36.78 6.19 8.82
CA GLN A 691 36.16 4.96 8.29
C GLN A 691 37.15 4.00 7.58
N ARG A 692 36.89 2.69 7.72
CA ARG A 692 37.66 1.62 7.05
C ARG A 692 37.84 1.95 5.57
N GLY A 693 39.10 2.08 5.13
CA GLY A 693 39.47 2.37 3.74
C GLY A 693 40.12 3.74 3.52
N SER A 694 39.95 4.70 4.43
CA SER A 694 40.57 6.04 4.32
C SER A 694 42.10 6.05 4.47
N GLY A 695 42.68 5.02 5.10
CA GLY A 695 44.13 4.90 5.37
C GLY A 695 44.69 5.85 6.42
N ALA A 696 43.89 6.79 6.96
CA ALA A 696 44.36 7.84 7.87
C ALA A 696 44.60 7.37 9.32
N GLY A 697 43.90 6.33 9.78
CA GLY A 697 44.02 5.81 11.15
C GLY A 697 43.76 6.90 12.21
N ASP A 698 44.70 7.03 13.15
CA ASP A 698 44.65 8.00 14.26
C ASP A 698 45.27 9.38 13.91
N THR A 699 45.66 9.66 12.65
CA THR A 699 46.39 10.89 12.25
C THR A 699 45.81 11.56 11.00
N PRO A 700 45.35 12.82 11.06
CA PRO A 700 45.17 13.65 12.26
C PRO A 700 44.18 13.01 13.26
N VAL A 701 44.18 13.48 14.51
CA VAL A 701 43.27 12.95 15.54
C VAL A 701 41.81 13.13 15.08
N PRO A 702 41.03 12.05 14.88
CA PRO A 702 39.74 12.16 14.20
C PRO A 702 38.77 13.11 14.92
N TYR A 703 38.21 14.06 14.18
CA TYR A 703 37.30 15.15 14.63
C TYR A 703 37.93 16.22 15.55
N TRP A 704 39.23 16.12 15.83
CA TRP A 704 39.99 17.13 16.57
C TRP A 704 40.95 17.89 15.65
N SER A 705 41.32 19.11 16.04
CA SER A 705 42.22 19.99 15.27
C SER A 705 43.13 20.80 16.18
N LEU A 706 44.38 21.04 15.76
CA LEU A 706 45.34 21.88 16.46
C LEU A 706 45.00 23.38 16.27
N VAL A 707 45.05 24.15 17.35
CA VAL A 707 44.87 25.61 17.35
C VAL A 707 46.00 26.27 18.14
N THR A 708 46.74 27.17 17.49
CA THR A 708 47.90 27.88 18.08
C THR A 708 47.72 29.40 17.99
N SER A 709 48.12 30.13 19.03
CA SER A 709 48.30 31.59 18.93
C SER A 709 49.49 31.96 18.04
N PRO A 710 49.53 33.18 17.46
CA PRO A 710 50.73 33.69 16.81
C PRO A 710 51.97 33.58 17.70
N GLY A 711 53.05 32.98 17.17
CA GLY A 711 54.29 32.75 17.91
C GLY A 711 54.25 31.59 18.91
N ALA A 712 53.15 30.83 19.02
CA ALA A 712 53.11 29.57 19.76
C ALA A 712 53.39 28.38 18.82
N THR A 713 54.11 27.38 19.30
CA THR A 713 54.41 26.13 18.61
C THR A 713 54.11 24.93 19.50
N GLY A 714 53.57 23.87 18.89
CA GLY A 714 53.09 22.67 19.59
C GLY A 714 52.56 21.63 18.61
N THR A 715 52.26 20.43 19.12
CA THR A 715 51.67 19.32 18.35
C THR A 715 50.57 18.61 19.15
N TYR A 716 49.75 17.82 18.46
CA TYR A 716 48.70 16.99 19.05
C TYR A 716 48.69 15.61 18.40
N ALA A 717 48.43 14.56 19.17
CA ALA A 717 48.41 13.18 18.69
C ALA A 717 47.62 12.26 19.63
N ILE A 718 47.22 11.09 19.14
CA ILE A 718 46.83 9.97 20.00
C ILE A 718 48.08 9.34 20.62
N ASP A 719 48.04 9.08 21.92
CA ASP A 719 49.07 8.36 22.67
C ASP A 719 48.48 7.14 23.36
N THR A 720 48.90 5.94 22.92
CA THR A 720 48.54 4.64 23.50
C THR A 720 49.49 4.17 24.59
N ALA A 721 50.65 4.81 24.76
CA ALA A 721 51.58 4.55 25.86
C ALA A 721 51.18 5.27 27.15
N THR A 722 50.33 6.30 27.05
CA THR A 722 49.77 7.03 28.20
C THR A 722 48.24 6.93 28.26
N PRO A 723 47.65 5.74 28.45
CA PRO A 723 46.21 5.57 28.61
C PRO A 723 45.70 6.12 29.95
N LEU A 724 44.38 6.30 30.09
CA LEU A 724 43.75 6.56 31.39
C LEU A 724 43.64 5.27 32.21
N ASN A 725 43.18 4.19 31.57
CA ASN A 725 43.02 2.85 32.14
C ASN A 725 42.94 1.81 30.98
N THR A 726 42.56 0.56 31.27
CA THR A 726 42.47 -0.50 30.26
C THR A 726 41.24 -0.42 29.35
N ALA A 727 40.17 0.28 29.74
CA ALA A 727 38.99 0.49 28.90
C ALA A 727 39.22 1.65 27.91
N LEU A 728 39.80 2.74 28.43
CA LEU A 728 40.24 3.92 27.68
C LEU A 728 41.75 3.86 27.45
N ASP A 729 42.10 2.95 26.53
CA ASP A 729 43.41 2.43 26.12
C ASP A 729 44.36 3.45 25.44
N ARG A 730 43.99 4.72 25.44
CA ARG A 730 44.67 5.82 24.73
C ARG A 730 44.35 7.16 25.39
N SER A 731 44.98 8.23 24.93
CA SER A 731 44.62 9.60 25.28
C SER A 731 45.05 10.60 24.20
N LEU A 732 44.52 11.81 24.24
CA LEU A 732 45.00 12.93 23.44
C LEU A 732 46.21 13.56 24.11
N LYS A 733 47.39 13.41 23.52
CA LYS A 733 48.57 14.19 23.90
C LYS A 733 48.54 15.55 23.20
N LEU A 734 48.74 16.62 23.98
CA LEU A 734 48.97 17.98 23.51
C LEU A 734 50.34 18.44 24.00
N HIS A 735 51.30 18.55 23.06
CA HIS A 735 52.67 18.99 23.32
C HIS A 735 52.80 20.48 23.04
N ALA A 736 53.42 21.23 23.94
CA ALA A 736 53.76 22.63 23.75
C ALA A 736 55.28 22.80 23.68
N ASP A 737 55.81 23.00 22.46
CA ASP A 737 57.22 23.32 22.23
C ASP A 737 57.57 24.69 22.84
N ALA A 738 56.76 25.71 22.53
CA ALA A 738 56.89 27.05 23.09
C ALA A 738 55.56 27.81 23.04
N VAL A 739 55.11 28.31 24.18
CA VAL A 739 53.92 29.18 24.28
C VAL A 739 54.34 30.54 24.84
N PRO A 740 54.28 31.63 24.06
CA PRO A 740 54.65 32.98 24.52
C PRO A 740 53.66 33.50 25.57
N ALA A 741 54.04 34.55 26.30
CA ALA A 741 53.17 35.21 27.28
C ALA A 741 51.84 35.67 26.63
N GLY A 742 50.71 35.22 27.17
CA GLY A 742 49.37 35.45 26.62
C GLY A 742 48.94 34.50 25.49
N GLY A 743 49.84 33.64 24.99
CA GLY A 743 49.56 32.67 23.93
C GLY A 743 48.94 31.36 24.42
N ARG A 744 48.53 30.52 23.45
CA ARG A 744 48.09 29.14 23.68
C ARG A 744 48.55 28.15 22.60
N VAL A 745 48.61 26.88 23.01
CA VAL A 745 48.50 25.69 22.15
C VAL A 745 47.24 24.95 22.60
N ALA A 746 46.41 24.48 21.67
CA ALA A 746 45.09 23.94 21.98
C ALA A 746 44.64 22.85 21.01
N ALA A 747 43.74 21.98 21.47
CA ALA A 747 43.01 21.04 20.64
C ALA A 747 41.52 21.43 20.61
N ALA A 748 40.92 21.44 19.42
CA ALA A 748 39.54 21.86 19.20
C ALA A 748 38.71 20.78 18.50
N ASN A 749 37.50 20.53 19.01
CA ASN A 749 36.55 19.53 18.51
C ASN A 749 35.25 20.20 18.06
N VAL A 750 34.77 19.82 16.88
CA VAL A 750 33.61 20.42 16.21
C VAL A 750 32.26 19.85 16.65
N GLY A 751 32.26 18.86 17.55
CA GLY A 751 31.05 18.13 17.94
C GLY A 751 30.43 17.32 16.80
N TYR A 752 29.15 17.01 16.97
CA TYR A 752 28.36 16.26 15.99
C TYR A 752 27.72 17.24 14.99
N TYR A 753 28.46 17.55 13.91
CA TYR A 753 28.08 18.54 12.87
C TYR A 753 27.90 19.97 13.41
N GLY A 754 28.58 20.28 14.51
CA GLY A 754 28.49 21.55 15.22
C GLY A 754 28.15 21.38 16.70
N ILE A 755 28.17 22.49 17.42
CA ILE A 755 27.75 22.59 18.82
C ILE A 755 26.80 23.78 18.96
N ALA A 756 25.58 23.53 19.45
CA ALA A 756 24.62 24.62 19.68
C ALA A 756 25.05 25.52 20.85
N ALA A 757 25.36 26.77 20.52
CA ALA A 757 25.47 27.88 21.46
C ALA A 757 24.14 28.66 21.49
N LYS A 758 23.51 28.77 22.66
CA LYS A 758 22.29 29.58 22.87
C LYS A 758 22.56 30.67 23.92
N PRO A 759 21.88 31.83 23.92
CA PRO A 759 22.09 32.89 24.90
C PRO A 759 21.85 32.41 26.34
N ALA A 760 22.58 32.97 27.31
CA ALA A 760 22.37 32.72 28.75
C ALA A 760 22.32 31.23 29.17
N THR A 761 22.95 30.35 28.40
CA THR A 761 22.87 28.89 28.56
C THR A 761 24.08 28.39 29.33
N LYS A 762 23.84 27.65 30.43
CA LYS A 762 24.89 27.02 31.23
C LYS A 762 25.26 25.67 30.62
N TYR A 763 26.55 25.47 30.39
CA TYR A 763 27.13 24.19 30.01
C TYR A 763 27.96 23.64 31.18
N THR A 764 27.94 22.32 31.34
CA THR A 764 28.70 21.58 32.35
C THR A 764 29.53 20.51 31.67
N GLY A 765 30.79 20.38 32.04
CA GLY A 765 31.69 19.42 31.41
C GLY A 765 32.77 18.92 32.35
N SER A 766 33.52 17.94 31.88
CA SER A 766 34.69 17.43 32.58
C SER A 766 35.75 16.90 31.61
N PHE A 767 36.95 16.67 32.10
CA PHE A 767 37.97 15.86 31.43
C PHE A 767 38.88 15.23 32.49
N PHE A 768 39.52 14.11 32.16
CA PHE A 768 40.69 13.63 32.89
C PHE A 768 41.94 14.25 32.30
N GLY A 769 42.83 14.75 33.15
CA GLY A 769 44.08 15.40 32.73
C GLY A 769 45.27 14.94 33.56
N LYS A 770 46.43 14.80 32.89
CA LYS A 770 47.76 14.69 33.51
C LYS A 770 48.80 15.43 32.66
N GLY A 771 49.96 15.78 33.21
CA GLY A 771 51.01 16.42 32.43
C GLY A 771 52.19 16.96 33.22
N THR A 772 53.06 17.63 32.48
CA THR A 772 54.16 18.48 32.99
C THR A 772 53.88 19.97 32.77
N TRP A 773 52.79 20.31 32.05
CA TRP A 773 52.37 21.69 31.80
C TRP A 773 52.07 22.46 33.10
N THR A 774 52.83 23.54 33.32
CA THR A 774 52.74 24.40 34.53
C THR A 774 51.85 25.62 34.36
N GLY A 775 51.39 25.91 33.13
CA GLY A 775 50.47 27.00 32.84
C GLY A 775 49.01 26.67 33.20
N ALA A 776 48.09 27.58 32.89
CA ALA A 776 46.67 27.30 33.05
C ALA A 776 46.19 26.32 31.96
N VAL A 777 45.18 25.52 32.28
CA VAL A 777 44.36 24.82 31.28
C VAL A 777 43.03 25.57 31.16
N ARG A 778 42.60 25.85 29.94
CA ARG A 778 41.33 26.53 29.64
C ARG A 778 40.45 25.63 28.78
N VAL A 779 39.18 25.53 29.14
CA VAL A 779 38.15 25.02 28.24
C VAL A 779 37.29 26.18 27.76
N SER A 780 37.04 26.26 26.45
CA SER A 780 36.22 27.30 25.83
C SER A 780 35.26 26.73 24.80
N LEU A 781 34.12 27.41 24.63
CA LEU A 781 33.23 27.26 23.48
C LEU A 781 33.54 28.44 22.53
N GLU A 782 33.93 28.14 21.30
CA GLU A 782 34.45 29.12 20.35
C GLU A 782 33.82 28.98 18.97
N LYS A 783 33.83 30.06 18.19
CA LYS A 783 33.63 30.01 16.74
C LYS A 783 34.92 29.61 15.99
N PRO A 784 34.82 29.16 14.72
CA PRO A 784 35.95 28.84 13.85
C PRO A 784 37.01 29.95 13.74
N ASP A 785 36.58 31.22 13.76
CA ASP A 785 37.44 32.42 13.72
C ASP A 785 38.25 32.67 15.01
N GLY A 786 37.96 31.93 16.09
CA GLY A 786 38.59 32.10 17.40
C GLY A 786 37.81 33.00 18.37
N THR A 787 36.62 33.49 18.00
CA THR A 787 35.75 34.23 18.90
C THR A 787 35.29 33.34 20.05
N VAL A 788 35.66 33.69 21.28
CA VAL A 788 35.29 32.95 22.50
C VAL A 788 33.88 33.34 22.94
N LEU A 789 32.95 32.40 22.91
CA LEU A 789 31.57 32.60 23.36
C LEU A 789 31.43 32.39 24.88
N ALA A 790 32.15 31.41 25.42
CA ALA A 790 32.24 31.17 26.86
C ALA A 790 33.55 30.44 27.18
N SER A 791 34.11 30.62 28.38
CA SER A 791 35.32 29.89 28.79
C SER A 791 35.44 29.74 30.29
N LYS A 792 36.24 28.75 30.71
CA LYS A 792 36.62 28.51 32.10
C LYS A 792 38.08 28.09 32.16
N ASP A 793 38.87 28.78 32.97
CA ASP A 793 40.18 28.28 33.41
C ASP A 793 39.98 27.26 34.54
N VAL A 794 40.69 26.14 34.45
CA VAL A 794 40.79 25.10 35.48
C VAL A 794 42.24 24.99 35.96
N GLN A 795 42.49 24.13 36.96
CA GLN A 795 43.83 23.99 37.54
C GLN A 795 44.83 23.38 36.52
N PRO A 796 46.14 23.65 36.66
CA PRO A 796 47.17 22.96 35.90
C PRO A 796 47.08 21.44 36.08
N VAL A 797 47.41 20.68 35.04
CA VAL A 797 47.42 19.22 35.11
C VAL A 797 48.65 18.72 35.88
N GLY A 798 48.43 17.90 36.90
CA GLY A 798 49.50 17.27 37.69
C GLY A 798 50.11 16.05 37.00
N PRO A 799 51.16 15.44 37.58
CA PRO A 799 51.83 14.27 36.98
C PRO A 799 50.96 13.00 36.96
N ALA A 800 49.93 12.93 37.80
CA ALA A 800 48.96 11.84 37.86
C ALA A 800 47.63 12.25 37.21
N TRP A 801 46.87 11.27 36.69
CA TRP A 801 45.53 11.48 36.17
C TRP A 801 44.59 12.00 37.26
N ALA A 802 43.90 13.10 36.98
CA ALA A 802 42.84 13.64 37.82
C ALA A 802 41.68 14.16 36.97
N GLN A 803 40.44 13.92 37.40
CA GLN A 803 39.27 14.52 36.78
C GLN A 803 39.19 16.02 37.13
N GLN A 804 38.94 16.84 36.13
CA GLN A 804 38.68 18.28 36.26
C GLN A 804 37.26 18.54 35.79
N THR A 805 36.39 19.05 36.67
CA THR A 805 35.02 19.47 36.33
C THR A 805 34.97 20.98 36.11
N PHE A 806 34.15 21.41 35.16
CA PHE A 806 33.98 22.82 34.85
C PHE A 806 32.54 23.16 34.46
N SER A 807 32.20 24.44 34.56
CA SER A 807 31.00 24.98 33.95
C SER A 807 31.23 26.43 33.52
N PHE A 808 30.53 26.84 32.47
CA PHE A 808 30.47 28.21 32.00
C PHE A 808 29.07 28.51 31.46
N THR A 809 28.71 29.79 31.45
CA THR A 809 27.43 30.27 30.90
C THR A 809 27.74 31.21 29.75
N THR A 810 27.09 31.01 28.61
CA THR A 810 27.17 31.95 27.48
C THR A 810 26.54 33.30 27.86
N PRO A 811 27.08 34.44 27.41
CA PRO A 811 26.44 35.74 27.58
C PRO A 811 25.02 35.76 27.02
N SER A 812 24.15 36.61 27.60
CA SER A 812 22.81 36.87 27.05
C SER A 812 22.85 37.63 25.72
N THR A 813 24.02 38.14 25.31
CA THR A 813 24.24 38.96 24.12
C THR A 813 24.73 38.18 22.90
N ILE A 814 25.04 36.88 23.01
CA ILE A 814 25.43 36.09 21.83
C ILE A 814 24.21 35.84 20.94
N THR A 815 24.42 35.74 19.63
CA THR A 815 23.43 35.17 18.72
C THR A 815 23.47 33.64 18.81
N ALA A 816 22.30 32.99 18.80
CA ALA A 816 22.24 31.53 18.76
C ALA A 816 22.90 31.00 17.48
N SER A 817 23.70 29.94 17.58
CA SER A 817 24.42 29.37 16.44
C SER A 817 24.85 27.92 16.66
N THR A 818 25.17 27.20 15.59
CA THR A 818 25.63 25.79 15.60
C THR A 818 27.07 25.62 15.10
N ASP A 819 27.63 26.62 14.41
CA ASP A 819 29.01 26.68 13.89
C ASP A 819 30.03 26.92 15.01
N ASN A 820 30.02 26.09 16.05
CA ASN A 820 30.87 26.24 17.23
C ASN A 820 31.67 24.97 17.53
N ARG A 821 32.77 25.13 18.24
CA ARG A 821 33.69 24.07 18.66
C ARG A 821 34.05 24.21 20.14
N ILE A 822 34.23 23.09 20.83
CA ILE A 822 34.89 23.08 22.13
C ILE A 822 36.41 23.13 21.92
N VAL A 823 37.12 23.85 22.77
CA VAL A 823 38.58 24.03 22.68
C VAL A 823 39.19 23.79 24.06
N VAL A 824 40.15 22.86 24.15
CA VAL A 824 40.98 22.63 25.35
C VAL A 824 42.37 23.21 25.09
N SER A 825 42.76 24.22 25.87
CA SER A 825 43.95 25.05 25.63
C SER A 825 44.95 25.00 26.79
N LEU A 826 46.22 24.86 26.46
CA LEU A 826 47.37 25.15 27.32
C LEU A 826 47.68 26.65 27.21
N VAL A 827 47.34 27.42 28.25
CA VAL A 827 47.38 28.90 28.22
C VAL A 827 48.51 29.43 29.11
N ASN A 828 49.42 30.19 28.52
CA ASN A 828 50.48 30.85 29.26
C ASN A 828 50.03 32.23 29.76
N LYS A 829 49.74 32.33 31.06
CA LYS A 829 49.46 33.61 31.75
C LYS A 829 50.70 34.26 32.38
N GLY A 830 51.87 33.63 32.28
CA GLY A 830 53.14 34.11 32.81
C GLY A 830 53.78 35.16 31.91
N LYS A 831 54.98 35.62 32.31
CA LYS A 831 55.78 36.61 31.55
C LYS A 831 56.84 35.98 30.63
N THR A 832 57.20 34.73 30.87
CA THR A 832 58.19 33.96 30.11
C THR A 832 57.48 32.90 29.28
N ALA A 833 58.08 32.47 28.16
CA ALA A 833 57.53 31.35 27.39
C ALA A 833 57.49 30.06 28.24
N LEU A 834 56.50 29.21 28.00
CA LEU A 834 56.34 27.91 28.66
C LEU A 834 56.40 26.77 27.64
N THR A 835 56.87 25.61 28.09
CA THR A 835 56.87 24.33 27.38
C THR A 835 56.32 23.25 28.31
N GLY A 836 55.80 22.15 27.75
CA GLY A 836 55.36 21.00 28.53
C GLY A 836 54.36 20.13 27.79
N ASP A 837 54.07 18.97 28.38
CA ASP A 837 53.07 18.04 27.90
C ASP A 837 51.80 18.11 28.74
N ALA A 838 50.65 17.91 28.11
CA ALA A 838 49.40 17.55 28.76
C ALA A 838 48.72 16.41 27.99
N TRP A 839 48.16 15.46 28.72
CA TRP A 839 47.33 14.38 28.18
C TRP A 839 45.89 14.57 28.67
N PHE A 840 44.94 14.33 27.78
CA PHE A 840 43.51 14.47 28.04
C PHE A 840 42.76 13.18 27.67
N GLN A 841 41.79 12.80 28.49
CA GLN A 841 40.86 11.70 28.22
C GLN A 841 39.45 12.05 28.75
N GLN A 842 38.40 11.50 28.15
CA GLN A 842 36.99 11.73 28.49
C GLN A 842 36.59 13.22 28.45
N VAL A 843 36.98 13.94 27.39
CA VAL A 843 36.66 15.37 27.27
C VAL A 843 35.18 15.53 26.94
N SER A 844 34.40 16.02 27.90
CA SER A 844 32.94 15.98 27.88
C SER A 844 32.32 17.37 28.07
N LEU A 845 31.22 17.64 27.37
CA LEU A 845 30.43 18.87 27.50
C LEU A 845 28.94 18.60 27.29
N PHE A 846 28.14 18.92 28.30
CA PHE A 846 26.68 18.81 28.26
C PHE A 846 26.00 20.20 28.32
N PRO A 847 24.92 20.42 27.55
CA PRO A 847 23.97 21.50 27.76
C PRO A 847 23.00 21.11 28.90
N PRO A 848 21.98 21.93 29.23
CA PRO A 848 20.87 21.48 30.08
C PRO A 848 20.12 20.30 29.41
N THR A 849 19.87 19.23 30.17
CA THR A 849 19.30 17.98 29.67
C THR A 849 17.88 17.74 30.14
N PHE A 850 17.12 16.94 29.38
CA PHE A 850 15.77 16.51 29.75
C PHE A 850 15.83 15.80 31.11
N LYS A 851 15.04 16.31 32.07
CA LYS A 851 15.01 15.88 33.48
C LYS A 851 16.36 15.82 34.23
N ASN A 852 17.43 16.39 33.66
CA ASN A 852 18.83 16.25 34.09
C ASN A 852 19.44 14.85 33.93
N HIS A 853 18.87 13.99 33.08
CA HIS A 853 19.30 12.59 32.90
C HIS A 853 20.14 12.35 31.62
N GLY A 854 20.95 13.32 31.20
CA GLY A 854 21.86 13.16 30.04
C GLY A 854 21.19 13.17 28.67
N VAL A 855 19.85 13.18 28.60
CA VAL A 855 19.05 13.20 27.38
C VAL A 855 18.94 14.61 26.78
N ARG A 856 19.05 14.74 25.46
CA ARG A 856 18.92 16.01 24.74
C ARG A 856 17.50 16.58 24.86
N LEU A 857 17.40 17.84 25.27
CA LEU A 857 16.16 18.44 25.77
C LEU A 857 14.99 18.43 24.76
N ASP A 858 15.21 18.87 23.53
CA ASP A 858 14.16 18.96 22.49
C ASP A 858 13.71 17.59 21.98
N LEU A 859 14.63 16.63 21.87
CA LEU A 859 14.32 15.26 21.49
C LEU A 859 13.55 14.51 22.59
N GLY A 860 14.02 14.57 23.84
CA GLY A 860 13.31 13.96 24.98
C GLY A 860 11.91 14.54 25.19
N GLN A 861 11.73 15.84 24.95
CA GLN A 861 10.40 16.48 24.97
C GLN A 861 9.47 15.96 23.87
N LYS A 862 9.97 15.71 22.65
CA LYS A 862 9.16 15.11 21.56
C LYS A 862 8.79 13.66 21.86
N LEU A 863 9.73 12.85 22.35
CA LEU A 863 9.45 11.46 22.75
C LEU A 863 8.35 11.41 23.83
N ALA A 864 8.48 12.20 24.89
CA ALA A 864 7.46 12.30 25.94
C ALA A 864 6.10 12.83 25.41
N ALA A 865 6.12 13.76 24.45
CA ALA A 865 4.91 14.30 23.85
C ALA A 865 4.15 13.29 22.97
N MET A 866 4.79 12.21 22.49
CA MET A 866 4.10 11.12 21.80
C MET A 866 3.30 10.20 22.73
N LYS A 867 3.57 10.19 24.04
CA LYS A 867 2.91 9.29 25.02
C LYS A 867 2.92 7.83 24.57
N LEU A 868 4.10 7.33 24.23
CA LEU A 868 4.31 5.93 23.88
C LEU A 868 3.95 5.04 25.07
N GLY A 869 3.26 3.93 24.81
CA GLY A 869 2.92 2.91 25.80
C GLY A 869 3.98 1.82 25.94
N LEU A 870 4.80 1.60 24.90
CA LEU A 870 5.84 0.58 24.85
C LEU A 870 7.10 1.16 24.18
N PHE A 871 8.30 0.80 24.66
CA PHE A 871 9.56 1.34 24.17
C PHE A 871 10.66 0.25 24.14
N ARG A 872 11.05 -0.20 22.94
CA ARG A 872 12.03 -1.28 22.70
C ARG A 872 13.46 -0.75 22.73
N VAL A 873 14.30 -1.34 23.58
CA VAL A 873 15.70 -0.94 23.79
C VAL A 873 16.59 -2.17 24.05
N PRO A 874 17.88 -2.15 23.68
CA PRO A 874 18.57 -1.23 22.77
C PRO A 874 18.54 -1.84 21.35
N GLY A 875 17.33 -2.08 20.83
CA GLY A 875 17.03 -3.15 19.87
C GLY A 875 17.56 -2.95 18.44
N GLY A 876 16.93 -3.65 17.49
CA GLY A 876 17.32 -3.59 16.08
C GLY A 876 18.73 -4.11 15.85
N ASN A 877 19.30 -3.72 14.71
CA ASN A 877 20.61 -4.18 14.25
C ASN A 877 21.77 -3.72 15.14
N TYR A 878 21.58 -2.67 15.95
CA TYR A 878 22.53 -2.23 16.97
C TYR A 878 22.76 -3.28 18.07
N LEU A 879 21.75 -4.08 18.43
CA LEU A 879 21.88 -5.15 19.43
C LEU A 879 22.88 -6.23 18.97
N GLU A 880 22.76 -6.63 17.70
CA GLU A 880 23.50 -7.73 17.09
C GLU A 880 24.91 -7.35 16.65
N GLY A 881 25.04 -6.23 15.93
CA GLY A 881 26.25 -5.89 15.18
C GLY A 881 26.59 -6.91 14.08
N ASN A 882 27.73 -6.70 13.41
CA ASN A 882 28.17 -7.55 12.31
C ASN A 882 29.06 -8.72 12.76
N THR A 883 29.50 -8.79 14.02
CA THR A 883 30.28 -9.91 14.60
C THR A 883 30.04 -9.98 16.12
N LEU A 884 30.35 -11.13 16.74
CA LEU A 884 30.22 -11.30 18.20
C LEU A 884 31.04 -10.29 19.03
N ASP A 885 32.12 -9.75 18.47
CA ASP A 885 32.98 -8.72 19.09
C ASP A 885 32.39 -7.29 18.99
N THR A 886 31.43 -7.07 18.09
CA THR A 886 30.84 -5.75 17.79
C THR A 886 29.35 -5.65 18.10
N ARG A 887 28.78 -6.65 18.77
CA ARG A 887 27.45 -6.66 19.37
C ARG A 887 27.31 -5.63 20.50
N PHE A 888 26.06 -5.33 20.88
CA PHE A 888 25.80 -4.62 22.14
C PHE A 888 26.09 -5.51 23.36
N ALA A 889 27.24 -5.30 23.99
CA ALA A 889 27.63 -6.01 25.21
C ALA A 889 27.24 -5.22 26.46
N TRP A 890 26.01 -5.37 26.95
CA TRP A 890 25.40 -4.52 27.98
C TRP A 890 26.27 -4.28 29.23
N LYS A 891 27.03 -5.29 29.68
CA LYS A 891 27.96 -5.24 30.83
C LYS A 891 29.09 -4.21 30.65
N ASN A 892 29.44 -3.86 29.42
CA ASN A 892 30.41 -2.81 29.09
C ASN A 892 29.79 -1.40 29.11
N THR A 893 28.47 -1.28 29.24
CA THR A 893 27.72 -0.02 29.17
C THR A 893 27.25 0.51 30.53
N ILE A 894 27.47 -0.25 31.60
CA ILE A 894 27.13 0.11 32.98
C ILE A 894 28.35 0.72 33.71
N GLY A 895 28.22 1.10 34.99
CA GLY A 895 29.30 1.77 35.72
C GLY A 895 29.63 3.17 35.20
N LYS A 896 30.80 3.69 35.58
CA LYS A 896 31.18 5.08 35.25
C LYS A 896 31.60 5.21 33.78
N PRO A 897 31.27 6.31 33.08
CA PRO A 897 31.65 6.49 31.67
C PRO A 897 33.15 6.35 31.38
N GLU A 898 34.04 6.68 32.32
CA GLU A 898 35.49 6.50 32.17
C GLU A 898 35.98 5.05 32.34
N GLU A 899 35.10 4.13 32.75
CA GLU A 899 35.35 2.68 32.89
C GLU A 899 34.75 1.89 31.71
N ARG A 900 33.97 2.54 30.83
CA ARG A 900 33.31 1.91 29.66
C ARG A 900 34.27 1.90 28.45
N PRO A 901 34.49 0.74 27.79
CA PRO A 901 35.40 0.67 26.65
C PRO A 901 34.82 1.27 25.36
N GLY A 902 33.49 1.36 25.21
CA GLY A 902 32.83 1.62 23.93
C GLY A 902 33.02 0.46 22.93
N HIS A 903 32.30 0.53 21.82
CA HIS A 903 32.44 -0.43 20.72
C HIS A 903 32.18 0.21 19.34
N GLN A 904 32.60 -0.48 18.28
CA GLN A 904 32.28 -0.07 16.92
C GLN A 904 30.84 -0.52 16.60
N ASN A 905 29.93 0.45 16.42
CA ASN A 905 28.63 0.19 15.82
C ASN A 905 28.85 -0.16 14.34
N THR A 906 28.85 -1.46 14.06
CA THR A 906 29.13 -2.02 12.73
C THR A 906 27.90 -2.11 11.85
N ALA A 907 26.70 -2.13 12.46
CA ALA A 907 25.43 -2.03 11.74
C ALA A 907 25.32 -0.67 11.01
N TRP A 908 25.66 0.43 11.68
CA TRP A 908 25.41 1.79 11.17
C TRP A 908 26.66 2.64 10.90
N GLY A 909 27.86 2.12 11.19
CA GLY A 909 29.12 2.59 10.61
C GLY A 909 29.86 3.70 11.37
N TYR A 910 29.63 3.84 12.68
CA TYR A 910 30.31 4.81 13.55
C TYR A 910 30.69 4.21 14.92
N TRP A 911 31.43 4.97 15.73
CA TRP A 911 31.87 4.50 17.06
C TRP A 911 30.83 4.87 18.14
N SER A 912 30.44 3.91 18.98
CA SER A 912 29.67 4.16 20.20
C SER A 912 30.60 4.32 21.39
N THR A 913 30.46 5.39 22.19
CA THR A 913 31.21 5.48 23.46
C THR A 913 30.59 4.64 24.58
N ASP A 914 29.44 4.01 24.33
CA ASP A 914 28.55 3.41 25.33
C ASP A 914 28.26 4.38 26.50
N GLY A 915 28.33 5.68 26.23
CA GLY A 915 28.06 6.76 27.17
C GLY A 915 26.60 6.85 27.59
N PHE A 916 25.72 6.41 26.71
CA PHE A 916 24.30 6.17 26.94
C PHE A 916 24.12 4.64 27.00
N GLY A 917 24.22 4.08 28.20
CA GLY A 917 24.22 2.64 28.43
C GLY A 917 22.83 2.10 28.75
N ILE A 918 22.73 0.80 29.02
CA ILE A 918 21.44 0.14 29.27
C ILE A 918 20.62 0.81 30.41
N LEU A 919 21.30 1.37 31.42
CA LEU A 919 20.66 2.14 32.47
C LEU A 919 19.98 3.42 31.95
N ASP A 920 20.61 4.10 31.00
CA ASP A 920 20.14 5.36 30.44
C ASP A 920 18.97 5.12 29.47
N TYR A 921 18.99 4.01 28.71
CA TYR A 921 17.85 3.51 27.92
C TYR A 921 16.63 3.19 28.80
N LEU A 922 16.80 2.46 29.90
CA LEU A 922 15.70 2.11 30.81
C LEU A 922 15.15 3.33 31.55
N LYS A 923 16.02 4.26 31.99
CA LYS A 923 15.62 5.56 32.56
C LYS A 923 14.84 6.41 31.57
N LEU A 924 15.21 6.40 30.28
CA LEU A 924 14.48 7.11 29.24
C LEU A 924 13.04 6.59 29.08
N ALA A 925 12.83 5.27 29.12
CA ALA A 925 11.50 4.67 29.04
C ALA A 925 10.60 5.14 30.22
N GLU A 926 11.10 5.05 31.45
CA GLU A 926 10.44 5.62 32.64
C GLU A 926 10.20 7.13 32.46
N ASP A 927 11.16 7.85 31.90
CA ASP A 927 11.10 9.29 31.78
C ASP A 927 10.05 9.81 30.81
N ILE A 928 9.76 9.05 29.75
CA ILE A 928 8.67 9.34 28.79
C ILE A 928 7.34 8.69 29.20
N GLY A 929 7.34 7.86 30.25
CA GLY A 929 6.16 7.17 30.79
C GLY A 929 5.74 5.94 29.97
N ALA A 930 6.67 5.33 29.24
CA ALA A 930 6.46 4.12 28.45
C ALA A 930 6.92 2.87 29.21
N GLN A 931 6.28 1.73 28.97
CA GLN A 931 6.76 0.46 29.48
C GLN A 931 8.03 0.04 28.67
N PRO A 932 9.15 -0.33 29.32
CA PRO A 932 10.36 -0.78 28.63
C PRO A 932 10.24 -2.22 28.14
N LEU A 933 10.45 -2.45 26.84
CA LEU A 933 10.69 -3.78 26.27
C LEU A 933 12.20 -3.94 26.10
N LEU A 934 12.77 -4.95 26.77
CA LEU A 934 14.21 -5.21 26.77
C LEU A 934 14.57 -6.29 25.75
N ALA A 935 15.28 -5.90 24.68
CA ALA A 935 15.80 -6.83 23.69
C ALA A 935 17.14 -7.42 24.17
N LEU A 936 17.27 -8.75 24.13
CA LEU A 936 18.37 -9.52 24.70
C LEU A 936 19.17 -10.16 23.57
N PHE A 937 20.50 -10.01 23.58
CA PHE A 937 21.36 -10.58 22.55
C PHE A 937 21.28 -12.11 22.54
N ALA A 938 20.78 -12.70 21.44
CA ALA A 938 20.47 -14.12 21.35
C ALA A 938 21.54 -14.99 20.66
N GLY A 939 22.75 -14.48 20.39
CA GLY A 939 23.84 -15.29 19.84
C GLY A 939 23.90 -15.39 18.31
N TYR A 940 23.29 -14.45 17.59
CA TYR A 940 23.36 -14.30 16.12
C TYR A 940 23.80 -12.88 15.77
N THR A 941 24.37 -12.69 14.58
CA THR A 941 24.88 -11.39 14.11
C THR A 941 24.73 -11.23 12.60
N LEU A 942 24.70 -9.98 12.13
CA LEU A 942 24.24 -9.58 10.79
C LEU A 942 25.09 -10.10 9.62
N ASN A 943 26.30 -10.64 9.87
CA ASN A 943 27.11 -11.29 8.83
C ASN A 943 26.87 -12.81 8.70
N GLY A 944 25.94 -13.37 9.48
CA GLY A 944 25.68 -14.81 9.56
C GLY A 944 26.51 -15.57 10.60
N GLN A 945 27.37 -14.91 11.37
CA GLN A 945 28.06 -15.53 12.49
C GLN A 945 27.07 -15.78 13.64
N HIS A 946 26.98 -17.04 14.05
CA HIS A 946 26.27 -17.46 15.25
C HIS A 946 27.24 -18.05 16.28
N VAL A 947 26.78 -18.18 17.52
CA VAL A 947 27.48 -18.87 18.61
C VAL A 947 27.37 -20.39 18.47
N ASP A 948 28.38 -21.12 18.93
CA ASP A 948 28.31 -22.58 19.04
C ASP A 948 27.44 -22.99 20.24
N GLN A 949 26.68 -24.08 20.10
CA GLN A 949 25.73 -24.53 21.13
C GLN A 949 26.40 -24.85 22.47
N ALA A 950 27.67 -25.29 22.46
CA ALA A 950 28.44 -25.55 23.68
C ALA A 950 28.76 -24.27 24.47
N ASP A 951 28.88 -23.13 23.77
CA ASP A 951 29.23 -21.83 24.33
C ASP A 951 27.99 -20.96 24.64
N TYR A 952 26.81 -21.35 24.14
CA TYR A 952 25.56 -20.61 24.36
C TYR A 952 25.16 -20.36 25.83
N PRO A 953 25.40 -21.27 26.80
CA PRO A 953 25.05 -21.05 28.19
C PRO A 953 25.62 -19.76 28.81
N GLN A 954 26.73 -19.24 28.30
CA GLN A 954 27.27 -17.95 28.78
C GLN A 954 26.38 -16.77 28.38
N TYR A 955 25.78 -16.80 27.18
CA TYR A 955 24.89 -15.76 26.67
C TYR A 955 23.51 -15.83 27.35
N VAL A 956 23.03 -17.04 27.64
CA VAL A 956 21.85 -17.24 28.50
C VAL A 956 22.08 -16.63 29.89
N GLN A 957 23.27 -16.82 30.48
CA GLN A 957 23.61 -16.18 31.76
C GLN A 957 23.75 -14.66 31.62
N GLU A 958 24.34 -14.13 30.53
CA GLU A 958 24.39 -12.68 30.26
C GLU A 958 22.99 -12.05 30.22
N ALA A 959 22.01 -12.71 29.60
CA ALA A 959 20.63 -12.25 29.54
C ALA A 959 19.91 -12.32 30.90
N LEU A 960 20.08 -13.42 31.66
CA LEU A 960 19.55 -13.53 33.03
C LEU A 960 20.17 -12.51 33.99
N ASP A 961 21.44 -12.16 33.79
CA ASP A 961 22.13 -11.10 34.52
C ASP A 961 21.59 -9.71 34.14
N GLU A 962 21.23 -9.48 32.86
CA GLU A 962 20.66 -8.21 32.38
C GLU A 962 19.25 -7.97 32.94
N ILE A 963 18.43 -9.02 32.94
CA ILE A 963 17.11 -9.00 33.59
C ILE A 963 17.28 -8.77 35.10
N GLU A 964 18.25 -9.41 35.76
CA GLU A 964 18.53 -9.15 37.19
C GLU A 964 19.04 -7.72 37.42
N TYR A 965 19.79 -7.13 36.50
CA TYR A 965 20.16 -5.71 36.57
C TYR A 965 18.91 -4.83 36.52
N ALA A 966 18.01 -5.08 35.57
CA ALA A 966 16.79 -4.29 35.41
C ALA A 966 15.81 -4.43 36.59
N ILE A 967 15.49 -5.66 37.03
CA ILE A 967 14.41 -5.93 37.99
C ILE A 967 14.80 -6.66 39.28
N GLY A 968 16.08 -7.03 39.45
CA GLY A 968 16.55 -7.70 40.65
C GLY A 968 16.43 -6.84 41.91
N ASP A 969 16.18 -7.50 43.04
CA ASP A 969 16.23 -6.89 44.36
C ASP A 969 17.64 -6.39 44.70
N ALA A 970 17.75 -5.37 45.56
CA ALA A 970 19.02 -4.76 45.96
C ALA A 970 20.00 -5.73 46.66
N SER A 971 19.55 -6.90 47.12
CA SER A 971 20.40 -7.98 47.65
C SER A 971 21.00 -8.90 46.59
N THR A 972 20.51 -8.87 45.34
CA THR A 972 21.05 -9.65 44.21
C THR A 972 22.30 -8.98 43.64
N THR A 973 23.15 -9.74 42.94
CA THR A 973 24.42 -9.21 42.41
C THR A 973 24.18 -8.05 41.44
N TRP A 974 23.25 -8.21 40.51
CA TRP A 974 23.01 -7.19 39.50
C TRP A 974 22.01 -6.11 39.95
N GLY A 975 21.07 -6.44 40.83
CA GLY A 975 20.23 -5.43 41.49
C GLY A 975 21.05 -4.49 42.37
N ALA A 976 22.03 -5.00 43.13
CA ALA A 976 22.99 -4.18 43.88
C ALA A 976 23.84 -3.29 42.94
N LYS A 977 24.22 -3.79 41.77
CA LYS A 977 24.95 -3.03 40.75
C LYS A 977 24.09 -1.90 40.15
N ARG A 978 22.81 -2.13 39.86
CA ARG A 978 21.85 -1.07 39.44
C ARG A 978 21.69 0.01 40.51
N VAL A 979 21.60 -0.38 41.78
CA VAL A 979 21.57 0.56 42.92
C VAL A 979 22.85 1.41 42.97
N ALA A 980 24.02 0.78 42.83
CA ALA A 980 25.32 1.46 42.84
C ALA A 980 25.53 2.41 41.64
N ASP A 981 24.97 2.09 40.48
CA ASP A 981 24.97 2.94 39.28
C ASP A 981 23.87 4.02 39.31
N GLY A 982 23.16 4.15 40.45
CA GLY A 982 22.27 5.27 40.73
C GLY A 982 20.82 5.07 40.31
N HIS A 983 20.30 3.84 40.36
CA HIS A 983 18.86 3.58 40.28
C HIS A 983 18.40 2.50 41.30
N PRO A 984 17.99 2.90 42.51
CA PRO A 984 17.68 1.94 43.57
C PRO A 984 16.48 1.04 43.25
N ALA A 985 15.40 1.61 42.69
CA ALA A 985 14.19 0.89 42.36
C ALA A 985 14.40 -0.10 41.18
N PRO A 986 13.77 -1.28 41.20
CA PRO A 986 13.55 -2.08 40.00
C PRO A 986 12.79 -1.28 38.93
N PHE A 987 13.07 -1.53 37.64
CA PHE A 987 12.26 -1.00 36.54
C PHE A 987 10.96 -1.80 36.38
N ASP A 988 9.95 -1.20 35.74
CA ASP A 988 8.64 -1.85 35.47
C ASP A 988 8.71 -2.75 34.21
N LEU A 989 9.57 -3.78 34.24
CA LEU A 989 9.82 -4.68 33.10
C LEU A 989 8.79 -5.82 33.05
N HIS A 990 8.09 -5.93 31.92
CA HIS A 990 7.12 -6.98 31.64
C HIS A 990 7.42 -7.77 30.36
N TYR A 991 8.16 -7.19 29.42
CA TYR A 991 8.44 -7.79 28.11
C TYR A 991 9.94 -7.89 27.88
N VAL A 992 10.37 -9.08 27.45
CA VAL A 992 11.72 -9.33 26.95
C VAL A 992 11.64 -9.99 25.59
N GLU A 993 12.56 -9.64 24.71
CA GLU A 993 12.63 -10.16 23.36
C GLU A 993 13.99 -10.84 23.17
N VAL A 994 13.97 -12.02 22.55
CA VAL A 994 15.15 -12.86 22.43
C VAL A 994 15.67 -12.78 20.99
N GLY A 995 16.66 -11.91 20.80
CA GLY A 995 17.30 -11.64 19.52
C GLY A 995 16.75 -10.41 18.82
N ASN A 996 16.93 -10.38 17.50
CA ASN A 996 16.41 -9.36 16.58
C ASN A 996 16.44 -9.98 15.17
N GLU A 997 15.37 -9.81 14.39
CA GLU A 997 15.27 -10.24 12.98
C GLU A 997 15.83 -11.66 12.66
N ASP A 998 15.77 -12.61 13.60
CA ASP A 998 16.38 -13.95 13.47
C ASP A 998 15.75 -14.81 12.35
N TRP A 999 14.77 -14.31 11.59
CA TRP A 999 14.42 -14.87 10.28
C TRP A 999 15.57 -14.81 9.26
N PHE A 1000 16.58 -13.96 9.49
CA PHE A 1000 17.82 -13.98 8.72
C PHE A 1000 18.76 -15.15 9.08
N ASP A 1001 18.44 -15.95 10.11
CA ASP A 1001 19.24 -17.11 10.52
C ASP A 1001 19.13 -18.30 9.55
N GLY A 1002 19.92 -18.23 8.47
CA GLY A 1002 20.08 -19.31 7.51
C GLY A 1002 20.76 -20.58 8.05
N SER A 1003 21.28 -20.58 9.29
CA SER A 1003 21.86 -21.78 9.92
C SER A 1003 20.80 -22.66 10.61
N GLY A 1004 19.61 -22.11 10.87
CA GLY A 1004 18.56 -22.76 11.66
C GLY A 1004 18.85 -22.83 13.16
N SER A 1005 19.86 -22.09 13.66
CA SER A 1005 20.26 -22.13 15.07
C SER A 1005 19.22 -21.52 16.03
N TYR A 1006 18.39 -20.59 15.56
CA TYR A 1006 17.41 -19.89 16.38
C TYR A 1006 16.47 -20.81 17.15
N ALA A 1007 16.05 -21.94 16.57
CA ALA A 1007 15.10 -22.85 17.21
C ALA A 1007 15.60 -23.38 18.57
N TRP A 1008 16.89 -23.73 18.67
CA TRP A 1008 17.48 -24.16 19.94
C TRP A 1008 17.92 -22.98 20.81
N ARG A 1009 18.45 -21.89 20.21
CA ARG A 1009 18.80 -20.66 20.94
C ARG A 1009 17.60 -20.10 21.70
N PHE A 1010 16.47 -19.89 21.00
CA PHE A 1010 15.23 -19.44 21.60
C PHE A 1010 14.69 -20.42 22.66
N THR A 1011 14.68 -21.73 22.39
CA THR A 1011 14.22 -22.74 23.36
C THR A 1011 14.99 -22.64 24.68
N ASP A 1012 16.32 -22.63 24.63
CA ASP A 1012 17.16 -22.63 25.83
C ASP A 1012 17.03 -21.31 26.60
N MET A 1013 17.00 -20.17 25.90
CA MET A 1013 16.79 -18.86 26.50
C MET A 1013 15.38 -18.71 27.10
N TYR A 1014 14.33 -19.11 26.39
CA TYR A 1014 12.95 -19.08 26.87
C TYR A 1014 12.78 -19.92 28.14
N ASN A 1015 13.29 -21.14 28.15
CA ASN A 1015 13.22 -22.03 29.32
C ASN A 1015 13.97 -21.44 30.52
N ALA A 1016 15.15 -20.87 30.31
CA ALA A 1016 15.94 -20.24 31.37
C ALA A 1016 15.25 -18.98 31.95
N ILE A 1017 14.71 -18.11 31.09
CA ILE A 1017 13.97 -16.92 31.50
C ILE A 1017 12.69 -17.32 32.25
N LYS A 1018 11.88 -18.25 31.71
CA LYS A 1018 10.65 -18.71 32.38
C LYS A 1018 10.90 -19.41 33.71
N ALA A 1019 12.05 -20.08 33.89
CA ALA A 1019 12.42 -20.70 35.16
C ALA A 1019 12.75 -19.67 36.26
N LYS A 1020 13.38 -18.54 35.93
CA LYS A 1020 13.80 -17.50 36.90
C LYS A 1020 12.80 -16.35 37.02
N TYR A 1021 12.10 -16.02 35.94
CA TYR A 1021 11.21 -14.86 35.76
C TYR A 1021 9.91 -15.25 35.01
N PRO A 1022 9.08 -16.15 35.57
CA PRO A 1022 7.87 -16.65 34.89
C PRO A 1022 6.83 -15.58 34.57
N GLN A 1023 6.92 -14.39 35.19
CA GLN A 1023 6.03 -13.25 34.98
C GLN A 1023 6.33 -12.44 33.70
N LEU A 1024 7.49 -12.63 33.07
CA LEU A 1024 7.86 -11.91 31.85
C LEU A 1024 7.23 -12.56 30.61
N THR A 1025 6.72 -11.73 29.71
CA THR A 1025 6.39 -12.11 28.33
C THR A 1025 7.68 -12.22 27.53
N VAL A 1026 7.94 -13.38 26.93
CA VAL A 1026 9.12 -13.68 26.12
C VAL A 1026 8.71 -13.74 24.64
N ILE A 1027 9.30 -12.84 23.86
CA ILE A 1027 8.94 -12.55 22.47
C ILE A 1027 9.98 -13.20 21.54
N ALA A 1028 9.51 -13.88 20.50
CA ALA A 1028 10.32 -14.49 19.45
C ALA A 1028 10.42 -13.62 18.19
N THR A 1029 11.55 -13.65 17.50
CA THR A 1029 11.96 -12.73 16.42
C THR A 1029 11.92 -13.35 15.01
N THR A 1030 11.10 -14.38 14.80
CA THR A 1030 10.92 -15.05 13.49
C THR A 1030 9.61 -14.71 12.76
N GLY A 1031 8.83 -13.75 13.26
CA GLY A 1031 7.49 -13.45 12.74
C GLY A 1031 6.40 -14.41 13.24
N GLY A 1032 5.19 -13.88 13.38
CA GLY A 1032 3.95 -14.65 13.54
C GLY A 1032 3.08 -14.64 12.28
N LEU A 1033 3.01 -13.50 11.57
CA LEU A 1033 2.31 -13.34 10.29
C LEU A 1033 3.12 -12.61 9.22
N GLN A 1034 4.35 -12.17 9.49
CA GLN A 1034 5.23 -11.46 8.54
C GLN A 1034 5.44 -12.23 7.22
N GLY A 1035 5.61 -13.55 7.29
CA GLY A 1035 5.79 -14.45 6.16
C GLY A 1035 7.23 -14.47 5.62
N GLY A 1036 7.65 -15.62 5.08
CA GLY A 1036 9.01 -15.84 4.55
C GLY A 1036 9.54 -17.22 4.90
N ALA A 1037 10.80 -17.52 4.54
CA ALA A 1037 11.39 -18.84 4.80
C ALA A 1037 11.38 -19.22 6.29
N ALA A 1038 11.57 -18.25 7.19
CA ALA A 1038 11.60 -18.46 8.63
C ALA A 1038 10.22 -18.53 9.31
N SER A 1039 9.12 -18.18 8.64
CA SER A 1039 7.77 -18.42 9.21
C SER A 1039 7.39 -19.92 9.21
N SER A 1040 8.35 -20.80 8.91
CA SER A 1040 8.24 -22.25 8.93
C SER A 1040 9.10 -22.91 10.02
N THR A 1041 10.05 -22.20 10.64
CA THR A 1041 10.91 -22.75 11.69
C THR A 1041 10.20 -22.77 13.03
N SER A 1042 9.77 -23.97 13.47
CA SER A 1042 9.27 -24.17 14.82
C SER A 1042 10.36 -23.84 15.84
N THR A 1043 10.11 -22.86 16.71
CA THR A 1043 10.99 -22.39 17.78
C THR A 1043 11.26 -23.40 18.90
N GLY A 1044 10.95 -24.69 18.71
CA GLY A 1044 11.04 -25.79 19.69
C GLY A 1044 10.02 -25.71 20.83
N VAL A 1045 9.65 -24.50 21.24
CA VAL A 1045 8.61 -24.16 22.23
C VAL A 1045 7.65 -23.13 21.64
N ARG A 1046 6.41 -23.10 22.14
CA ARG A 1046 5.47 -22.01 21.84
C ARG A 1046 5.91 -20.76 22.59
N SER A 1047 6.25 -19.69 21.88
CA SER A 1047 6.52 -18.38 22.47
C SER A 1047 5.25 -17.76 23.07
N ASP A 1048 5.40 -16.79 23.97
CA ASP A 1048 4.26 -16.03 24.47
C ASP A 1048 3.73 -15.10 23.38
N ALA A 1049 4.66 -14.43 22.69
CA ALA A 1049 4.40 -13.58 21.54
C ALA A 1049 5.45 -13.77 20.43
N ALA A 1050 5.14 -13.29 19.22
CA ALA A 1050 6.05 -13.23 18.08
C ALA A 1050 6.09 -11.80 17.49
N ASP A 1051 7.25 -11.37 17.01
CA ASP A 1051 7.47 -10.04 16.45
C ASP A 1051 7.46 -10.05 14.92
N ASP A 1052 6.58 -9.25 14.32
CA ASP A 1052 6.48 -9.01 12.87
C ASP A 1052 7.05 -7.62 12.50
N HIS A 1053 7.99 -7.56 11.54
CA HIS A 1053 8.47 -6.29 10.96
C HIS A 1053 7.92 -5.99 9.55
N TYR A 1054 7.58 -4.74 9.26
CA TYR A 1054 7.07 -4.32 7.93
C TYR A 1054 7.66 -3.00 7.41
N TYR A 1055 8.42 -3.06 6.31
CA TYR A 1055 8.89 -1.90 5.58
C TYR A 1055 8.40 -1.91 4.13
N GLN A 1056 7.31 -1.18 3.88
CA GLN A 1056 6.44 -1.36 2.70
C GLN A 1056 5.96 -0.02 2.12
N SER A 1057 5.26 -0.05 0.98
CA SER A 1057 4.70 1.15 0.35
C SER A 1057 3.55 1.74 1.19
N PRO A 1058 3.25 3.05 1.10
CA PRO A 1058 2.10 3.64 1.80
C PRO A 1058 0.74 2.98 1.45
N GLN A 1059 0.59 2.48 0.21
CA GLN A 1059 -0.61 1.71 -0.15
C GLN A 1059 -0.62 0.34 0.54
N TRP A 1060 0.50 -0.38 0.55
CA TRP A 1060 0.56 -1.71 1.19
C TRP A 1060 0.02 -1.65 2.62
N PHE A 1061 0.38 -0.62 3.39
CA PHE A 1061 -0.16 -0.38 4.73
C PHE A 1061 -1.68 -0.09 4.74
N THR A 1062 -2.17 0.66 3.75
CA THR A 1062 -3.61 0.92 3.53
C THR A 1062 -4.39 -0.37 3.22
N ASP A 1063 -3.82 -1.26 2.43
CA ASP A 1063 -4.46 -2.51 1.97
C ASP A 1063 -4.33 -3.63 3.02
N ASN A 1064 -3.23 -3.66 3.77
CA ASN A 1064 -3.00 -4.60 4.88
C ASN A 1064 -3.61 -4.12 6.22
N SER A 1065 -4.41 -3.05 6.21
CA SER A 1065 -5.15 -2.56 7.39
C SER A 1065 -6.19 -3.54 7.96
N THR A 1066 -6.42 -4.69 7.32
CA THR A 1066 -7.24 -5.81 7.81
C THR A 1066 -6.43 -7.10 8.04
N ARG A 1067 -5.09 -7.07 7.90
CA ARG A 1067 -4.20 -8.25 7.97
C ARG A 1067 -4.40 -9.12 9.21
N TYR A 1068 -4.66 -8.49 10.36
CA TYR A 1068 -4.84 -9.18 11.64
C TYR A 1068 -6.31 -9.55 11.94
N ASP A 1069 -7.28 -9.12 11.12
CA ASP A 1069 -8.70 -9.44 11.34
C ASP A 1069 -8.94 -10.96 11.29
N THR A 1070 -8.13 -11.70 10.53
CA THR A 1070 -8.17 -13.17 10.40
C THR A 1070 -7.01 -13.90 11.09
N ALA A 1071 -6.22 -13.22 11.94
CA ALA A 1071 -5.14 -13.86 12.70
C ALA A 1071 -5.68 -14.99 13.60
N ASP A 1072 -4.89 -16.04 13.83
CA ASP A 1072 -5.29 -17.13 14.74
C ASP A 1072 -5.20 -16.70 16.20
N ARG A 1073 -6.35 -16.61 16.88
CA ARG A 1073 -6.47 -16.29 18.31
C ARG A 1073 -6.04 -17.43 19.23
N SER A 1074 -5.69 -18.60 18.67
CA SER A 1074 -5.11 -19.72 19.41
C SER A 1074 -3.57 -19.75 19.37
N GLY A 1075 -2.94 -18.94 18.51
CA GLY A 1075 -1.49 -18.80 18.36
C GLY A 1075 -0.81 -17.95 19.45
N PRO A 1076 0.49 -17.61 19.31
CA PRO A 1076 1.13 -16.61 20.15
C PRO A 1076 0.46 -15.23 19.95
N ASP A 1077 0.59 -14.37 20.96
CA ASP A 1077 0.28 -12.93 20.82
C ASP A 1077 1.22 -12.30 19.77
N ILE A 1078 0.85 -11.17 19.15
CA ILE A 1078 1.67 -10.54 18.10
C ILE A 1078 2.18 -9.16 18.54
N LEU A 1079 3.49 -8.94 18.45
CA LEU A 1079 4.09 -7.61 18.42
C LEU A 1079 4.32 -7.21 16.95
N VAL A 1080 4.11 -5.92 16.63
CA VAL A 1080 4.61 -5.33 15.37
C VAL A 1080 5.75 -4.38 15.74
N GLY A 1081 6.93 -4.95 16.01
CA GLY A 1081 8.07 -4.32 16.68
C GLY A 1081 8.88 -3.38 15.82
N GLU A 1082 8.70 -3.43 14.50
CA GLU A 1082 9.16 -2.40 13.57
C GLU A 1082 8.18 -2.23 12.40
N TYR A 1083 7.81 -0.97 12.11
CA TYR A 1083 7.22 -0.63 10.82
C TYR A 1083 7.52 0.82 10.40
N GLY A 1084 7.50 1.05 9.09
CA GLY A 1084 7.54 2.38 8.49
C GLY A 1084 7.25 2.33 7.00
N ALA A 1085 6.44 3.27 6.48
CA ALA A 1085 6.17 3.36 5.06
C ALA A 1085 7.35 4.01 4.33
N GLN A 1086 7.89 3.32 3.32
CA GLN A 1086 9.09 3.71 2.59
C GLN A 1086 8.82 4.80 1.54
N ASP A 1087 8.29 5.96 1.96
CA ASP A 1087 8.13 7.15 1.11
C ASP A 1087 8.60 8.42 1.83
N GLY A 1088 9.43 9.22 1.15
CA GLY A 1088 10.09 10.42 1.68
C GLY A 1088 11.52 10.20 2.19
N ARG A 1089 12.30 11.29 2.28
CA ARG A 1089 13.65 11.34 2.88
C ARG A 1089 13.96 12.73 3.48
N PRO A 1090 14.67 12.84 4.62
CA PRO A 1090 15.06 11.76 5.55
C PRO A 1090 13.92 11.35 6.51
N THR A 1091 12.72 11.92 6.34
CA THR A 1091 11.52 11.59 7.11
C THR A 1091 10.34 11.32 6.17
N GLY A 1092 9.35 10.59 6.66
CA GLY A 1092 8.15 10.24 5.88
C GLY A 1092 7.37 11.43 5.32
N THR A 1093 6.69 11.21 4.20
CA THR A 1093 5.70 12.14 3.62
C THR A 1093 4.35 12.08 4.35
N LEU A 1094 3.39 12.91 3.95
CA LEU A 1094 1.99 12.75 4.37
C LEU A 1094 1.38 11.44 3.83
N ALA A 1095 1.72 11.01 2.60
CA ALA A 1095 1.26 9.74 2.04
C ALA A 1095 1.68 8.55 2.93
N ALA A 1096 2.96 8.50 3.33
CA ALA A 1096 3.49 7.54 4.30
C ALA A 1096 2.64 7.50 5.59
N ALA A 1097 2.44 8.66 6.21
CA ALA A 1097 1.66 8.80 7.44
C ALA A 1097 0.19 8.34 7.31
N ILE A 1098 -0.44 8.57 6.16
CA ILE A 1098 -1.82 8.12 5.88
C ILE A 1098 -1.88 6.59 5.78
N GLY A 1099 -0.93 5.97 5.06
CA GLY A 1099 -0.83 4.51 4.98
C GLY A 1099 -0.62 3.88 6.35
N GLU A 1100 0.34 4.39 7.11
CA GLU A 1100 0.63 3.98 8.49
C GLU A 1100 -0.60 4.14 9.40
N ALA A 1101 -1.31 5.27 9.33
CA ALA A 1101 -2.54 5.48 10.08
C ALA A 1101 -3.62 4.45 9.73
N ALA A 1102 -3.78 4.12 8.45
CA ALA A 1102 -4.71 3.10 8.00
C ALA A 1102 -4.37 1.72 8.59
N PHE A 1103 -3.10 1.31 8.54
CA PHE A 1103 -2.63 0.07 9.15
C PHE A 1103 -2.83 0.02 10.67
N LEU A 1104 -2.51 1.13 11.35
CA LEU A 1104 -2.73 1.27 12.80
C LEU A 1104 -4.20 1.10 13.21
N THR A 1105 -5.18 1.44 12.37
CA THR A 1105 -6.58 1.11 12.67
C THR A 1105 -6.83 -0.39 12.73
N GLY A 1106 -6.12 -1.17 11.93
CA GLY A 1106 -6.12 -2.63 11.97
C GLY A 1106 -5.47 -3.18 13.22
N LEU A 1107 -4.29 -2.68 13.59
CA LEU A 1107 -3.58 -3.12 14.79
C LEU A 1107 -4.41 -2.86 16.06
N GLU A 1108 -4.95 -1.65 16.20
CA GLU A 1108 -5.80 -1.30 17.35
C GLU A 1108 -7.12 -2.10 17.37
N ARG A 1109 -7.77 -2.30 16.22
CA ARG A 1109 -9.00 -3.11 16.11
C ARG A 1109 -8.79 -4.56 16.56
N ASN A 1110 -7.58 -5.10 16.39
CA ASN A 1110 -7.18 -6.45 16.77
C ASN A 1110 -6.34 -6.49 18.06
N SER A 1111 -6.54 -5.56 19.00
CA SER A 1111 -5.85 -5.55 20.32
C SER A 1111 -6.12 -6.79 21.19
N ASP A 1112 -7.02 -7.68 20.78
CA ASP A 1112 -7.16 -9.02 21.37
C ASP A 1112 -5.90 -9.86 21.16
N VAL A 1113 -5.28 -9.79 19.99
CA VAL A 1113 -4.08 -10.56 19.59
C VAL A 1113 -2.83 -9.68 19.40
N VAL A 1114 -2.97 -8.44 18.92
CA VAL A 1114 -1.85 -7.51 18.74
C VAL A 1114 -1.55 -6.79 20.05
N ILE A 1115 -0.33 -6.98 20.58
CA ILE A 1115 0.09 -6.49 21.90
C ILE A 1115 0.62 -5.06 21.88
N GLY A 1116 1.19 -4.65 20.74
CA GLY A 1116 1.83 -3.38 20.54
C GLY A 1116 2.24 -3.19 19.08
N SER A 1117 2.58 -1.96 18.74
CA SER A 1117 3.12 -1.58 17.44
C SER A 1117 4.19 -0.51 17.62
N MET A 1118 5.26 -0.56 16.85
CA MET A 1118 6.41 0.31 17.02
C MET A 1118 6.88 0.86 15.69
N TYR A 1119 6.86 2.20 15.56
CA TYR A 1119 7.47 2.83 14.41
C TYR A 1119 9.00 2.72 14.50
N ALA A 1120 9.64 2.46 13.36
CA ALA A 1120 11.08 2.37 13.23
C ALA A 1120 11.59 3.02 11.93
N PRO A 1121 12.76 3.69 11.94
CA PRO A 1121 13.48 4.25 13.09
C PRO A 1121 12.89 5.60 13.57
N VAL A 1122 13.27 6.03 14.78
CA VAL A 1122 12.63 7.19 15.44
C VAL A 1122 13.32 8.52 15.16
N LEU A 1123 14.66 8.54 15.09
CA LEU A 1123 15.46 9.78 15.07
C LEU A 1123 16.45 9.77 13.90
N VAL A 1124 16.61 10.91 13.22
CA VAL A 1124 17.64 11.08 12.17
C VAL A 1124 18.37 12.41 12.28
N GLN A 1125 19.69 12.35 12.38
CA GLN A 1125 20.58 13.49 12.17
C GLN A 1125 20.63 13.78 10.68
N GLU A 1126 20.13 14.93 10.21
CA GLU A 1126 20.02 15.18 8.75
C GLU A 1126 21.37 15.18 8.02
N ASN A 1127 22.47 15.41 8.74
CA ASN A 1127 23.83 15.36 8.20
C ASN A 1127 24.39 13.93 8.01
N GLN A 1128 23.73 12.90 8.54
CA GLN A 1128 24.07 11.49 8.31
C GLN A 1128 22.84 10.60 8.52
N SER A 1129 22.11 10.34 7.43
CA SER A 1129 20.97 9.43 7.38
C SER A 1129 21.41 8.05 6.87
N ASN A 1130 21.26 7.02 7.71
CA ASN A 1130 21.47 5.62 7.34
C ASN A 1130 20.18 4.97 6.79
N TRP A 1131 19.01 5.49 7.15
CA TRP A 1131 17.69 4.96 6.76
C TRP A 1131 16.78 6.05 6.16
N PRO A 1132 15.97 5.75 5.12
CA PRO A 1132 15.23 6.76 4.37
C PRO A 1132 14.14 7.50 5.16
N VAL A 1133 13.39 6.83 6.04
CA VAL A 1133 12.21 7.36 6.71
C VAL A 1133 12.34 7.29 8.23
N ASN A 1134 11.94 8.34 8.94
CA ASN A 1134 12.13 8.49 10.38
C ASN A 1134 11.02 9.40 10.98
N LEU A 1135 10.75 9.30 12.29
CA LEU A 1135 9.76 10.16 12.97
C LEU A 1135 10.23 11.61 13.21
N ILE A 1136 11.49 11.80 13.62
CA ILE A 1136 12.01 13.10 14.08
C ILE A 1136 13.35 13.38 13.40
N GLY A 1137 13.38 14.39 12.54
CA GLY A 1137 14.62 14.93 11.96
C GLY A 1137 15.22 16.03 12.83
N PHE A 1138 16.55 16.08 12.93
CA PHE A 1138 17.26 17.07 13.74
C PHE A 1138 18.64 17.44 13.20
N ASP A 1139 19.14 18.59 13.65
CA ASP A 1139 20.54 19.01 13.52
C ASP A 1139 21.13 19.31 14.91
N ALA A 1140 22.33 19.90 14.97
CA ALA A 1140 22.95 20.30 16.24
C ALA A 1140 22.14 21.32 17.07
N GLY A 1141 21.24 22.10 16.46
CA GLY A 1141 20.54 23.24 17.08
C GLY A 1141 19.06 23.03 17.41
N THR A 1142 18.34 22.27 16.58
CA THR A 1142 16.88 22.12 16.61
C THR A 1142 16.42 20.75 16.08
N SER A 1143 15.10 20.50 16.13
CA SER A 1143 14.46 19.27 15.67
C SER A 1143 12.99 19.49 15.25
N TYR A 1144 12.52 18.71 14.28
CA TYR A 1144 11.14 18.76 13.77
C TYR A 1144 10.47 17.38 13.81
N ALA A 1145 9.14 17.36 13.72
CA ALA A 1145 8.34 16.14 13.70
C ALA A 1145 7.84 15.86 12.28
N SER A 1146 7.91 14.61 11.82
CA SER A 1146 7.35 14.20 10.53
C SER A 1146 5.81 14.10 10.57
N PRO A 1147 5.12 14.03 9.41
CA PRO A 1147 3.70 13.65 9.36
C PRO A 1147 3.41 12.33 10.11
N SER A 1148 4.29 11.32 10.01
CA SER A 1148 4.18 10.06 10.73
C SER A 1148 4.23 10.23 12.25
N TYR A 1149 5.10 11.10 12.79
CA TYR A 1149 5.13 11.44 14.22
C TYR A 1149 3.76 11.96 14.69
N TRP A 1150 3.13 12.81 13.89
CA TRP A 1150 1.84 13.40 14.25
C TRP A 1150 0.72 12.36 14.24
N VAL A 1151 0.78 11.35 13.36
CA VAL A 1151 -0.12 10.19 13.41
C VAL A 1151 0.08 9.39 14.69
N GLN A 1152 1.33 9.05 15.07
CA GLN A 1152 1.61 8.36 16.34
C GLN A 1152 1.02 9.12 17.53
N GLN A 1153 1.30 10.42 17.62
CA GLN A 1153 0.80 11.27 18.71
C GLN A 1153 -0.74 11.38 18.73
N MET A 1154 -1.38 11.53 17.57
CA MET A 1154 -2.85 11.60 17.48
C MET A 1154 -3.50 10.30 17.96
N PHE A 1155 -2.94 9.16 17.57
CA PHE A 1155 -3.52 7.84 17.85
C PHE A 1155 -3.29 7.41 19.31
N SER A 1156 -2.09 7.64 19.86
CA SER A 1156 -1.79 7.36 21.27
C SER A 1156 -2.55 8.29 22.23
N SER A 1157 -2.62 9.59 21.94
CA SER A 1157 -3.26 10.58 22.83
C SER A 1157 -4.79 10.47 22.88
N THR A 1158 -5.40 9.66 22.01
CA THR A 1158 -6.86 9.48 21.93
C THR A 1158 -7.30 8.03 22.22
N LEU A 1159 -6.40 7.14 22.62
CA LEU A 1159 -6.66 5.74 22.96
C LEU A 1159 -7.78 5.62 24.02
N GLY A 1160 -8.92 5.03 23.61
CA GLY A 1160 -10.01 4.65 24.54
C GLY A 1160 -9.66 3.41 25.37
N LYS A 1161 -10.63 2.83 26.10
CA LYS A 1161 -10.40 1.63 26.93
C LYS A 1161 -10.85 0.30 26.32
N GLN A 1162 -11.80 0.34 25.40
CA GLN A 1162 -12.43 -0.85 24.81
C GLN A 1162 -12.71 -0.59 23.33
N ILE A 1163 -12.37 -1.53 22.46
CA ILE A 1163 -12.79 -1.47 21.05
C ILE A 1163 -14.23 -1.95 20.96
N VAL A 1164 -15.07 -1.21 20.24
CA VAL A 1164 -16.48 -1.57 20.00
C VAL A 1164 -16.68 -2.06 18.58
N THR A 1165 -17.76 -2.82 18.36
CA THR A 1165 -18.14 -3.24 17.02
C THR A 1165 -18.47 -2.02 16.18
N SER A 1166 -17.66 -1.80 15.15
CA SER A 1166 -17.81 -0.74 14.17
C SER A 1166 -17.64 -1.33 12.77
N ARG A 1167 -18.44 -0.86 11.80
CA ARG A 1167 -18.42 -1.35 10.42
C ARG A 1167 -18.53 -0.19 9.44
N LEU A 1168 -17.71 -0.24 8.40
CA LEU A 1168 -17.94 0.52 7.17
C LEU A 1168 -18.79 -0.32 6.20
N ASN A 1169 -19.52 0.34 5.31
CA ASN A 1169 -20.14 -0.32 4.16
C ASN A 1169 -19.09 -0.91 3.22
N GLN A 1170 -19.48 -1.97 2.51
CA GLN A 1170 -18.62 -2.64 1.52
C GLN A 1170 -18.18 -1.66 0.43
N GLY A 1171 -16.91 -1.73 0.03
CA GLY A 1171 -16.33 -0.83 -0.97
C GLY A 1171 -15.92 0.55 -0.43
N SER A 1172 -16.18 0.87 0.85
CA SER A 1172 -15.69 2.11 1.46
C SER A 1172 -14.16 2.21 1.35
N PRO A 1173 -13.60 3.29 0.79
CA PRO A 1173 -12.15 3.51 0.77
C PRO A 1173 -11.60 3.95 2.13
N LEU A 1174 -12.45 4.29 3.11
CA LEU A 1174 -12.01 4.70 4.43
C LEU A 1174 -11.45 3.53 5.22
N ARG A 1175 -10.62 3.83 6.23
CA ARG A 1175 -10.22 2.89 7.29
C ARG A 1175 -10.60 3.45 8.65
N GLN A 1176 -10.92 2.58 9.59
CA GLN A 1176 -11.51 2.99 10.86
C GLN A 1176 -11.21 2.06 12.01
N VAL A 1177 -11.19 2.64 13.21
CA VAL A 1177 -11.37 1.95 14.47
C VAL A 1177 -12.10 2.89 15.44
N VAL A 1178 -13.00 2.32 16.25
CA VAL A 1178 -13.75 3.07 17.27
C VAL A 1178 -13.56 2.44 18.63
N ASN A 1179 -13.13 3.28 19.58
CA ASN A 1179 -12.96 2.89 20.98
C ASN A 1179 -14.00 3.63 21.83
N VAL A 1180 -14.34 3.04 22.97
CA VAL A 1180 -15.17 3.66 24.00
C VAL A 1180 -14.44 3.66 25.36
N THR A 1181 -14.69 4.70 26.14
CA THR A 1181 -14.39 4.75 27.58
C THR A 1181 -15.69 5.05 28.31
N THR A 1182 -16.12 4.13 29.17
CA THR A 1182 -17.32 4.32 30.00
C THR A 1182 -16.93 4.83 31.39
N LYS A 1183 -17.51 5.95 31.83
CA LYS A 1183 -17.31 6.51 33.18
C LYS A 1183 -18.61 7.15 33.69
N ASN A 1184 -19.05 6.76 34.88
CA ASN A 1184 -20.25 7.29 35.54
C ASN A 1184 -21.52 7.28 34.64
N GLY A 1185 -21.71 6.19 33.88
CA GLY A 1185 -22.85 6.05 32.95
C GLY A 1185 -22.76 6.90 31.68
N ARG A 1186 -21.64 7.60 31.43
CA ARG A 1186 -21.35 8.27 30.15
C ARG A 1186 -20.36 7.44 29.33
N LYS A 1187 -20.57 7.40 28.01
CA LYS A 1187 -19.68 6.75 27.04
C LYS A 1187 -18.98 7.83 26.22
N THR A 1188 -17.66 7.94 26.34
CA THR A 1188 -16.84 8.77 25.45
C THR A 1188 -16.26 7.88 24.36
N PHE A 1189 -16.58 8.20 23.10
CA PHE A 1189 -16.09 7.52 21.92
C PHE A 1189 -14.90 8.27 21.35
N THR A 1190 -13.86 7.54 20.96
CA THR A 1190 -12.84 8.00 20.01
C THR A 1190 -13.11 7.29 18.70
N VAL A 1191 -13.48 8.04 17.68
CA VAL A 1191 -13.63 7.57 16.30
C VAL A 1191 -12.40 7.98 15.52
N LYS A 1192 -11.56 7.02 15.12
CA LYS A 1192 -10.40 7.25 14.26
C LYS A 1192 -10.78 6.88 12.83
N LEU A 1193 -10.60 7.82 11.90
CA LEU A 1193 -10.97 7.70 10.49
C LEU A 1193 -9.80 8.14 9.60
N VAL A 1194 -9.49 7.32 8.60
CA VAL A 1194 -8.45 7.60 7.61
C VAL A 1194 -9.08 7.63 6.23
N ASN A 1195 -8.84 8.70 5.48
CA ASN A 1195 -9.18 8.83 4.07
C ASN A 1195 -7.88 8.75 3.24
N PRO A 1196 -7.58 7.59 2.64
CA PRO A 1196 -6.42 7.43 1.76
C PRO A 1196 -6.63 7.94 0.33
N THR A 1197 -7.81 8.47 0.00
CA THR A 1197 -8.13 8.90 -1.36
C THR A 1197 -7.76 10.35 -1.61
N GLY A 1198 -7.42 10.65 -2.87
CA GLY A 1198 -7.25 12.02 -3.38
C GLY A 1198 -8.54 12.84 -3.44
N GLN A 1199 -9.68 12.32 -2.95
CA GLN A 1199 -10.98 12.98 -2.97
C GLN A 1199 -11.50 13.24 -1.56
N VAL A 1200 -12.32 14.28 -1.41
CA VAL A 1200 -13.05 14.54 -0.17
C VAL A 1200 -14.10 13.44 0.02
N GLN A 1201 -14.04 12.73 1.14
CA GLN A 1201 -14.98 11.66 1.47
C GLN A 1201 -16.02 12.18 2.48
N THR A 1202 -17.24 11.67 2.42
CA THR A 1202 -18.23 11.89 3.49
C THR A 1202 -18.59 10.58 4.16
N ALA A 1203 -18.74 10.63 5.49
CA ALA A 1203 -19.05 9.47 6.33
C ALA A 1203 -20.23 9.76 7.25
N ARG A 1204 -21.30 8.97 7.16
CA ARG A 1204 -22.41 8.97 8.11
C ARG A 1204 -22.03 8.11 9.30
N LEU A 1205 -21.71 8.74 10.43
CA LEU A 1205 -21.48 8.07 11.71
C LEU A 1205 -22.82 7.79 12.39
N ALA A 1206 -23.13 6.53 12.67
CA ALA A 1206 -24.31 6.11 13.43
C ALA A 1206 -23.88 5.42 14.74
N LEU A 1207 -24.15 6.06 15.88
CA LEU A 1207 -23.89 5.53 17.22
C LEU A 1207 -25.16 4.88 17.77
N THR A 1208 -25.14 3.56 17.91
CA THR A 1208 -26.19 2.77 18.56
C THR A 1208 -25.75 2.33 19.96
N GLY A 1209 -26.71 2.00 20.83
CA GLY A 1209 -26.42 1.71 22.25
C GLY A 1209 -26.18 2.96 23.12
N VAL A 1210 -26.61 4.13 22.64
CA VAL A 1210 -26.70 5.38 23.40
C VAL A 1210 -28.11 5.95 23.28
N THR A 1211 -28.59 6.59 24.35
CA THR A 1211 -29.89 7.28 24.43
C THR A 1211 -29.82 8.72 23.95
N ALA A 1212 -28.67 9.37 24.16
CA ALA A 1212 -28.39 10.73 23.70
C ALA A 1212 -26.89 10.91 23.48
N VAL A 1213 -26.53 11.88 22.65
CA VAL A 1213 -25.16 12.29 22.35
C VAL A 1213 -25.04 13.79 22.63
N ASP A 1214 -23.89 14.23 23.16
CA ASP A 1214 -23.62 15.65 23.34
C ASP A 1214 -23.56 16.34 21.97
N GLY A 1215 -24.16 17.53 21.87
CA GLY A 1215 -24.22 18.29 20.61
C GLY A 1215 -22.87 18.84 20.12
N THR A 1216 -21.78 18.58 20.84
CA THR A 1216 -20.41 19.02 20.52
C THR A 1216 -19.39 17.90 20.69
N GLY A 1217 -18.25 18.04 20.02
CA GLY A 1217 -17.12 17.11 20.11
C GLY A 1217 -15.83 17.74 19.58
N THR A 1218 -14.70 17.09 19.85
CA THR A 1218 -13.38 17.57 19.42
C THR A 1218 -12.93 16.81 18.18
N LEU A 1219 -12.67 17.52 17.09
CA LEU A 1219 -12.15 16.99 15.84
C LEU A 1219 -10.69 17.43 15.64
N THR A 1220 -9.79 16.47 15.46
CA THR A 1220 -8.39 16.72 15.08
C THR A 1220 -8.12 16.08 13.73
N THR A 1221 -7.61 16.85 12.77
CA THR A 1221 -7.34 16.38 11.40
C THR A 1221 -5.91 16.74 10.96
N LEU A 1222 -5.21 15.76 10.39
CA LEU A 1222 -3.97 15.91 9.64
C LEU A 1222 -4.28 15.72 8.14
N THR A 1223 -3.89 16.67 7.29
CA THR A 1223 -4.13 16.65 5.84
C THR A 1223 -3.21 17.66 5.13
N GLY A 1224 -3.10 17.59 3.81
CA GLY A 1224 -2.25 18.43 2.98
C GLY A 1224 -1.94 17.77 1.63
N ASP A 1225 -0.86 18.22 0.99
CA ASP A 1225 -0.27 17.55 -0.17
C ASP A 1225 0.30 16.18 0.26
N PRO A 1226 -0.06 15.05 -0.39
CA PRO A 1226 0.51 13.73 -0.11
C PRO A 1226 2.04 13.68 -0.15
N ALA A 1227 2.67 14.42 -1.07
CA ALA A 1227 4.13 14.51 -1.17
C ALA A 1227 4.75 15.47 -0.13
N GLY A 1228 3.91 16.19 0.61
CA GLY A 1228 4.32 17.15 1.64
C GLY A 1228 5.02 16.49 2.82
N ARG A 1229 6.07 17.15 3.32
CA ARG A 1229 6.82 16.75 4.52
C ARG A 1229 7.28 17.97 5.32
N ASN A 1230 7.62 17.75 6.58
CA ASN A 1230 8.32 18.74 7.40
C ASN A 1230 9.84 18.64 7.17
N SER A 1231 10.57 19.70 7.53
CA SER A 1231 12.04 19.78 7.44
C SER A 1231 12.59 20.79 8.45
N LEU A 1232 13.91 20.89 8.61
CA LEU A 1232 14.53 21.95 9.44
C LEU A 1232 14.13 23.37 8.99
N ALA A 1233 13.97 23.58 7.68
CA ALA A 1233 13.56 24.88 7.11
C ALA A 1233 12.04 25.14 7.21
N ALA A 1234 11.23 24.09 7.23
CA ALA A 1234 9.77 24.15 7.34
C ALA A 1234 9.27 23.10 8.35
N PRO A 1235 9.47 23.33 9.67
CA PRO A 1235 9.25 22.31 10.70
C PRO A 1235 7.76 22.05 11.02
N THR A 1236 6.85 22.85 10.46
CA THR A 1236 5.41 22.80 10.71
C THR A 1236 4.57 22.96 9.44
N ALA A 1237 5.08 22.51 8.28
CA ALA A 1237 4.36 22.55 7.02
C ALA A 1237 3.10 21.65 7.03
N ILE A 1238 3.21 20.48 7.66
CA ILE A 1238 2.15 19.48 7.83
C ILE A 1238 2.04 19.16 9.32
N VAL A 1239 0.98 19.67 9.97
CA VAL A 1239 0.71 19.48 11.41
C VAL A 1239 -0.80 19.33 11.67
N PRO A 1240 -1.23 18.60 12.71
CA PRO A 1240 -2.64 18.43 13.02
C PRO A 1240 -3.34 19.74 13.36
N GLN A 1241 -4.59 19.89 12.92
CA GLN A 1241 -5.47 20.99 13.29
C GLN A 1241 -6.61 20.48 14.15
N THR A 1242 -6.74 21.02 15.37
CA THR A 1242 -7.79 20.65 16.34
C THR A 1242 -8.85 21.74 16.43
N ARG A 1243 -10.12 21.36 16.37
CA ARG A 1243 -11.27 22.27 16.58
C ARG A 1243 -12.42 21.59 17.31
N GLU A 1244 -13.26 22.37 17.99
CA GLU A 1244 -14.59 21.91 18.38
C GLU A 1244 -15.51 21.88 17.15
N ILE A 1245 -16.38 20.89 17.07
CA ILE A 1245 -17.48 20.81 16.10
C ILE A 1245 -18.81 20.70 16.84
N THR A 1246 -19.88 21.21 16.23
CA THR A 1246 -21.22 21.30 16.83
C THR A 1246 -22.28 20.65 15.93
N GLY A 1247 -23.49 20.47 16.45
CA GLY A 1247 -24.61 19.84 15.72
C GLY A 1247 -24.53 18.31 15.66
N LEU A 1248 -23.73 17.70 16.53
CA LEU A 1248 -23.60 16.24 16.62
C LEU A 1248 -24.86 15.60 17.24
N ALA A 1249 -25.18 14.40 16.76
CA ALA A 1249 -26.25 13.56 17.26
C ALA A 1249 -25.88 12.07 17.13
N ALA A 1250 -26.76 11.18 17.59
CA ALA A 1250 -26.61 9.73 17.42
C ALA A 1250 -26.46 9.28 15.95
N THR A 1251 -26.87 10.12 14.99
CA THR A 1251 -26.45 10.03 13.59
C THR A 1251 -25.90 11.37 13.17
N SER A 1252 -24.67 11.41 12.65
CA SER A 1252 -23.96 12.63 12.24
C SER A 1252 -23.26 12.43 10.89
N LYS A 1253 -23.30 13.42 9.99
CA LYS A 1253 -22.48 13.43 8.76
C LYS A 1253 -21.13 14.08 9.05
N LEU A 1254 -20.05 13.39 8.71
CA LEU A 1254 -18.66 13.86 8.79
C LEU A 1254 -18.13 14.08 7.38
N THR A 1255 -17.38 15.16 7.17
CA THR A 1255 -16.65 15.42 5.92
C THR A 1255 -15.16 15.30 6.21
N LEU A 1256 -14.50 14.39 5.50
CA LEU A 1256 -13.09 14.05 5.63
C LEU A 1256 -12.34 14.63 4.42
N PRO A 1257 -11.36 15.53 4.60
CA PRO A 1257 -10.53 16.01 3.49
C PRO A 1257 -9.88 14.86 2.72
N ALA A 1258 -9.57 15.11 1.44
CA ALA A 1258 -8.66 14.25 0.68
C ALA A 1258 -7.37 14.03 1.46
N ASN A 1259 -6.80 12.82 1.37
CA ASN A 1259 -5.52 12.46 1.98
C ASN A 1259 -5.44 12.93 3.45
N SER A 1260 -6.23 12.31 4.33
CA SER A 1260 -6.34 12.77 5.71
C SER A 1260 -6.47 11.68 6.77
N VAL A 1261 -5.98 12.01 7.96
CA VAL A 1261 -6.13 11.25 9.20
C VAL A 1261 -6.93 12.11 10.16
N THR A 1262 -8.03 11.58 10.70
CA THR A 1262 -8.96 12.32 11.55
C THR A 1262 -9.33 11.54 12.80
N THR A 1263 -9.27 12.20 13.96
CA THR A 1263 -9.80 11.68 15.23
C THR A 1263 -10.95 12.55 15.72
N LEU A 1264 -12.12 11.97 15.95
CA LEU A 1264 -13.26 12.60 16.59
C LEU A 1264 -13.45 12.04 18.01
N VAL A 1265 -13.43 12.90 19.01
CA VAL A 1265 -13.80 12.57 20.40
C VAL A 1265 -15.18 13.16 20.70
N ILE A 1266 -16.13 12.29 21.03
CA ILE A 1266 -17.54 12.61 21.24
C ILE A 1266 -18.09 11.84 22.45
N THR A 1267 -19.02 12.42 23.21
CA THR A 1267 -19.56 11.76 24.41
C THR A 1267 -21.09 11.61 24.34
N GLY A 1268 -21.60 10.49 24.84
CA GLY A 1268 -23.03 10.19 24.96
C GLY A 1268 -23.42 9.59 26.30
N ARG A 1269 -24.70 9.28 26.44
CA ARG A 1269 -25.34 8.63 27.61
C ARG A 1269 -26.08 7.38 27.17
#